data_AF-Q25263-F1
#
_entry.id   AF-Q25263-F1
#
_cell.length_a   1.000
_cell.length_b   1.000
_cell.length_c   1.000
_cell.angle_alpha   90.00
_cell.angle_beta   90.00
_cell.angle_gamma   90.00
#
_symmetry.space_group_name_H-M   'P 1'
#
loop_
_entity.id
_entity.type
_entity.pdbx_description
1 polymer ?
#
loop_
_entity_poly.entity_id
_entity_poly.type
_entity_poly.pdbx_seq_one_letter_code
_entity_poly.pdbx_strand_id
1 'polypeptide(L)'
;MYADATHPRRACWCGAGGVSGCVRQRHAYRCSRLLAGVLLIVGALTLTLAVSTVPAAWAAGAVASSDEPVYLLNAMYSLSDYNAKHAKALWLGIDSALHAVGYTAARGRPIKIIEPDPTDDLSDIVAVVLKALKDYPTLLGVIGPYSDTRLGAVLISPEIQNSGLMFLGPFTGSSSMRAWNENLYFMRAEPRLEIMAMVKHIANTFRARRTAFMYLTGEQYGSFEHKSLVELMTSLSLDPPAVYSASYSTSTAVNMTAFDAMADTRPQVIIIWGIPAGQVEELLKVVLTDPRTSSAYIMPSFALQQMTFQVYYDLAMAGKLTPVDGQIISSATSFPLTEPASVHLRVFRAQMGEYMVKTGRVDASLWADEAKAVQQYGPWEHEASSSDSAAYVNNFFNEHPCVTQLMIAGWISGSLIAQTLAEENRIANRTAYRQYMFSQQRYIVGEDFVLGDYGGPCNGVAEFLGAVCYCNQGGHSAVLSRLDRAVWTVITESGVSFTQKNCYSDGTTLPRPLNFLTLIFAEHPLLAQVGLTFKTSISTLVAYLQYNASPVNAATVNVTDTTPQALHDAVTTNYTTDVVVGVTVKGMNVDGYLVPSPIHPRPHLVELLRNYVYLMPTLEQQMFVLYAKLSAVRGVTSIDSAVHMILHGYASDEVANITAVLRKSAATFNYDNPTVTAVPSTKTVGSALAHGQINFVLAVTAADVADIVDFLVEEKTSIVVIVFDDLVIQYPTLVTALKSKPASVQARVITFTNLPLWSDTSESAHAASKLLTVFHDALPDPSQHTPGFLSAVLTGSFCASMRRLADSVHSTSLTDMVYREGSVTTFAEPFGRFQWGCTTTPTDRFCVYHNYGAQGIVMLSVQRMLDPTVPQLSSPMTPTMDYRPRQRSHALTPAQRGGAIAGIALLTVILLAVAGLALYCCMDNRNNDAAPKDGDEPVTLLFTDIESSTALWAALPQLMSDAIAAHHRVIRQLVKKYGCYEVKTIGDSFMIACRSAHSAVSLACEIQTKLLKHDWGTEALDRAYREFELARVDTLDDYEPPTARLSEEEYAALWCGLRVRVGIHTGLTDIRYDEVTRGYDYYGDTSNMAARTEAVANGGQVVATEAAWWALSNDERAGIAHTAMGPQGLRGVPFAVEMFQLNAVPGRRHAALRTEIEAILPDDTATDTASSAAGALLSSVGTINGPAAGIAFVLASCFAPYPVAQRVRELQPLLSKWGVGAPPRSRLVSEEDYCQGLMNRLAIRIATVSQARCPVGNNGAAVDLDVQHAGTAEVMNPLLGEGSFISDGARARHSGLTAVPPSAEPSAMRMRRVGRKVPERPTVCNVRGAH
;
A
#
# COMPACT_ATOMS: atom_id res chain seq x y z
N MET A 1 -12.74 -24.38 28.36
CA MET A 1 -13.47 -24.29 29.64
C MET A 1 -13.23 -22.92 30.24
N TYR A 2 -14.21 -22.02 30.18
CA TYR A 2 -14.43 -20.91 31.12
C TYR A 2 -15.86 -20.43 30.91
N ALA A 3 -16.77 -21.11 31.59
CA ALA A 3 -18.06 -20.60 31.99
C ALA A 3 -18.09 -20.85 33.51
N ASP A 4 -18.22 -19.79 34.32
CA ASP A 4 -18.94 -19.91 35.59
C ASP A 4 -19.18 -18.58 36.31
N ALA A 5 -20.42 -18.50 36.80
CA ALA A 5 -20.85 -18.01 38.11
C ALA A 5 -20.72 -16.52 38.48
N THR A 6 -21.85 -15.86 38.27
CA THR A 6 -22.58 -15.01 39.22
C THR A 6 -22.17 -15.06 40.71
N HIS A 7 -22.02 -13.88 41.32
CA HIS A 7 -22.43 -13.62 42.71
C HIS A 7 -22.83 -12.14 42.91
N PRO A 8 -24.02 -11.85 43.47
CA PRO A 8 -24.48 -10.49 43.78
C PRO A 8 -24.24 -10.16 45.26
N ARG A 9 -23.93 -8.89 45.59
CA ARG A 9 -24.28 -8.29 46.90
C ARG A 9 -23.92 -6.80 47.01
N ARG A 10 -24.85 -6.09 47.65
CA ARG A 10 -24.76 -4.81 48.40
C ARG A 10 -25.06 -3.51 47.65
N ALA A 11 -26.34 -3.17 47.75
CA ALA A 11 -26.80 -1.80 47.97
C ALA A 11 -26.09 -1.16 49.17
N CYS A 12 -25.59 0.07 48.97
CA CYS A 12 -25.36 1.04 50.04
C CYS A 12 -26.10 2.33 49.66
N TRP A 13 -27.05 2.69 50.51
CA TRP A 13 -27.66 4.01 50.59
C TRP A 13 -26.60 5.07 50.93
N CYS A 14 -26.66 6.21 50.23
CA CYS A 14 -26.36 7.52 50.79
C CYS A 14 -27.39 8.49 50.23
N GLY A 15 -28.36 8.86 51.06
CA GLY A 15 -29.32 9.92 50.81
C GLY A 15 -28.86 11.25 51.39
N ALA A 16 -29.53 12.30 50.92
CA ALA A 16 -29.76 13.60 51.55
C ALA A 16 -28.55 14.52 51.78
N GLY A 17 -28.41 15.49 50.88
CA GLY A 17 -27.63 16.71 51.06
C GLY A 17 -28.24 17.84 50.23
N GLY A 18 -29.40 18.33 50.64
CA GLY A 18 -29.98 19.57 50.10
C GLY A 18 -29.28 20.78 50.69
N VAL A 19 -28.84 21.71 49.84
CA VAL A 19 -28.63 23.11 50.22
C VAL A 19 -29.25 24.00 49.14
N SER A 20 -30.15 24.84 49.65
CA SER A 20 -30.94 25.86 49.00
C SER A 20 -30.13 27.10 48.60
N GLY A 21 -30.53 27.72 47.48
CA GLY A 21 -30.55 29.17 47.33
C GLY A 21 -29.48 29.79 46.42
N CYS A 22 -29.87 30.18 45.21
CA CYS A 22 -29.75 31.59 44.82
C CYS A 22 -30.64 31.91 43.61
N VAL A 23 -31.37 33.01 43.75
CA VAL A 23 -32.40 33.57 42.88
C VAL A 23 -31.76 34.44 41.80
N ARG A 24 -32.15 34.27 40.53
CA ARG A 24 -32.14 35.31 39.47
C ARG A 24 -33.09 34.86 38.35
N GLN A 25 -34.38 35.21 38.43
CA GLN A 25 -35.01 36.31 37.68
C GLN A 25 -34.56 36.45 36.22
N ARG A 26 -35.37 35.98 35.25
CA ARG A 26 -36.23 36.81 34.39
C ARG A 26 -36.84 36.00 33.22
N HIS A 27 -38.03 36.43 32.83
CA HIS A 27 -38.77 36.12 31.61
C HIS A 27 -39.58 34.82 31.54
N ALA A 28 -40.73 34.92 32.21
CA ALA A 28 -42.05 34.59 31.70
C ALA A 28 -42.15 34.17 30.21
N TYR A 29 -42.39 32.88 30.00
CA TYR A 29 -43.39 32.42 29.03
C TYR A 29 -44.48 31.67 29.81
N ARG A 30 -45.55 32.41 30.11
CA ARG A 30 -46.83 31.81 30.51
C ARG A 30 -47.46 31.17 29.27
N CYS A 31 -46.97 30.00 28.86
CA CYS A 31 -47.76 29.13 27.98
C CYS A 31 -48.81 28.45 28.84
N SER A 32 -50.02 28.97 28.72
CA SER A 32 -51.27 28.48 29.30
C SER A 32 -51.32 26.95 29.29
N ARG A 33 -51.43 26.36 30.49
CA ARG A 33 -51.65 24.93 30.73
C ARG A 33 -52.93 24.38 30.07
N LEU A 34 -53.73 25.21 29.44
CA LEU A 34 -54.89 24.78 28.65
C LEU A 34 -54.50 24.23 27.27
N LEU A 35 -53.38 24.62 26.65
CA LEU A 35 -53.06 24.10 25.31
C LEU A 35 -52.42 22.70 25.34
N ALA A 36 -51.60 22.41 26.35
CA ALA A 36 -51.03 21.07 26.55
C ALA A 36 -52.07 20.06 27.04
N GLY A 37 -53.05 20.51 27.82
CA GLY A 37 -54.21 19.71 28.20
C GLY A 37 -55.13 19.43 27.01
N VAL A 38 -55.38 20.42 26.15
CA VAL A 38 -56.19 20.22 24.94
C VAL A 38 -55.45 19.35 23.91
N LEU A 39 -54.12 19.41 23.78
CA LEU A 39 -53.41 18.50 22.86
C LEU A 39 -53.31 17.07 23.38
N LEU A 40 -53.24 16.85 24.70
CA LEU A 40 -53.34 15.50 25.27
C LEU A 40 -54.77 14.95 25.26
N ILE A 41 -55.78 15.81 25.43
CA ILE A 41 -57.19 15.41 25.33
C ILE A 41 -57.59 15.22 23.88
N VAL A 42 -57.12 16.03 22.94
CA VAL A 42 -57.32 15.80 21.49
C VAL A 42 -56.54 14.57 21.06
N GLY A 43 -55.29 14.38 21.50
CA GLY A 43 -54.51 13.17 21.22
C GLY A 43 -55.15 11.89 21.77
N ALA A 44 -55.67 11.93 23.00
CA ALA A 44 -56.33 10.78 23.63
C ALA A 44 -57.76 10.55 23.13
N LEU A 45 -58.52 11.60 22.78
CA LEU A 45 -59.83 11.46 22.13
C LEU A 45 -59.69 11.04 20.67
N THR A 46 -58.65 11.46 19.94
CA THR A 46 -58.39 10.91 18.61
C THR A 46 -57.92 9.47 18.66
N LEU A 47 -57.26 9.02 19.74
CA LEU A 47 -56.91 7.60 19.88
C LEU A 47 -58.06 6.73 20.41
N THR A 48 -59.05 7.29 21.13
CA THR A 48 -60.19 6.53 21.66
C THR A 48 -61.44 6.62 20.78
N LEU A 49 -61.58 7.61 19.91
CA LEU A 49 -62.65 7.69 18.90
C LEU A 49 -62.24 7.26 17.49
N ALA A 50 -60.95 7.00 17.21
CA ALA A 50 -60.53 6.35 15.95
C ALA A 50 -60.45 4.82 16.04
N VAL A 51 -60.73 4.23 17.21
CA VAL A 51 -60.71 2.75 17.43
C VAL A 51 -62.13 2.14 17.39
N SER A 52 -63.18 2.92 17.13
CA SER A 52 -64.54 2.39 17.12
C SER A 52 -65.42 2.99 16.02
N THR A 53 -64.97 2.93 14.77
CA THR A 53 -65.82 2.79 13.55
C THR A 53 -64.93 2.51 12.34
N VAL A 54 -64.31 1.33 12.29
CA VAL A 54 -63.97 0.71 11.00
C VAL A 54 -65.05 -0.35 10.77
N PRO A 55 -65.75 -0.34 9.63
CA PRO A 55 -66.95 -1.16 9.45
C PRO A 55 -66.62 -2.63 9.59
N ALA A 56 -67.45 -3.35 10.34
CA ALA A 56 -67.44 -4.81 10.46
C ALA A 56 -67.84 -5.53 9.14
N ALA A 57 -67.37 -5.03 7.99
CA ALA A 57 -67.67 -5.59 6.67
C ALA A 57 -66.43 -6.14 5.95
N TRP A 58 -65.24 -6.07 6.53
CA TRP A 58 -64.03 -6.75 5.99
C TRP A 58 -63.40 -7.70 7.03
N ALA A 59 -64.24 -8.58 7.57
CA ALA A 59 -63.81 -9.87 8.13
C ALA A 59 -64.55 -11.05 7.46
N ALA A 60 -65.24 -10.79 6.36
CA ALA A 60 -65.76 -11.83 5.46
C ALA A 60 -64.79 -12.04 4.28
N GLY A 61 -63.48 -12.06 4.56
CA GLY A 61 -62.56 -12.80 3.70
C GLY A 61 -62.87 -14.26 3.98
N ALA A 62 -63.42 -14.96 2.99
CA ALA A 62 -63.76 -16.38 3.08
C ALA A 62 -62.62 -17.10 3.82
N VAL A 63 -62.92 -17.61 5.02
CA VAL A 63 -62.03 -18.50 5.73
C VAL A 63 -61.95 -19.74 4.87
N ALA A 64 -60.88 -19.85 4.07
CA ALA A 64 -60.53 -21.09 3.41
C ALA A 64 -60.52 -22.17 4.50
N SER A 65 -61.36 -23.20 4.35
CA SER A 65 -61.39 -24.34 5.26
C SER A 65 -59.97 -24.90 5.40
N SER A 66 -59.64 -25.50 6.56
CA SER A 66 -58.37 -26.21 6.78
C SER A 66 -58.00 -27.21 5.68
N ASP A 67 -58.98 -27.63 4.88
CA ASP A 67 -58.87 -28.67 3.87
C ASP A 67 -58.56 -28.12 2.46
N GLU A 68 -58.52 -26.80 2.24
CA GLU A 68 -58.27 -26.26 0.90
C GLU A 68 -56.80 -26.44 0.47
N PRO A 69 -56.51 -27.21 -0.60
CA PRO A 69 -55.13 -27.50 -0.99
C PRO A 69 -54.38 -26.26 -1.49
N VAL A 70 -53.06 -26.28 -1.31
CA VAL A 70 -52.15 -25.36 -2.01
C VAL A 70 -51.71 -26.04 -3.31
N TYR A 71 -52.09 -25.45 -4.45
CA TYR A 71 -51.73 -25.99 -5.75
C TYR A 71 -50.42 -25.37 -6.28
N LEU A 72 -49.50 -26.23 -6.72
CA LEU A 72 -48.29 -25.86 -7.45
C LEU A 72 -48.21 -26.68 -8.74
N LEU A 73 -47.80 -26.05 -9.84
CA LEU A 73 -47.60 -26.73 -11.13
C LEU A 73 -46.15 -27.19 -11.26
N ASN A 74 -45.91 -28.44 -11.64
CA ASN A 74 -44.58 -28.93 -11.96
C ASN A 74 -44.18 -28.55 -13.40
N ALA A 75 -43.21 -27.65 -13.55
CA ALA A 75 -42.59 -27.31 -14.83
C ALA A 75 -41.12 -27.78 -14.93
N MET A 76 -40.69 -28.69 -14.05
CA MET A 76 -39.34 -29.28 -14.02
C MET A 76 -39.26 -30.56 -14.86
N TYR A 77 -39.59 -30.46 -16.14
CA TYR A 77 -39.47 -31.53 -17.14
C TYR A 77 -38.65 -31.05 -18.33
N SER A 78 -38.25 -31.90 -19.27
CA SER A 78 -37.61 -31.49 -20.54
C SER A 78 -38.02 -32.43 -21.66
N LEU A 79 -38.00 -31.95 -22.91
CA LEU A 79 -38.40 -32.72 -24.10
C LEU A 79 -37.26 -33.46 -24.78
N SER A 80 -36.00 -33.09 -24.53
CA SER A 80 -34.87 -33.88 -25.01
C SER A 80 -34.48 -34.95 -23.99
N ASP A 81 -34.22 -36.17 -24.45
CA ASP A 81 -34.00 -37.35 -23.61
C ASP A 81 -32.93 -37.15 -22.53
N TYR A 82 -31.77 -36.60 -22.92
CA TYR A 82 -30.70 -36.29 -21.97
C TYR A 82 -31.17 -35.31 -20.88
N ASN A 83 -31.76 -34.19 -21.30
CA ASN A 83 -32.23 -33.17 -20.37
C ASN A 83 -33.44 -33.63 -19.57
N ALA A 84 -34.22 -34.60 -20.04
CA ALA A 84 -35.34 -35.18 -19.32
C ALA A 84 -34.84 -35.93 -18.07
N LYS A 85 -33.75 -36.70 -18.20
CA LYS A 85 -33.09 -37.35 -17.06
C LYS A 85 -32.52 -36.33 -16.06
N HIS A 86 -31.91 -35.27 -16.58
CA HIS A 86 -31.34 -34.19 -15.77
C HIS A 86 -32.44 -33.40 -15.00
N ALA A 87 -33.50 -32.99 -15.69
CA ALA A 87 -34.67 -32.33 -15.09
C ALA A 87 -35.37 -33.25 -14.06
N LYS A 88 -35.46 -34.55 -14.35
CA LYS A 88 -36.04 -35.55 -13.44
C LYS A 88 -35.25 -35.64 -12.13
N ALA A 89 -33.92 -35.61 -12.17
CA ALA A 89 -33.08 -35.65 -10.96
C ALA A 89 -33.33 -34.42 -10.06
N LEU A 90 -33.40 -33.22 -10.67
CA LEU A 90 -33.76 -31.98 -9.96
C LEU A 90 -35.16 -32.07 -9.34
N TRP A 91 -36.14 -32.57 -10.11
CA TRP A 91 -37.51 -32.76 -9.63
C TRP A 91 -37.58 -33.72 -8.44
N LEU A 92 -36.90 -34.87 -8.50
CA LEU A 92 -36.87 -35.84 -7.40
C LEU A 92 -36.27 -35.23 -6.13
N GLY A 93 -35.26 -34.37 -6.26
CA GLY A 93 -34.75 -33.56 -5.15
C GLY A 93 -35.84 -32.70 -4.51
N ILE A 94 -36.56 -31.92 -5.32
CA ILE A 94 -37.65 -31.04 -4.86
C ILE A 94 -38.76 -31.86 -4.17
N ASP A 95 -39.18 -32.95 -4.81
CA ASP A 95 -40.25 -33.82 -4.32
C ASP A 95 -39.87 -34.50 -3.00
N SER A 96 -38.60 -34.89 -2.83
CA SER A 96 -38.12 -35.49 -1.58
C SER A 96 -38.19 -34.52 -0.39
N ALA A 97 -37.92 -33.24 -0.60
CA ALA A 97 -38.03 -32.22 0.44
C ALA A 97 -39.50 -31.95 0.81
N LEU A 98 -40.41 -31.95 -0.18
CA LEU A 98 -41.86 -31.81 0.05
C LEU A 98 -42.44 -33.04 0.76
N HIS A 99 -41.95 -34.24 0.43
CA HIS A 99 -42.27 -35.47 1.14
C HIS A 99 -41.82 -35.43 2.60
N ALA A 100 -40.63 -34.85 2.89
CA ALA A 100 -40.11 -34.74 4.25
C ALA A 100 -41.01 -33.86 5.16
N VAL A 101 -41.74 -32.91 4.60
CA VAL A 101 -42.78 -32.12 5.31
C VAL A 101 -44.19 -32.70 5.14
N GLY A 102 -44.31 -33.94 4.68
CA GLY A 102 -45.57 -34.66 4.52
C GLY A 102 -46.52 -34.08 3.48
N TYR A 103 -46.01 -33.30 2.51
CA TYR A 103 -46.82 -32.50 1.59
C TYR A 103 -47.81 -31.59 2.33
N THR A 104 -47.41 -31.02 3.46
CA THR A 104 -48.26 -30.12 4.25
C THR A 104 -47.70 -28.70 4.27
N ALA A 105 -48.59 -27.74 4.02
CA ALA A 105 -48.36 -26.31 4.20
C ALA A 105 -48.91 -25.86 5.57
N ALA A 106 -48.93 -24.56 5.82
CA ALA A 106 -49.47 -23.97 7.05
C ALA A 106 -50.86 -24.54 7.43
N ARG A 107 -51.07 -24.77 8.74
CA ARG A 107 -52.27 -25.42 9.32
C ARG A 107 -52.58 -26.83 8.79
N GLY A 108 -51.62 -27.51 8.18
CA GLY A 108 -51.81 -28.88 7.66
C GLY A 108 -52.53 -28.92 6.30
N ARG A 109 -52.65 -27.78 5.61
CA ARG A 109 -53.23 -27.74 4.25
C ARG A 109 -52.42 -28.64 3.31
N PRO A 110 -53.06 -29.51 2.51
CA PRO A 110 -52.34 -30.39 1.61
C PRO A 110 -51.70 -29.61 0.45
N ILE A 111 -50.43 -29.88 0.16
CA ILE A 111 -49.74 -29.39 -1.03
C ILE A 111 -50.04 -30.36 -2.17
N LYS A 112 -50.69 -29.88 -3.24
CA LYS A 112 -50.98 -30.66 -4.44
C LYS A 112 -50.10 -30.19 -5.59
N ILE A 113 -49.24 -31.09 -6.04
CA ILE A 113 -48.44 -30.89 -7.25
C ILE A 113 -49.28 -31.33 -8.45
N ILE A 114 -49.51 -30.40 -9.36
CA ILE A 114 -50.17 -30.64 -10.64
C ILE A 114 -49.09 -31.00 -11.64
N GLU A 115 -49.20 -32.16 -12.25
CA GLU A 115 -48.36 -32.53 -13.39
C GLU A 115 -49.01 -32.00 -14.69
N PRO A 116 -48.22 -31.48 -15.64
CA PRO A 116 -48.71 -31.13 -16.97
C PRO A 116 -49.37 -32.33 -17.65
N ASP A 117 -50.46 -32.09 -18.37
CA ASP A 117 -51.11 -33.14 -19.14
C ASP A 117 -50.16 -33.57 -20.28
N PRO A 118 -49.77 -34.85 -20.36
CA PRO A 118 -48.84 -35.33 -21.38
C PRO A 118 -49.43 -35.23 -22.80
N THR A 119 -50.73 -34.97 -22.95
CA THR A 119 -51.37 -34.73 -24.25
C THR A 119 -51.28 -33.28 -24.74
N ASP A 120 -50.86 -32.34 -23.87
CA ASP A 120 -50.62 -30.96 -24.26
C ASP A 120 -49.32 -30.80 -25.05
N ASP A 121 -49.22 -29.69 -25.79
CA ASP A 121 -47.94 -29.27 -26.36
C ASP A 121 -47.01 -28.76 -25.24
N LEU A 122 -46.26 -29.68 -24.65
CA LEU A 122 -45.32 -29.40 -23.58
C LEU A 122 -44.16 -28.48 -23.98
N SER A 123 -43.99 -28.18 -25.29
CA SER A 123 -43.00 -27.22 -25.77
C SER A 123 -43.46 -25.77 -25.55
N ASP A 124 -44.77 -25.52 -25.58
CA ASP A 124 -45.38 -24.23 -25.24
C ASP A 124 -45.68 -24.15 -23.74
N ILE A 125 -44.65 -23.80 -22.97
CA ILE A 125 -44.75 -23.65 -21.52
C ILE A 125 -45.80 -22.61 -21.11
N VAL A 126 -46.03 -21.57 -21.92
CA VAL A 126 -47.00 -20.52 -21.62
C VAL A 126 -48.41 -21.11 -21.70
N ALA A 127 -48.73 -21.86 -22.76
CA ALA A 127 -50.01 -22.55 -22.89
C ALA A 127 -50.25 -23.55 -21.75
N VAL A 128 -49.24 -24.34 -21.36
CA VAL A 128 -49.32 -25.29 -20.24
C VAL A 128 -49.67 -24.57 -18.93
N VAL A 129 -48.97 -23.48 -18.62
CA VAL A 129 -49.21 -22.70 -17.39
C VAL A 129 -50.61 -22.05 -17.41
N LEU A 130 -51.03 -21.48 -18.54
CA LEU A 130 -52.34 -20.84 -18.66
C LEU A 130 -53.49 -21.85 -18.58
N LYS A 131 -53.33 -23.05 -19.14
CA LYS A 131 -54.31 -24.14 -18.98
C LYS A 131 -54.41 -24.56 -17.51
N ALA A 132 -53.28 -24.79 -16.84
CA ALA A 132 -53.28 -25.13 -15.42
C ALA A 132 -53.90 -24.03 -14.55
N LEU A 133 -53.64 -22.75 -14.85
CA LEU A 133 -54.23 -21.63 -14.14
C LEU A 133 -55.77 -21.54 -14.34
N LYS A 134 -56.25 -21.90 -15.53
CA LYS A 134 -57.68 -21.98 -15.84
C LYS A 134 -58.36 -23.13 -15.08
N ASP A 135 -57.71 -24.29 -15.05
CA ASP A 135 -58.25 -25.49 -14.40
C ASP A 135 -58.16 -25.40 -12.87
N TYR A 136 -57.15 -24.70 -12.36
CA TYR A 136 -56.90 -24.47 -10.93
C TYR A 136 -56.75 -22.96 -10.63
N PRO A 137 -57.86 -22.20 -10.47
CA PRO A 137 -57.80 -20.75 -10.26
C PRO A 137 -57.02 -20.30 -9.01
N THR A 138 -56.88 -21.19 -8.01
CA THR A 138 -56.12 -20.99 -6.77
C THR A 138 -54.67 -21.43 -6.88
N LEU A 139 -54.18 -21.79 -8.08
CA LEU A 139 -52.76 -22.06 -8.36
C LEU A 139 -51.90 -20.92 -7.80
N LEU A 140 -50.98 -21.29 -6.91
CA LEU A 140 -50.16 -20.34 -6.16
C LEU A 140 -48.84 -20.04 -6.88
N GLY A 141 -48.25 -21.05 -7.51
CA GLY A 141 -46.97 -20.93 -8.21
C GLY A 141 -46.65 -22.12 -9.11
N VAL A 142 -45.53 -22.01 -9.81
CA VAL A 142 -44.99 -22.98 -10.77
C VAL A 142 -43.58 -23.34 -10.32
N ILE A 143 -43.25 -24.62 -10.19
CA ILE A 143 -41.90 -25.08 -9.88
C ILE A 143 -41.13 -25.22 -11.19
N GLY A 144 -40.07 -24.43 -11.39
CA GLY A 144 -39.38 -24.31 -12.68
C GLY A 144 -39.72 -23.01 -13.42
N PRO A 145 -39.63 -22.96 -14.77
CA PRO A 145 -39.34 -24.08 -15.67
C PRO A 145 -37.87 -24.51 -15.69
N TYR A 146 -37.61 -25.71 -16.21
CA TYR A 146 -36.28 -26.11 -16.65
C TYR A 146 -35.99 -25.54 -18.05
N SER A 147 -34.73 -25.20 -18.36
CA SER A 147 -34.23 -24.67 -19.64
C SER A 147 -34.53 -23.19 -19.94
N ASP A 148 -33.53 -22.56 -20.57
CA ASP A 148 -33.52 -21.14 -20.92
C ASP A 148 -34.61 -20.79 -21.92
N THR A 149 -34.83 -21.61 -22.96
CA THR A 149 -35.86 -21.36 -23.99
C THR A 149 -37.25 -21.20 -23.37
N ARG A 150 -37.61 -22.04 -22.40
CA ARG A 150 -38.90 -21.96 -21.71
C ARG A 150 -38.94 -20.82 -20.69
N LEU A 151 -37.85 -20.59 -19.96
CA LEU A 151 -37.76 -19.43 -19.08
C LEU A 151 -37.90 -18.11 -19.86
N GLY A 152 -37.29 -18.03 -21.04
CA GLY A 152 -37.40 -16.89 -21.96
C GLY A 152 -38.84 -16.68 -22.45
N ALA A 153 -39.54 -17.75 -22.83
CA ALA A 153 -40.95 -17.69 -23.21
C ALA A 153 -41.84 -17.18 -22.07
N VAL A 154 -41.59 -17.63 -20.83
CA VAL A 154 -42.27 -17.15 -19.63
C VAL A 154 -41.98 -15.66 -19.38
N LEU A 155 -40.73 -15.24 -19.52
CA LEU A 155 -40.30 -13.86 -19.25
C LEU A 155 -40.95 -12.83 -20.18
N ILE A 156 -41.21 -13.19 -21.44
CA ILE A 156 -41.77 -12.28 -22.45
C ILE A 156 -43.31 -12.31 -22.55
N SER A 157 -44.00 -13.24 -21.87
CA SER A 157 -45.47 -13.35 -21.92
C SER A 157 -46.15 -12.33 -20.98
N PRO A 158 -46.92 -11.36 -21.52
CA PRO A 158 -47.68 -10.42 -20.69
C PRO A 158 -48.77 -11.10 -19.86
N GLU A 159 -49.34 -12.20 -20.36
CA GLU A 159 -50.37 -12.98 -19.66
C GLU A 159 -49.80 -13.58 -18.38
N ILE A 160 -48.59 -14.13 -18.46
CA ILE A 160 -47.89 -14.71 -17.30
C ILE A 160 -47.48 -13.61 -16.32
N GLN A 161 -46.91 -12.50 -16.79
CA GLN A 161 -46.55 -11.35 -15.94
C GLN A 161 -47.77 -10.86 -15.13
N ASN A 162 -48.94 -10.76 -15.76
CA ASN A 162 -50.17 -10.31 -15.11
C ASN A 162 -50.86 -11.38 -14.24
N SER A 163 -50.48 -12.65 -14.33
CA SER A 163 -51.12 -13.74 -13.59
C SER A 163 -50.90 -13.66 -12.07
N GLY A 164 -49.80 -12.99 -11.65
CA GLY A 164 -49.32 -12.96 -10.27
C GLY A 164 -48.73 -14.30 -9.78
N LEU A 165 -48.55 -15.29 -10.67
CA LEU A 165 -47.92 -16.57 -10.32
C LEU A 165 -46.45 -16.39 -9.98
N MET A 166 -45.99 -17.12 -8.96
CA MET A 166 -44.57 -17.23 -8.62
C MET A 166 -43.93 -18.45 -9.27
N PHE A 167 -42.87 -18.25 -10.04
CA PHE A 167 -42.00 -19.29 -10.59
C PHE A 167 -40.84 -19.56 -9.63
N LEU A 168 -40.80 -20.79 -9.12
CA LEU A 168 -39.99 -21.21 -7.99
C LEU A 168 -38.84 -22.10 -8.48
N GLY A 169 -37.61 -21.63 -8.31
CA GLY A 169 -36.41 -22.39 -8.69
C GLY A 169 -36.28 -22.72 -10.17
N PRO A 170 -36.53 -21.80 -11.13
CA PRO A 170 -36.23 -22.06 -12.53
C PRO A 170 -34.75 -22.42 -12.71
N PHE A 171 -34.48 -23.42 -13.55
CA PHE A 171 -33.13 -23.88 -13.84
C PHE A 171 -32.64 -23.27 -15.15
N THR A 172 -31.66 -22.39 -15.04
CA THR A 172 -31.01 -21.71 -16.17
C THR A 172 -29.50 -21.67 -15.99
N GLY A 173 -28.78 -21.87 -17.10
CA GLY A 173 -27.32 -21.73 -17.19
C GLY A 173 -26.87 -20.39 -17.78
N SER A 174 -27.83 -19.52 -18.10
CA SER A 174 -27.60 -18.19 -18.69
C SER A 174 -27.74 -17.08 -17.66
N SER A 175 -26.77 -16.20 -17.63
CA SER A 175 -26.80 -14.97 -16.82
C SER A 175 -27.71 -13.91 -17.44
N SER A 176 -28.00 -13.96 -18.76
CA SER A 176 -28.93 -12.99 -19.38
C SER A 176 -30.37 -13.20 -18.95
N MET A 177 -30.72 -14.42 -18.52
CA MET A 177 -32.04 -14.74 -17.94
C MET A 177 -32.17 -14.32 -16.47
N ARG A 178 -31.07 -13.94 -15.82
CA ARG A 178 -31.00 -13.61 -14.39
C ARG A 178 -31.33 -12.13 -14.15
N ALA A 179 -32.47 -11.64 -14.63
CA ALA A 179 -32.90 -10.27 -14.38
C ALA A 179 -33.92 -10.18 -13.23
N TRP A 180 -34.04 -8.99 -12.61
CA TRP A 180 -35.11 -8.72 -11.66
C TRP A 180 -36.47 -8.90 -12.34
N ASN A 181 -37.28 -9.77 -11.76
CA ASN A 181 -38.67 -9.99 -12.15
C ASN A 181 -39.44 -10.44 -10.90
N GLU A 182 -40.56 -9.76 -10.61
CA GLU A 182 -41.38 -9.99 -9.42
C GLU A 182 -42.14 -11.33 -9.42
N ASN A 183 -42.15 -12.05 -10.54
CA ASN A 183 -42.73 -13.39 -10.67
C ASN A 183 -41.69 -14.50 -10.60
N LEU A 184 -40.38 -14.20 -10.61
CA LEU A 184 -39.32 -15.22 -10.60
C LEU A 184 -38.63 -15.27 -9.24
N TYR A 185 -38.27 -16.47 -8.77
CA TYR A 185 -37.52 -16.66 -7.53
C TYR A 185 -36.42 -17.71 -7.70
N PHE A 186 -35.18 -17.25 -7.87
CA PHE A 186 -34.03 -18.12 -8.09
C PHE A 186 -33.47 -18.63 -6.75
N MET A 187 -33.30 -19.95 -6.67
CA MET A 187 -32.87 -20.66 -5.45
C MET A 187 -31.43 -21.19 -5.55
N ARG A 188 -30.72 -20.76 -6.59
CA ARG A 188 -29.32 -21.06 -6.87
C ARG A 188 -28.59 -19.78 -7.22
N ALA A 189 -27.28 -19.77 -7.02
CA ALA A 189 -26.45 -18.65 -7.44
C ALA A 189 -26.51 -18.45 -8.96
N GLU A 190 -26.15 -17.25 -9.40
CA GLU A 190 -26.09 -16.92 -10.82
C GLU A 190 -24.91 -17.63 -11.52
N PRO A 191 -25.03 -17.91 -12.84
CA PRO A 191 -23.96 -18.59 -13.60
C PRO A 191 -22.65 -17.79 -13.66
N ARG A 192 -22.70 -16.46 -13.60
CA ARG A 192 -21.50 -15.60 -13.48
C ARG A 192 -20.61 -16.00 -12.30
N LEU A 193 -21.20 -16.42 -11.18
CA LEU A 193 -20.45 -16.82 -10.00
C LEU A 193 -19.71 -18.17 -10.21
N GLU A 194 -20.26 -19.06 -11.03
CA GLU A 194 -19.57 -20.28 -11.45
C GLU A 194 -18.32 -19.94 -12.27
N ILE A 195 -18.40 -18.95 -13.18
CA ILE A 195 -17.24 -18.44 -13.93
C ILE A 195 -16.20 -17.85 -12.97
N MET A 196 -16.62 -17.08 -11.97
CA MET A 196 -15.70 -16.54 -10.96
C MET A 196 -14.96 -17.65 -10.21
N ALA A 197 -15.63 -18.75 -9.86
CA ALA A 197 -14.98 -19.91 -9.23
C ALA A 197 -13.93 -20.54 -10.16
N MET A 198 -14.27 -20.71 -11.45
CA MET A 198 -13.35 -21.24 -12.46
C MET A 198 -12.14 -20.33 -12.65
N VAL A 199 -12.35 -19.04 -12.85
CA VAL A 199 -11.28 -18.04 -13.04
C VAL A 199 -10.39 -17.96 -11.81
N LYS A 200 -10.97 -17.97 -10.60
CA LYS A 200 -10.20 -18.01 -9.35
C LYS A 200 -9.28 -19.23 -9.30
N HIS A 201 -9.78 -20.41 -9.68
CA HIS A 201 -8.98 -21.63 -9.68
C HIS A 201 -7.90 -21.64 -10.79
N ILE A 202 -8.22 -21.14 -11.98
CA ILE A 202 -7.25 -20.96 -13.06
C ILE A 202 -6.12 -20.02 -12.62
N ALA A 203 -6.47 -18.88 -12.01
CA ALA A 203 -5.51 -17.89 -11.55
C ALA A 203 -4.65 -18.41 -10.39
N ASN A 204 -5.26 -19.10 -9.43
CA ASN A 204 -4.60 -19.44 -8.17
C ASN A 204 -3.90 -20.80 -8.17
N THR A 205 -4.48 -21.78 -8.86
CA THR A 205 -4.00 -23.17 -8.82
C THR A 205 -3.29 -23.54 -10.12
N PHE A 206 -3.96 -23.41 -11.27
CA PHE A 206 -3.37 -23.83 -12.54
C PHE A 206 -2.28 -22.90 -13.06
N ARG A 207 -2.44 -21.58 -12.88
CA ARG A 207 -1.58 -20.54 -13.47
C ARG A 207 -1.43 -20.70 -14.99
N ALA A 208 -2.47 -21.22 -15.62
CA ALA A 208 -2.49 -21.52 -17.05
C ALA A 208 -2.51 -20.21 -17.86
N ARG A 209 -1.62 -20.11 -18.86
CA ARG A 209 -1.68 -19.01 -19.84
C ARG A 209 -2.62 -19.33 -20.99
N ARG A 210 -2.56 -20.58 -21.48
CA ARG A 210 -3.31 -21.00 -22.65
C ARG A 210 -4.61 -21.62 -22.18
N THR A 211 -5.66 -20.83 -22.20
CA THR A 211 -7.01 -21.28 -21.86
C THR A 211 -7.88 -21.26 -23.12
N ALA A 212 -8.94 -22.05 -23.14
CA ALA A 212 -9.96 -22.00 -24.17
C ALA A 212 -11.35 -21.91 -23.55
N PHE A 213 -12.27 -21.27 -24.25
CA PHE A 213 -13.67 -21.16 -23.88
C PHE A 213 -14.54 -21.62 -25.05
N MET A 214 -15.38 -22.62 -24.80
CA MET A 214 -16.28 -23.18 -25.79
C MET A 214 -17.71 -22.77 -25.48
N TYR A 215 -18.40 -22.19 -26.46
CA TYR A 215 -19.83 -21.93 -26.36
C TYR A 215 -20.55 -21.95 -27.72
N LEU A 216 -21.88 -22.00 -27.67
CA LEU A 216 -22.74 -21.98 -28.85
C LEU A 216 -23.44 -20.62 -28.99
N THR A 217 -23.47 -20.07 -30.20
CA THR A 217 -24.15 -18.81 -30.52
C THR A 217 -25.58 -19.05 -31.02
N GLY A 218 -26.45 -18.04 -30.96
CA GLY A 218 -27.83 -18.13 -31.47
C GLY A 218 -28.89 -18.50 -30.42
N GLU A 219 -28.46 -18.95 -29.24
CA GLU A 219 -29.29 -19.08 -28.04
C GLU A 219 -28.83 -18.04 -27.00
N GLN A 220 -29.61 -17.81 -25.93
CA GLN A 220 -29.22 -16.91 -24.83
C GLN A 220 -28.06 -17.46 -23.96
N TYR A 221 -27.19 -18.32 -24.51
CA TYR A 221 -26.19 -19.10 -23.79
C TYR A 221 -24.77 -18.71 -24.22
N GLY A 222 -23.88 -18.44 -23.27
CA GLY A 222 -22.44 -18.41 -23.48
C GLY A 222 -21.84 -17.07 -23.95
N SER A 223 -22.60 -16.20 -24.64
CA SER A 223 -22.05 -14.93 -25.13
C SER A 223 -21.81 -13.92 -24.00
N PHE A 224 -22.75 -13.82 -23.06
CA PHE A 224 -22.59 -12.99 -21.86
C PHE A 224 -21.49 -13.56 -20.95
N GLU A 225 -21.45 -14.89 -20.83
CA GLU A 225 -20.47 -15.61 -20.03
C GLU A 225 -19.06 -15.48 -20.60
N HIS A 226 -18.90 -15.54 -21.93
CA HIS A 226 -17.64 -15.27 -22.61
C HIS A 226 -17.14 -13.85 -22.31
N LYS A 227 -18.02 -12.85 -22.41
CA LYS A 227 -17.66 -11.46 -22.09
C LYS A 227 -17.24 -11.32 -20.62
N SER A 228 -18.02 -11.88 -19.71
CA SER A 228 -17.72 -11.87 -18.26
C SER A 228 -16.40 -12.57 -17.96
N LEU A 229 -16.13 -13.69 -18.62
CA LEU A 229 -14.88 -14.44 -18.50
C LEU A 229 -13.69 -13.60 -18.97
N VAL A 230 -13.77 -12.97 -20.14
CA VAL A 230 -12.71 -12.10 -20.67
C VAL A 230 -12.45 -10.93 -19.72
N GLU A 231 -13.48 -10.27 -19.21
CA GLU A 231 -13.36 -9.17 -18.24
C GLU A 231 -12.66 -9.62 -16.95
N LEU A 232 -13.09 -10.73 -16.36
CA LEU A 232 -12.48 -11.30 -15.15
C LEU A 232 -11.02 -11.70 -15.38
N MET A 233 -10.72 -12.40 -16.48
CA MET A 233 -9.36 -12.83 -16.82
C MET A 233 -8.43 -11.63 -17.07
N THR A 234 -8.90 -10.62 -17.80
CA THR A 234 -8.14 -9.38 -18.06
C THR A 234 -7.83 -8.64 -16.76
N SER A 235 -8.79 -8.57 -15.83
CA SER A 235 -8.59 -7.94 -14.51
C SER A 235 -7.48 -8.62 -13.68
N LEU A 236 -7.24 -9.91 -13.93
CA LEU A 236 -6.19 -10.71 -13.30
C LEU A 236 -4.90 -10.78 -14.13
N SER A 237 -4.82 -10.05 -15.25
CA SER A 237 -3.71 -10.11 -16.22
C SER A 237 -3.47 -11.50 -16.80
N LEU A 238 -4.54 -12.28 -16.96
CA LEU A 238 -4.52 -13.53 -17.72
C LEU A 238 -4.83 -13.23 -19.19
N ASP A 239 -4.24 -14.03 -20.08
CA ASP A 239 -4.53 -13.96 -21.50
C ASP A 239 -6.00 -14.34 -21.77
N PRO A 240 -6.69 -13.66 -22.71
CA PRO A 240 -8.05 -14.04 -23.08
C PRO A 240 -8.07 -15.47 -23.66
N PRO A 241 -9.15 -16.25 -23.42
CA PRO A 241 -9.22 -17.62 -23.86
C PRO A 241 -9.32 -17.73 -25.38
N ALA A 242 -8.72 -18.77 -25.96
CA ALA A 242 -9.02 -19.19 -27.32
C ALA A 242 -10.49 -19.62 -27.43
N VAL A 243 -11.20 -19.11 -28.43
CA VAL A 243 -12.66 -19.29 -28.48
C VAL A 243 -13.04 -20.37 -29.49
N TYR A 244 -13.81 -21.35 -29.03
CA TYR A 244 -14.68 -22.13 -29.90
C TYR A 244 -16.08 -21.56 -29.85
N SER A 245 -16.54 -21.00 -30.96
CA SER A 245 -17.91 -20.55 -31.12
C SER A 245 -18.52 -21.14 -32.38
N ALA A 246 -19.67 -21.79 -32.25
CA ALA A 246 -20.45 -22.29 -33.37
C ALA A 246 -21.93 -21.95 -33.16
N SER A 247 -22.67 -21.67 -34.23
CA SER A 247 -24.12 -21.50 -34.11
C SER A 247 -24.76 -22.78 -33.62
N TYR A 248 -25.65 -22.66 -32.64
CA TYR A 248 -26.49 -23.75 -32.20
C TYR A 248 -27.28 -24.31 -33.38
N SER A 249 -27.27 -25.62 -33.53
CA SER A 249 -28.03 -26.31 -34.56
C SER A 249 -28.53 -27.65 -34.04
N THR A 250 -29.60 -28.16 -34.64
CA THR A 250 -30.08 -29.53 -34.37
C THR A 250 -29.14 -30.60 -34.91
N SER A 251 -28.17 -30.23 -35.76
CA SER A 251 -27.08 -31.11 -36.17
C SER A 251 -26.09 -31.30 -35.04
N THR A 252 -25.66 -32.54 -34.82
CA THR A 252 -24.60 -32.87 -33.85
C THR A 252 -23.20 -32.59 -34.38
N ALA A 253 -23.05 -32.14 -35.63
CA ALA A 253 -21.76 -31.93 -36.26
C ALA A 253 -20.93 -30.84 -35.57
N VAL A 254 -19.69 -31.19 -35.23
CA VAL A 254 -18.68 -30.25 -34.72
C VAL A 254 -18.17 -29.39 -35.87
N ASN A 255 -18.17 -28.07 -35.69
CA ASN A 255 -17.47 -27.16 -36.59
C ASN A 255 -15.95 -27.38 -36.47
N MET A 256 -15.39 -28.25 -37.31
CA MET A 256 -13.98 -28.61 -37.26
C MET A 256 -13.05 -27.44 -37.52
N THR A 257 -13.41 -26.48 -38.40
CA THR A 257 -12.60 -25.29 -38.64
C THR A 257 -12.44 -24.44 -37.37
N ALA A 258 -13.53 -24.24 -36.62
CA ALA A 258 -13.49 -23.53 -35.34
C ALA A 258 -12.77 -24.33 -34.26
N PHE A 259 -12.94 -25.66 -34.26
CA PHE A 259 -12.24 -26.56 -33.34
C PHE A 259 -10.73 -26.52 -33.57
N ASP A 260 -10.27 -26.64 -34.81
CA ASP A 260 -8.85 -26.63 -35.17
C ASP A 260 -8.19 -25.30 -34.78
N ALA A 261 -8.84 -24.16 -35.05
CA ALA A 261 -8.33 -22.85 -34.69
C ALA A 261 -8.07 -22.69 -33.17
N MET A 262 -8.97 -23.23 -32.33
CA MET A 262 -8.78 -23.28 -30.88
C MET A 262 -7.75 -24.34 -30.50
N ALA A 263 -7.83 -25.56 -31.04
CA ALA A 263 -6.95 -26.68 -30.69
C ALA A 263 -5.48 -26.41 -31.03
N ASP A 264 -5.21 -25.64 -32.09
CA ASP A 264 -3.86 -25.23 -32.48
C ASP A 264 -3.19 -24.29 -31.46
N THR A 265 -3.97 -23.64 -30.58
CA THR A 265 -3.43 -22.90 -29.43
C THR A 265 -2.94 -23.84 -28.30
N ARG A 266 -3.26 -25.14 -28.38
CA ARG A 266 -2.91 -26.22 -27.44
C ARG A 266 -3.32 -25.88 -25.99
N PRO A 267 -4.59 -25.54 -25.71
CA PRO A 267 -5.01 -25.04 -24.41
C PRO A 267 -4.65 -26.00 -23.27
N GLN A 268 -4.20 -25.45 -22.14
CA GLN A 268 -3.98 -26.17 -20.88
C GLN A 268 -5.28 -26.39 -20.11
N VAL A 269 -6.24 -25.47 -20.27
CA VAL A 269 -7.56 -25.50 -19.63
C VAL A 269 -8.62 -25.18 -20.68
N ILE A 270 -9.68 -25.98 -20.76
CA ILE A 270 -10.80 -25.79 -21.69
C ILE A 270 -12.09 -25.67 -20.87
N ILE A 271 -12.64 -24.46 -20.82
CA ILE A 271 -13.94 -24.19 -20.20
C ILE A 271 -15.04 -24.50 -21.22
N ILE A 272 -16.01 -25.30 -20.82
CA ILE A 272 -17.12 -25.72 -21.69
C ILE A 272 -18.43 -25.17 -21.16
N TRP A 273 -19.06 -24.31 -21.96
CA TRP A 273 -20.27 -23.61 -21.61
C TRP A 273 -21.30 -23.74 -22.73
N GLY A 274 -22.36 -24.50 -22.51
CA GLY A 274 -23.40 -24.68 -23.52
C GLY A 274 -24.66 -25.31 -22.95
N ILE A 275 -25.75 -25.19 -23.71
CA ILE A 275 -26.92 -26.04 -23.48
C ILE A 275 -26.49 -27.50 -23.66
N PRO A 276 -26.91 -28.44 -22.79
CA PRO A 276 -26.63 -29.86 -22.98
C PRO A 276 -27.40 -30.36 -24.21
N ALA A 277 -26.70 -30.45 -25.34
CA ALA A 277 -27.21 -30.86 -26.63
C ALA A 277 -26.21 -31.78 -27.34
N GLY A 278 -26.69 -32.58 -28.30
CA GLY A 278 -25.83 -33.56 -29.00
C GLY A 278 -24.62 -32.94 -29.72
N GLN A 279 -24.69 -31.66 -30.11
CA GLN A 279 -23.54 -30.93 -30.64
C GLN A 279 -22.41 -30.76 -29.60
N VAL A 280 -22.76 -30.50 -28.33
CA VAL A 280 -21.78 -30.39 -27.22
C VAL A 280 -21.22 -31.76 -26.86
N GLU A 281 -22.03 -32.80 -26.94
CA GLU A 281 -21.60 -34.18 -26.72
C GLU A 281 -20.53 -34.61 -27.74
N GLU A 282 -20.76 -34.39 -29.03
CA GLU A 282 -19.77 -34.67 -30.07
C GLU A 282 -18.52 -33.80 -29.93
N LEU A 283 -18.68 -32.53 -29.55
CA LEU A 283 -17.55 -31.65 -29.25
C LEU A 283 -16.69 -32.18 -28.11
N LEU A 284 -17.30 -32.63 -27.01
CA LEU A 284 -16.61 -33.25 -25.88
C LEU A 284 -15.82 -34.48 -26.32
N LYS A 285 -16.38 -35.33 -27.19
CA LYS A 285 -15.68 -36.50 -27.74
C LYS A 285 -14.41 -36.10 -28.49
N VAL A 286 -14.49 -35.06 -29.33
CA VAL A 286 -13.33 -34.54 -30.07
C VAL A 286 -12.30 -33.93 -29.11
N VAL A 287 -12.72 -33.07 -28.17
CA VAL A 287 -11.83 -32.43 -27.18
C VAL A 287 -11.05 -33.45 -26.35
N LEU A 288 -11.71 -34.51 -25.90
CA LEU A 288 -11.12 -35.53 -25.03
C LEU A 288 -10.21 -36.52 -25.78
N THR A 289 -10.26 -36.57 -27.12
CA THR A 289 -9.49 -37.55 -27.91
C THR A 289 -8.47 -36.93 -28.86
N ASP A 290 -8.58 -35.65 -29.22
CA ASP A 290 -7.58 -34.97 -30.06
C ASP A 290 -6.25 -34.82 -29.30
N PRO A 291 -5.09 -35.19 -29.88
CA PRO A 291 -3.79 -35.07 -29.23
C PRO A 291 -3.42 -33.64 -28.77
N ARG A 292 -4.01 -32.60 -29.36
CA ARG A 292 -3.76 -31.19 -29.02
C ARG A 292 -4.53 -30.72 -27.78
N THR A 293 -5.63 -31.39 -27.42
CA THR A 293 -6.55 -31.00 -26.34
C THR A 293 -6.77 -32.07 -25.26
N SER A 294 -6.51 -33.34 -25.56
CA SER A 294 -6.76 -34.49 -24.68
C SER A 294 -5.96 -34.49 -23.36
N SER A 295 -4.90 -33.67 -23.28
CA SER A 295 -4.11 -33.46 -22.04
C SER A 295 -4.55 -32.22 -21.24
N ALA A 296 -5.52 -31.45 -21.73
CA ALA A 296 -6.02 -30.27 -21.05
C ALA A 296 -6.93 -30.64 -19.86
N TYR A 297 -7.00 -29.74 -18.87
CA TYR A 297 -8.05 -29.76 -17.87
C TYR A 297 -9.37 -29.32 -18.49
N ILE A 298 -10.44 -30.06 -18.25
CA ILE A 298 -11.76 -29.78 -18.82
C ILE A 298 -12.67 -29.24 -17.72
N MET A 299 -13.23 -28.04 -17.94
CA MET A 299 -14.04 -27.33 -16.97
C MET A 299 -15.48 -27.08 -17.45
N PRO A 300 -16.40 -28.05 -17.31
CA PRO A 300 -17.79 -27.85 -17.66
C PRO A 300 -18.55 -27.03 -16.60
N SER A 301 -19.48 -26.18 -17.03
CA SER A 301 -20.49 -25.57 -16.13
C SER A 301 -21.30 -26.66 -15.40
N PHE A 302 -21.99 -26.32 -14.30
CA PHE A 302 -22.78 -27.31 -13.55
C PHE A 302 -23.83 -28.00 -14.42
N ALA A 303 -24.43 -27.28 -15.37
CA ALA A 303 -25.41 -27.82 -16.30
C ALA A 303 -24.85 -28.89 -17.25
N LEU A 304 -23.54 -28.91 -17.47
CA LEU A 304 -22.86 -29.87 -18.34
C LEU A 304 -22.13 -30.98 -17.57
N GLN A 305 -22.09 -30.93 -16.24
CA GLN A 305 -21.34 -31.86 -15.39
C GLN A 305 -21.64 -33.33 -15.72
N GLN A 306 -22.93 -33.69 -15.74
CA GLN A 306 -23.37 -35.06 -16.01
C GLN A 306 -23.03 -35.50 -17.45
N MET A 307 -23.13 -34.60 -18.44
CA MET A 307 -22.84 -34.90 -19.85
C MET A 307 -21.35 -35.17 -20.01
N THR A 308 -20.51 -34.32 -19.43
CA THR A 308 -19.06 -34.50 -19.45
C THR A 308 -18.65 -35.78 -18.74
N PHE A 309 -19.23 -36.10 -17.58
CA PHE A 309 -19.00 -37.37 -16.89
C PHE A 309 -19.30 -38.57 -17.79
N GLN A 310 -20.50 -38.57 -18.40
CA GLN A 310 -20.94 -39.67 -19.26
C GLN A 310 -20.02 -39.84 -20.48
N VAL A 311 -19.74 -38.76 -21.23
CA VAL A 311 -18.86 -38.81 -22.39
C VAL A 311 -17.46 -39.29 -22.01
N TYR A 312 -16.92 -38.80 -20.89
CA TYR A 312 -15.58 -39.17 -20.42
C TYR A 312 -15.46 -40.67 -20.15
N TYR A 313 -16.42 -41.24 -19.42
CA TYR A 313 -16.40 -42.66 -19.09
C TYR A 313 -16.85 -43.56 -20.24
N ASP A 314 -17.75 -43.12 -21.11
CA ASP A 314 -18.08 -43.87 -22.34
C ASP A 314 -16.85 -44.04 -23.24
N LEU A 315 -16.01 -43.01 -23.36
CA LEU A 315 -14.74 -43.08 -24.07
C LEU A 315 -13.72 -43.99 -23.35
N ALA A 316 -13.66 -43.94 -22.02
CA ALA A 316 -12.79 -44.81 -21.23
C ALA A 316 -13.18 -46.29 -21.37
N MET A 317 -14.47 -46.59 -21.26
CA MET A 317 -15.05 -47.92 -21.44
C MET A 317 -14.82 -48.46 -22.85
N ALA A 318 -14.88 -47.58 -23.85
CA ALA A 318 -14.55 -47.91 -25.24
C ALA A 318 -13.04 -48.04 -25.51
N GLY A 319 -12.18 -47.84 -24.50
CA GLY A 319 -10.71 -47.90 -24.63
C GLY A 319 -10.12 -46.75 -25.46
N LYS A 320 -10.86 -45.65 -25.66
CA LYS A 320 -10.43 -44.49 -26.46
C LYS A 320 -9.60 -43.48 -25.67
N LEU A 321 -9.70 -43.48 -24.34
CA LEU A 321 -8.86 -42.70 -23.44
C LEU A 321 -8.61 -43.48 -22.15
N THR A 322 -7.61 -43.05 -21.39
CA THR A 322 -7.36 -43.55 -20.02
C THR A 322 -7.75 -42.45 -19.04
N PRO A 323 -8.67 -42.70 -18.08
CA PRO A 323 -9.04 -41.69 -17.10
C PRO A 323 -7.83 -41.19 -16.30
N VAL A 324 -7.75 -39.89 -16.10
CA VAL A 324 -6.73 -39.19 -15.33
C VAL A 324 -7.43 -38.47 -14.18
N ASP A 325 -7.10 -38.85 -12.95
CA ASP A 325 -7.66 -38.23 -11.75
C ASP A 325 -7.40 -36.71 -11.77
N GLY A 326 -8.46 -35.94 -11.57
CA GLY A 326 -8.42 -34.50 -11.52
C GLY A 326 -8.40 -33.77 -12.85
N GLN A 327 -8.48 -34.47 -13.98
CA GLN A 327 -8.56 -33.83 -15.29
C GLN A 327 -9.86 -33.04 -15.49
N ILE A 328 -10.99 -33.56 -14.99
CA ILE A 328 -12.31 -32.92 -15.13
C ILE A 328 -12.66 -32.17 -13.85
N ILE A 329 -13.00 -30.88 -13.98
CA ILE A 329 -13.35 -30.01 -12.85
C ILE A 329 -14.62 -29.23 -13.17
N SER A 330 -15.73 -29.54 -12.51
CA SER A 330 -17.00 -28.87 -12.77
C SER A 330 -17.34 -27.82 -11.71
N SER A 331 -17.98 -26.73 -12.13
CA SER A 331 -18.58 -25.78 -11.19
C SER A 331 -19.84 -26.35 -10.54
N ALA A 332 -20.14 -25.87 -9.35
CA ALA A 332 -21.37 -26.18 -8.63
C ALA A 332 -21.75 -25.05 -7.69
N THR A 333 -23.05 -24.92 -7.42
CA THR A 333 -23.61 -24.00 -6.43
C THR A 333 -23.97 -24.69 -5.11
N SER A 334 -23.63 -25.98 -4.99
CA SER A 334 -23.83 -26.82 -3.81
C SER A 334 -22.72 -27.87 -3.75
N PHE A 335 -22.41 -28.36 -2.56
CA PHE A 335 -21.39 -29.39 -2.37
C PHE A 335 -21.85 -30.77 -2.88
N PRO A 336 -20.91 -31.60 -3.39
CA PRO A 336 -21.18 -33.02 -3.62
C PRO A 336 -21.38 -33.74 -2.28
N LEU A 337 -22.08 -34.89 -2.29
CA LEU A 337 -22.38 -35.66 -1.07
C LEU A 337 -21.13 -36.16 -0.32
N THR A 338 -19.99 -36.20 -1.00
CA THR A 338 -18.69 -36.61 -0.46
C THR A 338 -18.11 -35.64 0.55
N GLU A 339 -18.61 -34.39 0.63
CA GLU A 339 -18.11 -33.39 1.59
C GLU A 339 -18.62 -33.69 3.01
N PRO A 340 -17.77 -34.25 3.91
CA PRO A 340 -18.25 -34.83 5.16
C PRO A 340 -18.58 -33.78 6.23
N ALA A 341 -18.07 -32.54 6.09
CA ALA A 341 -18.22 -31.50 7.10
C ALA A 341 -19.59 -30.80 7.07
N SER A 342 -20.41 -31.02 6.04
CA SER A 342 -21.65 -30.28 5.81
C SER A 342 -22.85 -30.88 6.54
N VAL A 343 -23.57 -30.07 7.32
CA VAL A 343 -24.73 -30.51 8.11
C VAL A 343 -25.93 -30.77 7.21
N HIS A 344 -26.23 -29.88 6.27
CA HIS A 344 -27.35 -30.02 5.33
C HIS A 344 -27.25 -31.30 4.48
N LEU A 345 -26.04 -31.75 4.13
CA LEU A 345 -25.85 -33.00 3.38
C LEU A 345 -26.25 -34.25 4.19
N ARG A 346 -26.06 -34.23 5.51
CA ARG A 346 -26.55 -35.31 6.39
C ARG A 346 -28.08 -35.33 6.46
N VAL A 347 -28.70 -34.15 6.52
CA VAL A 347 -30.16 -34.00 6.50
C VAL A 347 -30.72 -34.48 5.16
N PHE A 348 -30.13 -34.05 4.05
CA PHE A 348 -30.47 -34.52 2.70
C PHE A 348 -30.39 -36.04 2.61
N ARG A 349 -29.27 -36.64 3.03
CA ARG A 349 -29.06 -38.10 2.96
C ARG A 349 -30.17 -38.87 3.68
N ALA A 350 -30.58 -38.40 4.86
CA ALA A 350 -31.66 -39.01 5.63
C ALA A 350 -33.02 -38.86 4.92
N GLN A 351 -33.38 -37.65 4.50
CA GLN A 351 -34.68 -37.37 3.88
C GLN A 351 -34.83 -38.03 2.51
N MET A 352 -33.80 -37.95 1.66
CA MET A 352 -33.79 -38.59 0.35
C MET A 352 -33.79 -40.11 0.48
N GLY A 353 -33.01 -40.68 1.41
CA GLY A 353 -33.01 -42.12 1.67
C GLY A 353 -34.39 -42.64 2.09
N GLU A 354 -35.07 -41.93 3.00
CA GLU A 354 -36.44 -42.26 3.39
C GLU A 354 -37.42 -42.16 2.21
N TYR A 355 -37.32 -41.08 1.42
CA TYR A 355 -38.16 -40.85 0.24
C TYR A 355 -38.01 -41.96 -0.80
N MET A 356 -36.77 -42.40 -1.08
CA MET A 356 -36.47 -43.50 -1.99
C MET A 356 -37.18 -44.78 -1.57
N VAL A 357 -37.08 -45.13 -0.29
CA VAL A 357 -37.64 -46.38 0.26
C VAL A 357 -39.18 -46.33 0.34
N LYS A 358 -39.74 -45.20 0.78
CA LYS A 358 -41.19 -45.10 1.02
C LYS A 358 -42.02 -44.91 -0.25
N THR A 359 -41.49 -44.19 -1.24
CA THR A 359 -42.27 -43.83 -2.43
C THR A 359 -41.99 -44.74 -3.63
N GLY A 360 -40.80 -45.34 -3.73
CA GLY A 360 -40.37 -46.11 -4.89
C GLY A 360 -40.28 -45.29 -6.19
N ARG A 361 -40.29 -43.95 -6.11
CA ARG A 361 -40.29 -43.05 -7.29
C ARG A 361 -38.91 -42.87 -7.94
N VAL A 362 -37.85 -43.29 -7.26
CA VAL A 362 -36.47 -43.20 -7.75
C VAL A 362 -36.14 -44.48 -8.53
N ASP A 363 -36.19 -44.38 -9.86
CA ASP A 363 -35.78 -45.44 -10.76
C ASP A 363 -34.30 -45.27 -11.12
N ALA A 364 -33.42 -46.02 -10.44
CA ALA A 364 -31.98 -45.99 -10.68
C ALA A 364 -31.60 -46.45 -12.10
N SER A 365 -32.45 -47.22 -12.79
CA SER A 365 -32.16 -47.72 -14.13
C SER A 365 -32.04 -46.60 -15.18
N LEU A 366 -32.64 -45.44 -14.92
CA LEU A 366 -32.53 -44.25 -15.77
C LEU A 366 -31.09 -43.76 -15.94
N TRP A 367 -30.22 -44.03 -14.95
CA TRP A 367 -28.82 -43.61 -14.90
C TRP A 367 -27.87 -44.80 -14.78
N ALA A 368 -28.24 -45.95 -15.31
CA ALA A 368 -27.44 -47.18 -15.23
C ALA A 368 -26.02 -47.04 -15.80
N ASP A 369 -25.81 -46.16 -16.78
CA ASP A 369 -24.48 -45.95 -17.38
C ASP A 369 -23.52 -45.24 -16.41
N GLU A 370 -24.05 -44.36 -15.54
CA GLU A 370 -23.27 -43.75 -14.47
C GLU A 370 -22.83 -44.80 -13.44
N ALA A 371 -23.75 -45.67 -13.00
CA ALA A 371 -23.43 -46.75 -12.07
C ALA A 371 -22.37 -47.70 -12.64
N LYS A 372 -22.45 -48.07 -13.93
CA LYS A 372 -21.42 -48.90 -14.58
C LYS A 372 -20.05 -48.22 -14.57
N ALA A 373 -20.00 -46.92 -14.87
CA ALA A 373 -18.75 -46.16 -14.85
C ALA A 373 -18.14 -46.13 -13.44
N VAL A 374 -18.94 -45.87 -12.41
CA VAL A 374 -18.49 -45.89 -11.02
C VAL A 374 -18.09 -47.30 -10.56
N GLN A 375 -18.80 -48.35 -10.94
CA GLN A 375 -18.43 -49.73 -10.59
C GLN A 375 -17.07 -50.13 -11.18
N GLN A 376 -16.72 -49.61 -12.37
CA GLN A 376 -15.46 -49.93 -13.02
C GLN A 376 -14.29 -49.04 -12.57
N TYR A 377 -14.51 -47.74 -12.38
CA TYR A 377 -13.46 -46.76 -12.12
C TYR A 377 -13.49 -46.15 -10.70
N GLY A 378 -14.53 -46.47 -9.94
CA GLY A 378 -14.79 -46.01 -8.58
C GLY A 378 -13.80 -46.51 -7.53
N PRO A 379 -13.78 -45.90 -6.34
CA PRO A 379 -13.02 -46.38 -5.21
C PRO A 379 -13.70 -47.51 -4.43
N TRP A 380 -15.00 -47.74 -4.63
CA TRP A 380 -15.80 -48.65 -3.79
C TRP A 380 -15.82 -50.09 -4.31
N GLU A 381 -15.72 -51.05 -3.38
CA GLU A 381 -16.13 -52.43 -3.64
C GLU A 381 -17.66 -52.49 -3.60
N HIS A 382 -18.28 -53.07 -4.62
CA HIS A 382 -19.74 -53.19 -4.69
C HIS A 382 -20.25 -54.05 -3.52
N GLU A 383 -21.03 -53.46 -2.62
CA GLU A 383 -21.77 -54.22 -1.62
C GLU A 383 -22.84 -55.04 -2.35
N ALA A 384 -22.78 -56.38 -2.19
CA ALA A 384 -23.73 -57.28 -2.84
C ALA A 384 -25.17 -56.83 -2.60
N SER A 385 -25.99 -56.82 -3.67
CA SER A 385 -27.41 -56.47 -3.60
C SER A 385 -28.09 -57.24 -2.47
N SER A 386 -28.34 -56.58 -1.35
CA SER A 386 -29.09 -57.12 -0.24
C SER A 386 -30.52 -56.63 -0.33
N SER A 387 -31.46 -57.37 0.25
CA SER A 387 -32.84 -56.89 0.42
C SER A 387 -32.96 -55.76 1.45
N ASP A 388 -31.84 -55.29 2.02
CA ASP A 388 -31.83 -54.19 2.99
C ASP A 388 -32.01 -52.85 2.28
N SER A 389 -33.07 -52.15 2.66
CA SER A 389 -33.36 -50.79 2.20
C SER A 389 -32.20 -49.81 2.44
N ALA A 390 -31.42 -49.97 3.51
CA ALA A 390 -30.28 -49.10 3.79
C ALA A 390 -29.13 -49.33 2.80
N ALA A 391 -28.86 -50.59 2.45
CA ALA A 391 -27.86 -50.94 1.44
C ALA A 391 -28.24 -50.41 0.05
N TYR A 392 -29.51 -50.54 -0.34
CA TYR A 392 -30.01 -49.95 -1.59
C TYR A 392 -29.77 -48.44 -1.68
N VAL A 393 -30.11 -47.69 -0.62
CA VAL A 393 -29.90 -46.23 -0.55
C VAL A 393 -28.40 -45.88 -0.58
N ASN A 394 -27.57 -46.60 0.16
CA ASN A 394 -26.12 -46.36 0.17
C ASN A 394 -25.47 -46.66 -1.19
N ASN A 395 -25.84 -47.77 -1.83
CA ASN A 395 -25.36 -48.12 -3.16
C ASN A 395 -25.74 -47.04 -4.16
N PHE A 396 -26.99 -46.57 -4.14
CA PHE A 396 -27.42 -45.50 -5.03
C PHE A 396 -26.57 -44.22 -4.87
N PHE A 397 -26.37 -43.75 -3.64
CA PHE A 397 -25.58 -42.54 -3.39
C PHE A 397 -24.11 -42.68 -3.78
N ASN A 398 -23.54 -43.88 -3.69
CA ASN A 398 -22.17 -44.15 -4.11
C ASN A 398 -22.07 -44.29 -5.63
N GLU A 399 -23.02 -44.96 -6.28
CA GLU A 399 -22.97 -45.30 -7.71
C GLU A 399 -23.47 -44.18 -8.63
N HIS A 400 -24.15 -43.16 -8.11
CA HIS A 400 -24.75 -42.07 -8.91
C HIS A 400 -24.34 -40.66 -8.43
N PRO A 401 -23.05 -40.29 -8.46
CA PRO A 401 -22.56 -39.04 -7.89
C PRO A 401 -23.09 -37.76 -8.58
N CYS A 402 -23.23 -37.72 -9.91
CA CYS A 402 -23.79 -36.59 -10.65
C CYS A 402 -25.28 -36.43 -10.37
N VAL A 403 -26.04 -37.52 -10.43
CA VAL A 403 -27.49 -37.51 -10.17
C VAL A 403 -27.77 -37.12 -8.73
N THR A 404 -26.98 -37.63 -7.78
CA THR A 404 -27.09 -37.25 -6.38
C THR A 404 -26.83 -35.75 -6.19
N GLN A 405 -25.85 -35.17 -6.89
CA GLN A 405 -25.59 -33.73 -6.81
C GLN A 405 -26.73 -32.88 -7.39
N LEU A 406 -27.38 -33.33 -8.47
CA LEU A 406 -28.60 -32.70 -8.99
C LEU A 406 -29.78 -32.82 -8.03
N MET A 407 -29.93 -33.98 -7.39
CA MET A 407 -30.93 -34.19 -6.36
C MET A 407 -30.71 -33.28 -5.15
N ILE A 408 -29.46 -33.00 -4.75
CA ILE A 408 -29.14 -32.02 -3.70
C ILE A 408 -29.60 -30.62 -4.12
N ALA A 409 -29.28 -30.18 -5.34
CA ALA A 409 -29.71 -28.88 -5.85
C ALA A 409 -31.25 -28.74 -5.89
N GLY A 410 -31.94 -29.81 -6.28
CA GLY A 410 -33.39 -29.90 -6.20
C GLY A 410 -33.91 -29.88 -4.76
N TRP A 411 -33.30 -30.63 -3.86
CA TRP A 411 -33.69 -30.72 -2.46
C TRP A 411 -33.53 -29.38 -1.71
N ILE A 412 -32.47 -28.62 -2.00
CA ILE A 412 -32.31 -27.27 -1.48
C ILE A 412 -33.49 -26.39 -1.92
N SER A 413 -33.84 -26.45 -3.20
CA SER A 413 -34.98 -25.70 -3.77
C SER A 413 -36.31 -26.14 -3.14
N GLY A 414 -36.55 -27.44 -3.00
CA GLY A 414 -37.76 -27.97 -2.37
C GLY A 414 -37.86 -27.65 -0.88
N SER A 415 -36.73 -27.65 -0.16
CA SER A 415 -36.66 -27.25 1.26
C SER A 415 -37.01 -25.79 1.43
N LEU A 416 -36.54 -24.94 0.51
CA LEU A 416 -36.90 -23.53 0.49
C LEU A 416 -38.40 -23.34 0.21
N ILE A 417 -38.96 -24.04 -0.80
CA ILE A 417 -40.40 -24.02 -1.11
C ILE A 417 -41.23 -24.46 0.12
N ALA A 418 -40.81 -25.52 0.81
CA ALA A 418 -41.51 -25.96 2.02
C ALA A 418 -41.52 -24.86 3.10
N GLN A 419 -40.40 -24.17 3.29
CA GLN A 419 -40.30 -23.05 4.23
C GLN A 419 -41.17 -21.86 3.83
N THR A 420 -41.29 -21.54 2.53
CA THR A 420 -42.16 -20.44 2.07
C THR A 420 -43.65 -20.73 2.30
N LEU A 421 -44.04 -22.01 2.39
CA LEU A 421 -45.42 -22.45 2.59
C LEU A 421 -45.81 -22.68 4.07
N ALA A 422 -44.87 -22.52 5.01
CA ALA A 422 -45.08 -22.87 6.41
C ALA A 422 -46.02 -21.91 7.18
N GLU A 423 -46.25 -20.70 6.66
CA GLU A 423 -47.01 -19.64 7.35
C GLU A 423 -48.28 -19.22 6.62
N GLU A 424 -49.40 -19.24 7.33
CA GLU A 424 -50.75 -19.14 6.75
C GLU A 424 -51.05 -17.80 6.06
N ASN A 425 -50.80 -16.68 6.74
CA ASN A 425 -51.10 -15.35 6.23
C ASN A 425 -50.33 -15.05 4.93
N ARG A 426 -49.22 -15.74 4.72
CA ARG A 426 -48.33 -15.58 3.57
C ARG A 426 -48.81 -16.38 2.36
N ILE A 427 -49.63 -17.43 2.54
CA ILE A 427 -50.15 -18.27 1.44
C ILE A 427 -51.66 -18.10 1.21
N ALA A 428 -52.24 -16.99 1.67
CA ALA A 428 -53.67 -16.71 1.54
C ALA A 428 -54.10 -16.49 0.08
N ASN A 429 -53.25 -15.85 -0.73
CA ASN A 429 -53.44 -15.64 -2.16
C ASN A 429 -52.10 -15.33 -2.84
N ARG A 430 -52.09 -15.28 -4.18
CA ARG A 430 -50.89 -14.99 -4.98
C ARG A 430 -50.19 -13.67 -4.61
N THR A 431 -50.97 -12.61 -4.33
CA THR A 431 -50.41 -11.30 -3.96
C THR A 431 -49.71 -11.34 -2.61
N ALA A 432 -50.34 -11.95 -1.60
CA ALA A 432 -49.75 -12.11 -0.27
C ALA A 432 -48.48 -12.95 -0.32
N TYR A 433 -48.49 -14.03 -1.11
CA TYR A 433 -47.34 -14.91 -1.28
C TYR A 433 -46.16 -14.20 -1.93
N ARG A 434 -46.40 -13.49 -3.03
CA ARG A 434 -45.37 -12.69 -3.70
C ARG A 434 -44.80 -11.60 -2.78
N GLN A 435 -45.65 -10.83 -2.10
CA GLN A 435 -45.20 -9.76 -1.18
C GLN A 435 -44.35 -10.31 -0.05
N TYR A 436 -44.74 -11.45 0.51
CA TYR A 436 -43.97 -12.12 1.54
C TYR A 436 -42.59 -12.55 1.05
N MET A 437 -42.52 -13.24 -0.09
CA MET A 437 -41.26 -13.80 -0.59
C MET A 437 -40.16 -12.73 -0.79
N PHE A 438 -40.55 -11.50 -1.07
CA PHE A 438 -39.65 -10.36 -1.29
C PHE A 438 -39.58 -9.39 -0.09
N SER A 439 -40.01 -9.80 1.09
CA SER A 439 -39.98 -8.97 2.30
C SER A 439 -38.67 -9.14 3.11
N GLN A 440 -37.52 -8.95 2.46
CA GLN A 440 -36.18 -9.08 3.06
C GLN A 440 -35.95 -10.47 3.70
N GLN A 441 -36.24 -11.52 2.94
CA GLN A 441 -36.29 -12.89 3.44
C GLN A 441 -34.94 -13.60 3.35
N ARG A 442 -34.59 -14.31 4.41
CA ARG A 442 -33.39 -15.14 4.53
C ARG A 442 -33.76 -16.53 5.02
N TYR A 443 -33.18 -17.55 4.39
CA TYR A 443 -33.48 -18.95 4.68
C TYR A 443 -32.21 -19.71 5.02
N ILE A 444 -32.33 -20.64 5.96
CA ILE A 444 -31.29 -21.59 6.32
C ILE A 444 -31.84 -22.98 6.02
N VAL A 445 -31.17 -23.70 5.14
CA VAL A 445 -31.52 -25.06 4.72
C VAL A 445 -30.52 -26.02 5.37
N GLY A 446 -31.04 -27.00 6.13
CA GLY A 446 -30.21 -28.02 6.76
C GLY A 446 -29.17 -27.50 7.78
N GLU A 447 -29.46 -26.37 8.43
CA GLU A 447 -28.66 -25.69 9.47
C GLU A 447 -27.47 -24.83 9.00
N ASP A 448 -26.84 -25.15 7.88
CA ASP A 448 -25.61 -24.48 7.42
C ASP A 448 -25.68 -23.91 6.00
N PHE A 449 -26.67 -24.26 5.17
CA PHE A 449 -26.80 -23.73 3.81
C PHE A 449 -27.71 -22.49 3.79
N VAL A 450 -27.17 -21.32 3.43
CA VAL A 450 -27.90 -20.04 3.52
C VAL A 450 -28.32 -19.54 2.13
N LEU A 451 -29.59 -19.10 2.02
CA LEU A 451 -30.14 -18.44 0.83
C LEU A 451 -30.78 -17.10 1.21
N GLY A 452 -30.55 -16.07 0.39
CA GLY A 452 -31.03 -14.70 0.61
C GLY A 452 -29.89 -13.72 0.91
N ASP A 453 -30.18 -12.43 1.07
CA ASP A 453 -31.53 -11.87 1.32
C ASP A 453 -32.33 -11.61 0.03
N TYR A 454 -33.59 -12.06 0.01
CA TYR A 454 -34.53 -11.78 -1.08
C TYR A 454 -35.33 -10.51 -0.76
N GLY A 455 -35.40 -9.57 -1.70
CA GLY A 455 -35.96 -8.25 -1.41
C GLY A 455 -36.67 -7.59 -2.59
N GLY A 456 -37.81 -6.97 -2.31
CA GLY A 456 -38.61 -6.28 -3.31
C GLY A 456 -38.16 -4.84 -3.52
N PRO A 457 -39.00 -4.02 -4.17
CA PRO A 457 -38.80 -2.57 -4.21
C PRO A 457 -38.73 -2.00 -2.78
N CYS A 458 -37.63 -1.32 -2.46
CA CYS A 458 -37.48 -0.55 -1.22
C CYS A 458 -36.98 0.87 -1.49
N ASN A 459 -37.09 1.75 -0.48
CA ASN A 459 -36.62 3.13 -0.58
C ASN A 459 -35.11 3.24 -0.27
N GLY A 460 -34.48 4.33 -0.71
CA GLY A 460 -33.04 4.52 -0.53
C GLY A 460 -32.57 4.61 0.93
N VAL A 461 -33.45 4.94 1.88
CA VAL A 461 -33.11 4.91 3.31
C VAL A 461 -32.97 3.47 3.81
N ALA A 462 -33.89 2.58 3.42
CA ALA A 462 -33.81 1.17 3.74
C ALA A 462 -32.55 0.53 3.12
N GLU A 463 -32.26 0.84 1.86
CA GLU A 463 -31.04 0.39 1.17
C GLU A 463 -29.77 0.87 1.90
N PHE A 464 -29.71 2.16 2.25
CA PHE A 464 -28.61 2.73 3.03
C PHE A 464 -28.43 2.03 4.40
N LEU A 465 -29.53 1.66 5.05
CA LEU A 465 -29.52 0.92 6.32
C LEU A 465 -29.25 -0.60 6.15
N GLY A 466 -29.11 -1.10 4.92
CA GLY A 466 -28.68 -2.47 4.61
C GLY A 466 -29.73 -3.38 4.00
N ALA A 467 -30.90 -2.89 3.59
CA ALA A 467 -31.89 -3.68 2.86
C ALA A 467 -31.40 -3.97 1.43
N VAL A 468 -31.66 -5.19 0.95
CA VAL A 468 -31.36 -5.58 -0.44
C VAL A 468 -32.59 -5.30 -1.30
N CYS A 469 -32.54 -4.29 -2.16
CA CYS A 469 -33.67 -3.94 -3.03
C CYS A 469 -33.62 -4.71 -4.35
N TYR A 470 -34.78 -5.03 -4.92
CA TYR A 470 -34.93 -5.65 -6.25
C TYR A 470 -34.10 -6.93 -6.43
N CYS A 471 -34.12 -7.82 -5.42
CA CYS A 471 -33.40 -9.07 -5.42
C CYS A 471 -34.28 -10.32 -5.41
N ASN A 472 -34.18 -11.10 -6.48
CA ASN A 472 -34.85 -12.38 -6.66
C ASN A 472 -33.90 -13.58 -6.71
N GLN A 473 -32.67 -13.43 -6.21
CA GLN A 473 -31.64 -14.48 -6.19
C GLN A 473 -31.13 -14.72 -4.78
N GLY A 474 -31.14 -15.98 -4.34
CA GLY A 474 -30.70 -16.31 -2.98
C GLY A 474 -29.30 -16.88 -2.88
N GLY A 475 -28.75 -17.43 -3.95
CA GLY A 475 -27.43 -18.07 -3.91
C GLY A 475 -26.32 -17.05 -4.07
N HIS A 476 -25.42 -16.98 -3.08
CA HIS A 476 -24.30 -16.03 -3.06
C HIS A 476 -22.95 -16.73 -3.08
N SER A 477 -22.91 -18.04 -3.33
CA SER A 477 -21.69 -18.85 -3.32
C SER A 477 -21.64 -19.87 -4.46
N ALA A 478 -20.43 -20.09 -4.99
CA ALA A 478 -20.13 -21.16 -5.94
C ALA A 478 -18.78 -21.80 -5.59
N VAL A 479 -18.62 -23.07 -5.94
CA VAL A 479 -17.42 -23.87 -5.74
C VAL A 479 -17.13 -24.73 -6.96
N LEU A 480 -15.92 -25.26 -7.05
CA LEU A 480 -15.57 -26.29 -8.02
C LEU A 480 -15.51 -27.66 -7.35
N SER A 481 -15.80 -28.70 -8.12
CA SER A 481 -15.61 -30.10 -7.75
C SER A 481 -14.74 -30.79 -8.78
N ARG A 482 -13.79 -31.58 -8.32
CA ARG A 482 -12.85 -32.36 -9.12
C ARG A 482 -13.34 -33.79 -9.25
N LEU A 483 -13.17 -34.40 -10.42
CA LEU A 483 -13.47 -35.80 -10.65
C LEU A 483 -12.23 -36.66 -10.37
N ASP A 484 -12.26 -37.44 -9.29
CA ASP A 484 -11.22 -38.39 -8.92
C ASP A 484 -11.85 -39.78 -8.84
N ARG A 485 -11.32 -40.76 -9.59
CA ARG A 485 -11.83 -42.15 -9.58
C ARG A 485 -13.36 -42.23 -9.70
N ALA A 486 -13.95 -41.53 -10.67
CA ALA A 486 -15.40 -41.46 -10.90
C ALA A 486 -16.23 -40.82 -9.78
N VAL A 487 -15.61 -40.08 -8.87
CA VAL A 487 -16.28 -39.41 -7.75
C VAL A 487 -15.98 -37.91 -7.74
N TRP A 488 -16.98 -37.09 -7.45
CA TRP A 488 -16.80 -35.65 -7.28
C TRP A 488 -16.29 -35.34 -5.87
N THR A 489 -15.18 -34.62 -5.77
CA THR A 489 -14.61 -34.09 -4.53
C THR A 489 -14.57 -32.56 -4.60
N VAL A 490 -14.98 -31.86 -3.53
CA VAL A 490 -14.97 -30.39 -3.56
C VAL A 490 -13.55 -29.84 -3.53
N ILE A 491 -13.29 -28.79 -4.30
CA ILE A 491 -12.07 -27.98 -4.22
C ILE A 491 -12.38 -26.78 -3.32
N THR A 492 -12.18 -26.92 -2.01
CA THR A 492 -12.62 -25.90 -1.03
C THR A 492 -12.03 -24.50 -1.30
N GLU A 493 -10.79 -24.42 -1.77
CA GLU A 493 -10.06 -23.18 -2.05
C GLU A 493 -10.63 -22.43 -3.27
N SER A 494 -11.36 -23.12 -4.14
CA SER A 494 -12.01 -22.52 -5.31
C SER A 494 -13.25 -21.70 -4.96
N GLY A 495 -13.76 -21.82 -3.72
CA GLY A 495 -15.01 -21.20 -3.32
C GLY A 495 -15.00 -19.68 -3.45
N VAL A 496 -16.04 -19.14 -4.06
CA VAL A 496 -16.27 -17.70 -4.22
C VAL A 496 -17.60 -17.33 -3.58
N SER A 497 -17.64 -16.16 -2.96
CA SER A 497 -18.87 -15.55 -2.47
C SER A 497 -18.77 -14.03 -2.57
N PHE A 498 -19.92 -13.36 -2.62
CA PHE A 498 -20.01 -11.91 -2.57
C PHE A 498 -20.89 -11.45 -1.40
N THR A 499 -20.80 -10.16 -1.07
CA THR A 499 -21.54 -9.58 0.06
C THR A 499 -23.04 -9.77 -0.11
N GLN A 500 -23.72 -10.17 0.98
CA GLN A 500 -25.18 -10.33 1.02
C GLN A 500 -25.94 -9.02 0.79
N LYS A 501 -25.26 -7.86 0.84
CA LYS A 501 -25.88 -6.57 0.51
C LYS A 501 -26.18 -6.41 -0.98
N ASN A 502 -25.46 -7.14 -1.84
CA ASN A 502 -25.66 -7.09 -3.28
C ASN A 502 -26.52 -8.27 -3.68
N CYS A 503 -27.40 -8.09 -4.66
CA CYS A 503 -28.16 -9.22 -5.23
C CYS A 503 -27.36 -10.01 -6.27
N TYR A 504 -26.49 -9.29 -6.97
CA TYR A 504 -25.70 -9.76 -8.09
C TYR A 504 -24.22 -9.66 -7.73
N SER A 505 -23.40 -10.53 -8.33
CA SER A 505 -21.94 -10.44 -8.21
C SER A 505 -21.34 -9.28 -9.00
N ASP A 506 -22.15 -8.46 -9.68
CA ASP A 506 -21.72 -7.23 -10.33
C ASP A 506 -20.98 -6.32 -9.34
N GLY A 507 -19.75 -5.91 -9.71
CA GLY A 507 -18.84 -5.15 -8.85
C GLY A 507 -17.98 -6.01 -7.91
N THR A 508 -18.23 -7.32 -7.79
CA THR A 508 -17.36 -8.24 -7.07
C THR A 508 -16.12 -8.54 -7.92
N THR A 509 -14.95 -8.17 -7.42
CA THR A 509 -13.67 -8.44 -8.07
C THR A 509 -12.99 -9.63 -7.44
N LEU A 510 -12.27 -10.41 -8.25
CA LEU A 510 -11.37 -11.43 -7.74
C LEU A 510 -10.05 -10.77 -7.34
N PRO A 511 -9.51 -11.03 -6.14
CA PRO A 511 -8.21 -10.50 -5.77
C PRO A 511 -7.14 -11.11 -6.67
N ARG A 512 -6.33 -10.26 -7.32
CA ARG A 512 -5.24 -10.75 -8.17
C ARG A 512 -4.17 -11.44 -7.32
N PRO A 513 -3.83 -12.71 -7.63
CA PRO A 513 -2.79 -13.42 -6.89
C PRO A 513 -1.41 -12.81 -7.11
N LEU A 514 -0.55 -12.92 -6.10
CA LEU A 514 0.89 -12.71 -6.24
C LEU A 514 1.57 -14.05 -6.52
N ASN A 515 2.07 -14.24 -7.74
CA ASN A 515 2.60 -15.51 -8.19
C ASN A 515 4.13 -15.57 -8.10
N PHE A 516 4.63 -16.33 -7.13
CA PHE A 516 6.04 -16.67 -6.96
C PHE A 516 6.42 -17.89 -7.81
N LEU A 517 7.59 -17.81 -8.41
CA LEU A 517 8.26 -18.92 -9.07
C LEU A 517 9.62 -19.13 -8.43
N THR A 518 9.91 -20.37 -8.04
CA THR A 518 11.20 -20.78 -7.50
C THR A 518 11.91 -21.75 -8.43
N LEU A 519 13.20 -21.51 -8.67
CA LEU A 519 14.03 -22.32 -9.54
C LEU A 519 14.71 -23.44 -8.73
N ILE A 520 14.55 -24.68 -9.17
CA ILE A 520 15.14 -25.86 -8.52
C ILE A 520 16.23 -26.44 -9.42
N PHE A 521 17.49 -26.27 -9.04
CA PHE A 521 18.63 -26.86 -9.75
C PHE A 521 18.83 -28.31 -9.33
N ALA A 522 18.09 -29.23 -9.95
CA ALA A 522 17.99 -30.63 -9.52
C ALA A 522 19.35 -31.36 -9.49
N GLU A 523 20.29 -30.99 -10.36
CA GLU A 523 21.64 -31.57 -10.43
C GLU A 523 22.59 -31.07 -9.33
N HIS A 524 22.20 -30.04 -8.58
CA HIS A 524 22.99 -29.45 -7.49
C HIS A 524 22.22 -29.51 -6.16
N PRO A 525 22.45 -30.56 -5.32
CA PRO A 525 21.64 -30.83 -4.13
C PRO A 525 21.49 -29.65 -3.16
N LEU A 526 22.55 -28.89 -2.89
CA LEU A 526 22.48 -27.71 -2.02
C LEU A 526 21.67 -26.57 -2.64
N LEU A 527 21.80 -26.34 -3.96
CA LEU A 527 21.02 -25.30 -4.66
C LEU A 527 19.55 -25.69 -4.76
N ALA A 528 19.24 -26.97 -5.01
CA ALA A 528 17.89 -27.50 -4.93
C ALA A 528 17.28 -27.30 -3.54
N GLN A 529 18.06 -27.52 -2.47
CA GLN A 529 17.61 -27.31 -1.10
C GLN A 529 17.31 -25.83 -0.81
N VAL A 530 18.12 -24.89 -1.29
CA VAL A 530 17.84 -23.45 -1.17
C VAL A 530 16.53 -23.10 -1.90
N GLY A 531 16.33 -23.60 -3.12
CA GLY A 531 15.07 -23.41 -3.84
C GLY A 531 13.85 -23.97 -3.08
N LEU A 532 13.96 -25.18 -2.52
CA LEU A 532 12.89 -25.76 -1.70
C LEU A 532 12.63 -24.97 -0.40
N THR A 533 13.68 -24.37 0.17
CA THR A 533 13.59 -23.48 1.34
C THR A 533 12.74 -22.25 1.04
N PHE A 534 12.97 -21.60 -0.11
CA PHE A 534 12.18 -20.45 -0.55
C PHE A 534 10.71 -20.81 -0.74
N LYS A 535 10.42 -21.91 -1.46
CA LYS A 535 9.05 -22.39 -1.66
C LYS A 535 8.33 -22.62 -0.33
N THR A 536 8.97 -23.38 0.56
CA THR A 536 8.37 -23.78 1.86
C THR A 536 8.13 -22.56 2.74
N SER A 537 9.10 -21.65 2.82
CA SER A 537 9.01 -20.43 3.63
C SER A 537 7.87 -19.53 3.17
N ILE A 538 7.75 -19.29 1.86
CA ILE A 538 6.72 -18.44 1.30
C ILE A 538 5.34 -19.07 1.51
N SER A 539 5.16 -20.35 1.19
CA SER A 539 3.86 -21.03 1.39
C SER A 539 3.43 -21.04 2.86
N THR A 540 4.35 -21.31 3.77
CA THR A 540 4.05 -21.36 5.22
C THR A 540 3.71 -19.99 5.78
N LEU A 541 4.46 -18.96 5.38
CA LEU A 541 4.20 -17.58 5.75
C LEU A 541 2.80 -17.12 5.30
N VAL A 542 2.42 -17.47 4.08
CA VAL A 542 1.12 -17.09 3.50
C VAL A 542 -0.03 -17.73 4.29
N ALA A 543 0.11 -19.00 4.65
CA ALA A 543 -0.84 -19.70 5.49
C ALA A 543 -0.93 -19.06 6.89
N TYR A 544 0.22 -18.71 7.49
CA TYR A 544 0.29 -18.10 8.81
C TYR A 544 -0.35 -16.70 8.85
N LEU A 545 -0.06 -15.85 7.86
CA LEU A 545 -0.57 -14.48 7.81
C LEU A 545 -2.03 -14.37 7.38
N GLN A 546 -2.68 -15.48 7.00
CA GLN A 546 -4.08 -15.51 6.55
C GLN A 546 -4.38 -14.40 5.53
N TYR A 547 -3.54 -14.29 4.48
CA TYR A 547 -3.74 -13.32 3.40
C TYR A 547 -5.01 -13.63 2.60
N ASN A 548 -6.18 -13.31 3.16
CA ASN A 548 -7.47 -13.44 2.47
C ASN A 548 -7.64 -12.35 1.41
N ALA A 549 -6.98 -11.20 1.58
CA ALA A 549 -7.11 -10.04 0.69
C ALA A 549 -6.35 -10.18 -0.64
N SER A 550 -5.26 -10.95 -0.69
CA SER A 550 -4.53 -11.25 -1.93
C SER A 550 -3.91 -12.64 -1.82
N PRO A 551 -4.38 -13.63 -2.60
CA PRO A 551 -3.79 -14.96 -2.58
C PRO A 551 -2.33 -14.90 -3.02
N VAL A 552 -1.48 -15.68 -2.38
CA VAL A 552 -0.07 -15.80 -2.76
C VAL A 552 0.19 -17.24 -3.17
N ASN A 553 0.68 -17.43 -4.38
CA ASN A 553 0.92 -18.76 -4.94
C ASN A 553 2.42 -18.96 -5.15
N ALA A 554 2.95 -20.11 -4.76
CA ALA A 554 4.35 -20.47 -4.99
C ALA A 554 4.44 -21.75 -5.83
N ALA A 555 5.11 -21.66 -6.99
CA ALA A 555 5.39 -22.80 -7.86
C ALA A 555 6.89 -23.02 -8.01
N THR A 556 7.26 -24.23 -8.45
CA THR A 556 8.65 -24.62 -8.69
C THR A 556 8.84 -25.08 -10.13
N VAL A 557 9.96 -24.71 -10.73
CA VAL A 557 10.41 -25.24 -12.02
C VAL A 557 11.78 -25.91 -11.82
N ASN A 558 11.90 -27.16 -12.26
CA ASN A 558 13.17 -27.85 -12.31
C ASN A 558 14.02 -27.30 -13.46
N VAL A 559 15.24 -26.91 -13.16
CA VAL A 559 16.23 -26.44 -14.12
C VAL A 559 17.17 -27.62 -14.40
N THR A 560 17.12 -28.15 -15.62
CA THR A 560 17.98 -29.25 -16.08
C THR A 560 19.18 -28.75 -16.87
N ASP A 561 19.03 -27.67 -17.66
CA ASP A 561 20.11 -27.15 -18.52
C ASP A 561 20.26 -25.63 -18.39
N THR A 562 21.50 -25.19 -18.16
CA THR A 562 21.88 -23.85 -17.66
C THR A 562 21.94 -22.74 -18.72
N THR A 563 21.11 -22.74 -19.77
CA THR A 563 20.99 -21.52 -20.59
C THR A 563 19.91 -20.63 -20.01
N PRO A 564 20.26 -19.42 -19.52
CA PRO A 564 19.30 -18.39 -19.11
C PRO A 564 18.08 -18.26 -20.03
N GLN A 565 18.31 -18.36 -21.34
CA GLN A 565 17.28 -18.20 -22.37
C GLN A 565 16.25 -19.33 -22.39
N ALA A 566 16.67 -20.60 -22.34
CA ALA A 566 15.73 -21.71 -22.40
C ALA A 566 14.83 -21.75 -21.15
N LEU A 567 15.39 -21.37 -20.00
CA LEU A 567 14.62 -21.20 -18.76
C LEU A 567 13.63 -20.04 -18.87
N HIS A 568 14.10 -18.90 -19.38
CA HIS A 568 13.25 -17.74 -19.63
C HIS A 568 12.07 -18.08 -20.55
N ASP A 569 12.32 -18.79 -21.66
CA ASP A 569 11.30 -19.21 -22.62
C ASP A 569 10.30 -20.19 -21.97
N ALA A 570 10.77 -21.14 -21.16
CA ALA A 570 9.92 -22.10 -20.45
C ALA A 570 9.01 -21.40 -19.43
N VAL A 571 9.54 -20.44 -18.67
CA VAL A 571 8.78 -19.64 -17.70
C VAL A 571 7.79 -18.72 -18.41
N THR A 572 8.21 -18.08 -19.48
CA THR A 572 7.41 -17.13 -20.26
C THR A 572 6.32 -17.81 -21.09
N THR A 573 6.42 -19.12 -21.37
CA THR A 573 5.41 -19.81 -22.19
C THR A 573 4.35 -20.51 -21.34
N ASN A 574 4.71 -21.08 -20.18
CA ASN A 574 3.86 -22.05 -19.49
C ASN A 574 3.19 -21.54 -18.21
N TYR A 575 3.73 -20.50 -17.57
CA TYR A 575 3.26 -20.04 -16.26
C TYR A 575 3.01 -18.54 -16.24
N THR A 576 1.97 -18.12 -15.52
CA THR A 576 1.81 -16.73 -15.08
C THR A 576 2.68 -16.51 -13.85
N THR A 577 3.66 -15.62 -13.92
CA THR A 577 4.62 -15.34 -12.84
C THR A 577 4.69 -13.84 -12.61
N ASP A 578 4.75 -13.40 -11.36
CA ASP A 578 4.98 -11.99 -11.02
C ASP A 578 6.39 -11.80 -10.43
N VAL A 579 6.86 -12.79 -9.67
CA VAL A 579 8.11 -12.75 -8.90
C VAL A 579 8.90 -14.05 -9.07
N VAL A 580 10.20 -13.93 -9.38
CA VAL A 580 11.13 -15.07 -9.37
C VAL A 580 12.01 -14.96 -8.13
N VAL A 581 12.07 -16.02 -7.32
CA VAL A 581 12.78 -16.02 -6.02
C VAL A 581 13.72 -17.21 -5.90
N GLY A 582 14.71 -17.06 -5.02
CA GLY A 582 15.68 -18.10 -4.70
C GLY A 582 16.95 -17.99 -5.54
N VAL A 583 17.42 -19.13 -6.05
CA VAL A 583 18.72 -19.22 -6.73
C VAL A 583 18.64 -18.67 -8.15
N THR A 584 19.53 -17.74 -8.49
CA THR A 584 19.67 -17.21 -9.86
C THR A 584 21.14 -17.24 -10.30
N VAL A 585 21.38 -17.52 -11.58
CA VAL A 585 22.72 -17.46 -12.18
C VAL A 585 22.95 -16.13 -12.88
N LYS A 586 24.20 -15.71 -12.95
CA LYS A 586 24.62 -14.47 -13.61
C LYS A 586 24.14 -14.43 -15.08
N GLY A 587 23.61 -13.30 -15.50
CA GLY A 587 23.09 -13.07 -16.86
C GLY A 587 21.69 -13.62 -17.10
N MET A 588 21.00 -14.11 -16.06
CA MET A 588 19.61 -14.56 -16.18
C MET A 588 18.65 -13.38 -16.27
N ASN A 589 18.29 -12.94 -17.47
CA ASN A 589 17.23 -11.93 -17.60
C ASN A 589 15.86 -12.60 -17.75
N VAL A 590 14.99 -12.43 -16.75
CA VAL A 590 13.60 -12.88 -16.78
C VAL A 590 12.70 -11.68 -17.12
N ASP A 591 12.39 -11.47 -18.42
CA ASP A 591 11.76 -10.26 -19.02
C ASP A 591 10.72 -9.55 -18.13
N GLY A 592 11.18 -8.60 -17.30
CA GLY A 592 10.34 -7.70 -16.50
C GLY A 592 9.78 -8.26 -15.19
N TYR A 593 9.96 -9.55 -14.87
CA TYR A 593 9.53 -10.13 -13.59
C TYR A 593 10.44 -9.65 -12.46
N LEU A 594 9.86 -9.31 -11.30
CA LEU A 594 10.64 -8.88 -10.14
C LEU A 594 11.49 -10.06 -9.63
N VAL A 595 12.77 -9.82 -9.43
CA VAL A 595 13.72 -10.76 -8.82
C VAL A 595 14.23 -10.14 -7.51
N PRO A 596 13.50 -10.33 -6.39
CA PRO A 596 13.86 -9.76 -5.12
C PRO A 596 14.82 -10.69 -4.39
N SER A 597 15.91 -10.12 -3.91
CA SER A 597 16.96 -10.76 -3.12
C SER A 597 17.47 -12.09 -3.72
N PRO A 598 17.95 -12.09 -4.98
CA PRO A 598 18.50 -13.29 -5.59
C PRO A 598 19.64 -13.87 -4.76
N ILE A 599 19.73 -15.21 -4.70
CA ILE A 599 20.87 -15.92 -4.14
C ILE A 599 21.74 -16.41 -5.30
N HIS A 600 23.01 -16.01 -5.31
CA HIS A 600 23.92 -16.39 -6.38
C HIS A 600 24.85 -17.53 -5.95
N PRO A 601 24.86 -18.67 -6.66
CA PRO A 601 25.78 -19.77 -6.35
C PRO A 601 27.25 -19.39 -6.58
N ARG A 602 27.47 -18.36 -7.41
CA ARG A 602 28.74 -17.66 -7.56
C ARG A 602 28.48 -16.17 -7.33
N PRO A 603 28.78 -15.66 -6.12
CA PRO A 603 28.55 -14.25 -5.78
C PRO A 603 29.26 -13.31 -6.75
N HIS A 604 28.56 -12.32 -7.28
CA HIS A 604 29.13 -11.35 -8.22
C HIS A 604 28.66 -9.94 -7.89
N LEU A 605 29.24 -8.96 -8.59
CA LEU A 605 28.82 -7.56 -8.49
C LEU A 605 27.36 -7.42 -8.94
N VAL A 606 26.64 -6.47 -8.34
CA VAL A 606 25.22 -6.18 -8.60
C VAL A 606 24.93 -6.14 -10.09
N GLU A 607 23.98 -6.95 -10.53
CA GLU A 607 23.44 -6.84 -11.88
C GLU A 607 22.68 -5.52 -12.03
N LEU A 608 23.07 -4.71 -13.02
CA LEU A 608 22.39 -3.46 -13.38
C LEU A 608 21.10 -3.74 -14.19
N LEU A 609 20.29 -4.67 -13.69
CA LEU A 609 18.98 -4.99 -14.21
C LEU A 609 17.92 -4.38 -13.30
N ARG A 610 16.97 -3.65 -13.89
CA ARG A 610 15.97 -2.90 -13.14
C ARG A 610 15.10 -3.79 -12.27
N ASN A 611 14.77 -4.99 -12.76
CA ASN A 611 13.92 -5.95 -12.08
C ASN A 611 14.64 -6.76 -11.00
N TYR A 612 15.97 -6.70 -10.91
CA TYR A 612 16.75 -7.31 -9.83
C TYR A 612 16.82 -6.34 -8.65
N VAL A 613 16.28 -6.71 -7.49
CA VAL A 613 16.22 -5.85 -6.29
C VAL A 613 16.87 -6.55 -5.10
N TYR A 614 18.01 -6.06 -4.62
CA TYR A 614 18.78 -6.73 -3.56
C TYR A 614 18.34 -6.27 -2.16
N LEU A 615 17.71 -7.17 -1.40
CA LEU A 615 17.29 -6.92 0.00
C LEU A 615 18.35 -7.33 1.03
N MET A 616 19.18 -8.31 0.68
CA MET A 616 20.34 -8.76 1.46
C MET A 616 21.61 -8.01 1.02
N PRO A 617 22.69 -8.02 1.83
CA PRO A 617 23.90 -7.26 1.54
C PRO A 617 24.52 -7.69 0.21
N THR A 618 24.71 -6.75 -0.72
CA THR A 618 25.39 -7.07 -2.00
C THR A 618 26.88 -7.32 -1.78
N LEU A 619 27.55 -7.96 -2.74
CA LEU A 619 29.00 -8.20 -2.65
C LEU A 619 29.77 -6.89 -2.42
N GLU A 620 29.40 -5.81 -3.09
CA GLU A 620 30.00 -4.48 -2.93
C GLU A 620 29.75 -3.90 -1.56
N GLN A 621 28.51 -3.99 -1.05
CA GLN A 621 28.19 -3.53 0.30
C GLN A 621 29.00 -4.30 1.35
N GLN A 622 29.15 -5.62 1.18
CA GLN A 622 29.93 -6.47 2.08
C GLN A 622 31.43 -6.10 2.05
N MET A 623 32.01 -5.89 0.87
CA MET A 623 33.39 -5.42 0.72
C MET A 623 33.61 -4.02 1.33
N PHE A 624 32.64 -3.11 1.14
CA PHE A 624 32.70 -1.77 1.71
C PHE A 624 32.63 -1.79 3.25
N VAL A 625 31.69 -2.57 3.80
CA VAL A 625 31.50 -2.74 5.25
C VAL A 625 32.70 -3.42 5.89
N LEU A 626 33.32 -4.41 5.23
CA LEU A 626 34.57 -5.02 5.70
C LEU A 626 35.61 -3.95 6.00
N TYR A 627 35.98 -3.13 5.02
CA TYR A 627 37.01 -2.11 5.20
C TYR A 627 36.58 -1.01 6.18
N ALA A 628 35.30 -0.64 6.20
CA ALA A 628 34.77 0.33 7.16
C ALA A 628 34.87 -0.15 8.61
N LYS A 629 34.80 -1.47 8.85
CA LYS A 629 34.78 -2.10 10.18
C LYS A 629 36.07 -2.86 10.52
N LEU A 630 37.10 -2.82 9.67
CA LEU A 630 38.40 -3.48 9.92
C LEU A 630 39.02 -3.13 11.27
N SER A 631 38.88 -1.89 11.73
CA SER A 631 39.37 -1.46 13.05
C SER A 631 38.65 -2.15 14.21
N ALA A 632 37.34 -2.39 14.07
CA ALA A 632 36.54 -3.14 15.05
C ALA A 632 36.92 -4.62 15.04
N VAL A 633 37.09 -5.21 13.84
CA VAL A 633 37.57 -6.59 13.69
C VAL A 633 38.93 -6.76 14.37
N ARG A 634 39.90 -5.88 14.06
CA ARG A 634 41.22 -5.87 14.69
C ARG A 634 41.15 -5.68 16.20
N GLY A 635 40.25 -4.82 16.69
CA GLY A 635 40.05 -4.60 18.12
C GLY A 635 39.56 -5.84 18.87
N VAL A 636 38.74 -6.68 18.24
CA VAL A 636 38.18 -7.90 18.84
C VAL A 636 39.13 -9.09 18.67
N THR A 637 39.77 -9.23 17.52
CA THR A 637 40.52 -10.46 17.17
C THR A 637 42.04 -10.31 17.30
N SER A 638 42.56 -9.08 17.42
CA SER A 638 43.99 -8.75 17.38
C SER A 638 44.71 -9.11 16.07
N ILE A 639 43.96 -9.45 15.01
CA ILE A 639 44.51 -9.83 13.69
C ILE A 639 44.80 -8.57 12.87
N ASP A 640 45.85 -8.64 12.05
CA ASP A 640 46.26 -7.53 11.20
C ASP A 640 45.18 -7.17 10.16
N SER A 641 45.22 -5.94 9.65
CA SER A 641 44.20 -5.42 8.72
C SER A 641 44.46 -5.80 7.26
N ALA A 642 45.45 -6.66 6.98
CA ALA A 642 45.75 -7.14 5.64
C ALA A 642 44.68 -8.14 5.16
N VAL A 643 44.07 -7.84 4.01
CA VAL A 643 43.00 -8.65 3.40
C VAL A 643 43.55 -9.45 2.21
N HIS A 644 43.37 -10.77 2.25
CA HIS A 644 43.64 -11.69 1.14
C HIS A 644 42.33 -12.16 0.53
N MET A 645 42.07 -11.84 -0.73
CA MET A 645 40.86 -12.26 -1.45
C MET A 645 41.11 -13.55 -2.23
N ILE A 646 40.24 -14.53 -2.04
CA ILE A 646 40.28 -15.81 -2.75
C ILE A 646 39.01 -15.94 -3.58
N LEU A 647 39.16 -15.99 -4.91
CA LEU A 647 38.05 -16.18 -5.85
C LEU A 647 38.07 -17.62 -6.39
N HIS A 648 37.14 -18.46 -5.93
CA HIS A 648 37.06 -19.85 -6.37
C HIS A 648 36.19 -20.00 -7.62
N GLY A 649 36.78 -20.45 -8.73
CA GLY A 649 36.08 -20.79 -9.97
C GLY A 649 35.67 -19.60 -10.84
N TYR A 650 36.24 -18.41 -10.62
CA TYR A 650 35.93 -17.19 -11.38
C TYR A 650 36.76 -17.05 -12.66
N ALA A 651 36.16 -16.47 -13.70
CA ALA A 651 36.86 -16.12 -14.93
C ALA A 651 37.73 -14.87 -14.75
N SER A 652 38.74 -14.69 -15.60
CA SER A 652 39.75 -13.62 -15.47
C SER A 652 39.16 -12.20 -15.48
N ASP A 653 38.11 -11.97 -16.27
CA ASP A 653 37.39 -10.69 -16.34
C ASP A 653 36.59 -10.42 -15.05
N GLU A 654 35.95 -11.45 -14.50
CA GLU A 654 35.24 -11.36 -13.22
C GLU A 654 36.19 -11.05 -12.07
N VAL A 655 37.34 -11.75 -12.04
CA VAL A 655 38.42 -11.49 -11.08
C VAL A 655 38.86 -10.03 -11.15
N ALA A 656 39.09 -9.50 -12.36
CA ALA A 656 39.51 -8.11 -12.54
C ALA A 656 38.46 -7.10 -12.02
N ASN A 657 37.18 -7.31 -12.35
CA ASN A 657 36.09 -6.42 -11.95
C ASN A 657 35.87 -6.42 -10.43
N ILE A 658 35.80 -7.60 -9.81
CA ILE A 658 35.62 -7.73 -8.36
C ILE A 658 36.83 -7.14 -7.62
N THR A 659 38.05 -7.45 -8.09
CA THR A 659 39.29 -6.87 -7.53
C THR A 659 39.30 -5.35 -7.59
N ALA A 660 38.79 -4.76 -8.68
CA ALA A 660 38.72 -3.30 -8.83
C ALA A 660 37.81 -2.66 -7.76
N VAL A 661 36.65 -3.26 -7.48
CA VAL A 661 35.74 -2.77 -6.42
C VAL A 661 36.33 -2.97 -5.03
N LEU A 662 36.96 -4.11 -4.77
CA LEU A 662 37.65 -4.35 -3.49
C LEU A 662 38.78 -3.33 -3.25
N ARG A 663 39.57 -3.00 -4.29
CA ARG A 663 40.61 -1.96 -4.23
C ARG A 663 40.03 -0.57 -3.99
N LYS A 664 38.91 -0.23 -4.62
CA LYS A 664 38.20 1.04 -4.37
C LYS A 664 37.71 1.12 -2.92
N SER A 665 37.18 0.01 -2.39
CA SER A 665 36.75 -0.09 -0.99
C SER A 665 37.93 0.13 -0.04
N ALA A 666 39.06 -0.56 -0.26
CA ALA A 666 40.28 -0.38 0.51
C ALA A 666 40.79 1.08 0.47
N ALA A 667 40.83 1.66 -0.73
CA ALA A 667 41.27 3.03 -0.95
C ALA A 667 40.39 4.05 -0.21
N THR A 668 39.07 3.85 -0.19
CA THR A 668 38.10 4.74 0.47
C THR A 668 38.38 4.91 1.96
N PHE A 669 38.87 3.85 2.60
CA PHE A 669 39.21 3.81 4.03
C PHE A 669 40.73 3.87 4.31
N ASN A 670 41.54 4.22 3.31
CA ASN A 670 43.00 4.35 3.40
C ASN A 670 43.74 3.07 3.88
N TYR A 671 43.21 1.88 3.56
CA TYR A 671 43.93 0.62 3.74
C TYR A 671 44.76 0.25 2.50
N ASP A 672 45.71 -0.66 2.68
CA ASP A 672 46.52 -1.22 1.61
C ASP A 672 45.68 -2.01 0.61
N ASN A 673 46.20 -2.17 -0.61
CA ASN A 673 45.51 -2.98 -1.61
C ASN A 673 45.44 -4.45 -1.15
N PRO A 674 44.32 -5.14 -1.38
CA PRO A 674 44.21 -6.57 -1.11
C PRO A 674 45.16 -7.37 -2.02
N THR A 675 45.66 -8.48 -1.49
CA THR A 675 46.24 -9.56 -2.31
C THR A 675 45.10 -10.41 -2.85
N VAL A 676 45.21 -10.91 -4.09
CA VAL A 676 44.11 -11.63 -4.75
C VAL A 676 44.64 -12.92 -5.38
N THR A 677 44.00 -14.04 -5.07
CA THR A 677 44.29 -15.37 -5.65
C THR A 677 43.02 -15.92 -6.30
N ALA A 678 43.12 -16.32 -7.56
CA ALA A 678 42.05 -17.07 -8.23
C ALA A 678 42.36 -18.57 -8.16
N VAL A 679 41.42 -19.35 -7.63
CA VAL A 679 41.53 -20.82 -7.52
C VAL A 679 40.64 -21.44 -8.60
N PRO A 680 41.12 -22.34 -9.46
CA PRO A 680 40.28 -22.99 -10.46
C PRO A 680 39.24 -23.90 -9.78
N SER A 681 38.06 -24.07 -10.39
CA SER A 681 36.95 -24.88 -9.85
C SER A 681 37.26 -26.37 -9.64
N THR A 682 38.40 -26.85 -10.14
CA THR A 682 38.88 -28.23 -9.98
C THR A 682 39.71 -28.45 -8.71
N LYS A 683 39.97 -27.39 -7.93
CA LYS A 683 40.78 -27.43 -6.71
C LYS A 683 40.03 -26.79 -5.56
N THR A 684 40.32 -27.20 -4.33
CA THR A 684 39.80 -26.57 -3.12
C THR A 684 40.67 -25.36 -2.71
N VAL A 685 40.11 -24.47 -1.89
CA VAL A 685 40.76 -23.21 -1.50
C VAL A 685 41.89 -23.37 -0.47
N GLY A 686 42.07 -24.54 0.15
CA GLY A 686 43.01 -24.71 1.28
C GLY A 686 44.43 -24.20 1.01
N SER A 687 44.99 -24.50 -0.16
CA SER A 687 46.33 -24.05 -0.57
C SER A 687 46.46 -22.55 -0.86
N ALA A 688 45.34 -21.83 -0.98
CA ALA A 688 45.29 -20.40 -1.24
C ALA A 688 45.07 -19.57 0.04
N LEU A 689 44.78 -20.20 1.18
CA LEU A 689 44.57 -19.50 2.46
C LEU A 689 45.89 -18.88 2.95
N ALA A 690 45.85 -17.59 3.25
CA ALA A 690 47.00 -16.83 3.73
C ALA A 690 47.07 -16.79 5.26
N HIS A 691 48.28 -17.01 5.79
CA HIS A 691 48.57 -16.97 7.22
C HIS A 691 48.66 -15.52 7.74
N GLY A 692 48.16 -15.27 8.96
CA GLY A 692 48.21 -13.97 9.61
C GLY A 692 47.35 -12.87 8.97
N GLN A 693 46.39 -13.24 8.12
CA GLN A 693 45.59 -12.32 7.31
C GLN A 693 44.09 -12.59 7.42
N ILE A 694 43.29 -11.63 6.96
CA ILE A 694 41.85 -11.78 6.78
C ILE A 694 41.60 -12.36 5.39
N ASN A 695 41.22 -13.63 5.34
CA ASN A 695 40.94 -14.35 4.10
C ASN A 695 39.48 -14.14 3.69
N PHE A 696 39.23 -13.35 2.65
CA PHE A 696 37.91 -13.10 2.10
C PHE A 696 37.64 -14.06 0.93
N VAL A 697 36.82 -15.09 1.16
CA VAL A 697 36.60 -16.19 0.22
C VAL A 697 35.25 -16.05 -0.46
N LEU A 698 35.22 -16.20 -1.79
CA LEU A 698 34.01 -16.19 -2.60
C LEU A 698 33.77 -17.54 -3.28
N ALA A 699 32.49 -17.90 -3.42
CA ALA A 699 32.00 -19.14 -4.01
C ALA A 699 32.49 -20.38 -3.25
N VAL A 700 32.23 -20.38 -1.93
CA VAL A 700 32.62 -21.46 -1.02
C VAL A 700 31.83 -22.73 -1.32
N THR A 701 32.56 -23.81 -1.59
CA THR A 701 31.99 -25.16 -1.77
C THR A 701 32.01 -25.94 -0.45
N ALA A 702 31.27 -27.05 -0.38
CA ALA A 702 31.28 -27.91 0.80
C ALA A 702 32.67 -28.50 1.10
N ALA A 703 33.49 -28.73 0.08
CA ALA A 703 34.88 -29.18 0.25
C ALA A 703 35.76 -28.07 0.83
N ASP A 704 35.55 -26.82 0.41
CA ASP A 704 36.26 -25.67 0.95
C ASP A 704 35.99 -25.45 2.44
N VAL A 705 34.77 -25.76 2.90
CA VAL A 705 34.43 -25.67 4.33
C VAL A 705 35.34 -26.57 5.18
N ALA A 706 35.67 -27.78 4.71
CA ALA A 706 36.58 -28.67 5.41
C ALA A 706 37.99 -28.07 5.49
N ASP A 707 38.53 -27.62 4.35
CA ASP A 707 39.85 -26.98 4.26
C ASP A 707 39.95 -25.73 5.15
N ILE A 708 38.91 -24.89 5.17
CA ILE A 708 38.83 -23.67 5.99
C ILE A 708 38.89 -24.04 7.48
N VAL A 709 38.13 -25.06 7.90
CA VAL A 709 38.08 -25.48 9.30
C VAL A 709 39.42 -26.07 9.74
N ASP A 710 40.04 -26.91 8.92
CA ASP A 710 41.35 -27.51 9.23
C ASP A 710 42.44 -26.43 9.30
N PHE A 711 42.46 -25.51 8.33
CA PHE A 711 43.35 -24.34 8.35
C PHE A 711 43.18 -23.49 9.61
N LEU A 712 41.94 -23.17 10.01
CA LEU A 712 41.71 -22.36 11.21
C LEU A 712 42.01 -23.12 12.51
N VAL A 713 41.97 -24.44 12.53
CA VAL A 713 42.41 -25.21 13.70
C VAL A 713 43.93 -25.10 13.90
N GLU A 714 44.70 -25.14 12.81
CA GLU A 714 46.16 -25.03 12.83
C GLU A 714 46.65 -23.58 13.00
N GLU A 715 46.08 -22.66 12.23
CA GLU A 715 46.47 -21.25 12.19
C GLU A 715 45.59 -20.42 13.14
N LYS A 716 46.20 -19.78 14.15
CA LYS A 716 45.47 -19.02 15.19
C LYS A 716 45.36 -17.52 14.89
N THR A 717 46.15 -17.01 13.94
CA THR A 717 46.26 -15.58 13.64
C THR A 717 45.54 -15.16 12.35
N SER A 718 44.73 -16.05 11.79
CA SER A 718 43.93 -15.77 10.59
C SER A 718 42.42 -15.80 10.87
N ILE A 719 41.68 -15.04 10.06
CA ILE A 719 40.21 -15.03 9.96
C ILE A 719 39.83 -15.48 8.55
N VAL A 720 38.69 -16.16 8.43
CA VAL A 720 38.02 -16.39 7.16
C VAL A 720 36.70 -15.64 7.13
N VAL A 721 36.47 -14.86 6.08
CA VAL A 721 35.25 -14.11 5.82
C VAL A 721 34.56 -14.73 4.61
N ILE A 722 33.29 -15.09 4.78
CA ILE A 722 32.42 -15.60 3.70
C ILE A 722 31.26 -14.64 3.47
N VAL A 723 30.81 -14.53 2.22
CA VAL A 723 29.69 -13.65 1.89
C VAL A 723 28.33 -14.26 2.23
N PHE A 724 27.30 -13.41 2.33
CA PHE A 724 25.95 -13.83 2.73
C PHE A 724 25.37 -14.95 1.85
N ASP A 725 25.54 -14.89 0.53
CA ASP A 725 25.04 -15.93 -0.39
C ASP A 725 25.70 -17.29 -0.12
N ASP A 726 27.03 -17.30 0.07
CA ASP A 726 27.78 -18.50 0.43
C ASP A 726 27.36 -19.03 1.81
N LEU A 727 27.05 -18.14 2.76
CA LEU A 727 26.48 -18.51 4.05
C LEU A 727 25.14 -19.22 3.86
N VAL A 728 24.20 -18.65 3.09
CA VAL A 728 22.87 -19.24 2.88
C VAL A 728 22.99 -20.64 2.26
N ILE A 729 23.89 -20.81 1.28
CA ILE A 729 24.08 -22.09 0.57
C ILE A 729 24.79 -23.12 1.47
N GLN A 730 25.85 -22.72 2.19
CA GLN A 730 26.70 -23.63 2.97
C GLN A 730 26.33 -23.71 4.45
N TYR A 731 25.27 -23.03 4.92
CA TYR A 731 24.91 -22.96 6.34
C TYR A 731 24.87 -24.34 7.03
N PRO A 732 24.21 -25.38 6.46
CA PRO A 732 24.15 -26.69 7.09
C PRO A 732 25.54 -27.34 7.22
N THR A 733 26.37 -27.23 6.18
CA THR A 733 27.75 -27.73 6.14
C THR A 733 28.62 -27.00 7.17
N LEU A 734 28.51 -25.67 7.22
CA LEU A 734 29.29 -24.79 8.08
C LEU A 734 28.98 -25.03 9.56
N VAL A 735 27.70 -25.06 9.93
CA VAL A 735 27.25 -25.35 11.29
C VAL A 735 27.69 -26.74 11.71
N THR A 736 27.52 -27.76 10.87
CA THR A 736 27.93 -29.13 11.18
C THR A 736 29.43 -29.23 11.42
N ALA A 737 30.24 -28.60 10.56
CA ALA A 737 31.70 -28.64 10.66
C ALA A 737 32.24 -27.88 11.89
N LEU A 738 31.63 -26.75 12.26
CA LEU A 738 32.12 -25.87 13.34
C LEU A 738 31.50 -26.13 14.72
N LYS A 739 30.32 -26.77 14.81
CA LYS A 739 29.64 -27.03 16.09
C LYS A 739 30.49 -27.87 17.05
N SER A 740 31.33 -28.76 16.54
CA SER A 740 32.24 -29.60 17.34
C SER A 740 33.59 -28.93 17.65
N LYS A 741 33.87 -27.77 17.06
CA LYS A 741 35.16 -27.06 17.19
C LYS A 741 35.12 -26.08 18.37
N PRO A 742 36.27 -25.69 18.95
CA PRO A 742 36.32 -24.70 20.02
C PRO A 742 35.74 -23.34 19.60
N ALA A 743 35.17 -22.61 20.56
CA ALA A 743 34.63 -21.27 20.35
C ALA A 743 35.62 -20.30 19.69
N SER A 744 36.93 -20.45 19.97
CA SER A 744 38.00 -19.65 19.34
C SER A 744 38.14 -19.88 17.84
N VAL A 745 37.77 -21.05 17.32
CA VAL A 745 37.73 -21.36 15.88
C VAL A 745 36.43 -20.81 15.28
N GLN A 746 35.30 -21.06 15.96
CA GLN A 746 33.99 -20.55 15.56
C GLN A 746 33.95 -19.01 15.44
N ALA A 747 34.68 -18.30 16.31
CA ALA A 747 34.76 -16.83 16.33
C ALA A 747 35.45 -16.23 15.09
N ARG A 748 36.27 -17.03 14.39
CA ARG A 748 37.14 -16.57 13.30
C ARG A 748 36.61 -16.91 11.91
N VAL A 749 35.42 -17.49 11.82
CA VAL A 749 34.63 -17.52 10.58
C VAL A 749 33.55 -16.45 10.68
N ILE A 750 33.65 -15.44 9.81
CA ILE A 750 32.82 -14.24 9.86
C ILE A 750 32.01 -14.11 8.56
N THR A 751 30.81 -13.54 8.65
CA THR A 751 29.97 -13.20 7.51
C THR A 751 29.27 -11.85 7.73
N PHE A 752 28.46 -11.43 6.76
CA PHE A 752 27.69 -10.20 6.78
C PHE A 752 26.20 -10.52 6.74
N THR A 753 25.40 -9.77 7.48
CA THR A 753 23.94 -9.88 7.39
C THR A 753 23.27 -8.58 7.81
N ASN A 754 22.10 -8.28 7.26
CA ASN A 754 21.18 -7.26 7.78
C ASN A 754 19.99 -7.87 8.52
N LEU A 755 19.99 -9.19 8.73
CA LEU A 755 18.91 -9.89 9.40
C LEU A 755 19.12 -9.92 10.92
N PRO A 756 18.04 -9.96 11.71
CA PRO A 756 18.14 -10.37 13.11
C PRO A 756 18.70 -11.80 13.18
N LEU A 757 19.28 -12.14 14.33
CA LEU A 757 19.87 -13.47 14.51
C LEU A 757 18.76 -14.53 14.50
N TRP A 758 18.70 -15.31 13.43
CA TRP A 758 17.67 -16.33 13.18
C TRP A 758 17.61 -17.45 14.23
N SER A 759 18.68 -17.65 15.01
CA SER A 759 18.72 -18.68 16.07
C SER A 759 18.32 -18.17 17.46
N ASP A 760 18.04 -16.87 17.62
CA ASP A 760 17.68 -16.26 18.91
C ASP A 760 16.17 -16.31 19.14
N THR A 761 15.71 -17.27 19.94
CA THR A 761 14.29 -17.44 20.29
C THR A 761 13.90 -16.76 21.62
N SER A 762 14.74 -15.87 22.16
CA SER A 762 14.47 -15.19 23.41
C SER A 762 13.32 -14.17 23.31
N GLU A 763 12.57 -13.99 24.40
CA GLU A 763 11.51 -12.98 24.48
C GLU A 763 12.03 -11.56 24.18
N SER A 764 13.26 -11.25 24.59
CA SER A 764 13.92 -9.99 24.28
C SER A 764 14.16 -9.79 22.78
N ALA A 765 14.50 -10.85 22.05
CA ALA A 765 14.72 -10.79 20.61
C ALA A 765 13.40 -10.64 19.85
N HIS A 766 12.34 -11.34 20.27
CA HIS A 766 10.98 -11.17 19.74
C HIS A 766 10.43 -9.78 20.02
N ALA A 767 10.69 -9.21 21.21
CA ALA A 767 10.29 -7.85 21.53
C ALA A 767 11.05 -6.81 20.68
N ALA A 768 12.29 -7.10 20.29
CA ALA A 768 13.12 -6.21 19.48
C ALA A 768 12.82 -6.32 17.97
N SER A 769 12.41 -7.48 17.47
CA SER A 769 12.18 -7.72 16.03
C SER A 769 10.87 -8.44 15.77
N LYS A 770 9.90 -7.70 15.21
CA LYS A 770 8.61 -8.27 14.76
C LYS A 770 8.79 -9.31 13.67
N LEU A 771 9.81 -9.16 12.82
CA LEU A 771 10.18 -10.15 11.80
C LEU A 771 10.52 -11.50 12.46
N LEU A 772 11.28 -11.49 13.55
CA LEU A 772 11.72 -12.69 14.24
C LEU A 772 10.56 -13.40 14.95
N THR A 773 9.60 -12.66 15.54
CA THR A 773 8.37 -13.24 16.09
C THR A 773 7.59 -13.97 15.00
N VAL A 774 7.30 -13.29 13.88
CA VAL A 774 6.54 -13.89 12.76
C VAL A 774 7.28 -15.09 12.17
N PHE A 775 8.60 -15.02 12.08
CA PHE A 775 9.43 -16.10 11.57
C PHE A 775 9.31 -17.37 12.42
N HIS A 776 9.51 -17.27 13.74
CA HIS A 776 9.46 -18.44 14.62
C HIS A 776 8.04 -18.97 14.83
N ASP A 777 7.02 -18.10 14.81
CA ASP A 777 5.64 -18.54 14.91
C ASP A 777 5.18 -19.29 13.66
N ALA A 778 5.60 -18.81 12.46
CA ALA A 778 5.28 -19.47 11.20
C ALA A 778 6.09 -20.75 10.98
N LEU A 779 7.35 -20.78 11.42
CA LEU A 779 8.27 -21.90 11.28
C LEU A 779 8.77 -22.33 12.67
N PRO A 780 7.96 -23.09 13.44
CA PRO A 780 8.28 -23.44 14.82
C PRO A 780 9.40 -24.49 14.94
N ASP A 781 9.70 -25.24 13.88
CA ASP A 781 10.77 -26.24 13.90
C ASP A 781 12.15 -25.55 13.94
N PRO A 782 12.98 -25.77 14.98
CA PRO A 782 14.32 -25.21 15.07
C PRO A 782 15.25 -25.58 13.90
N SER A 783 14.98 -26.69 13.19
CA SER A 783 15.75 -27.07 12.00
C SER A 783 15.61 -26.05 10.85
N GLN A 784 14.54 -25.24 10.88
CA GLN A 784 14.22 -24.20 9.92
C GLN A 784 14.71 -22.82 10.36
N HIS A 785 15.30 -22.68 11.56
CA HIS A 785 15.83 -21.42 12.09
C HIS A 785 17.21 -21.12 11.49
N THR A 786 17.23 -20.78 10.19
CA THR A 786 18.44 -20.56 9.39
C THR A 786 18.37 -19.25 8.62
N PRO A 787 19.50 -18.69 8.14
CA PRO A 787 19.48 -17.44 7.37
C PRO A 787 18.71 -17.58 6.06
N GLY A 788 18.75 -18.78 5.44
CA GLY A 788 18.02 -19.06 4.20
C GLY A 788 16.51 -18.95 4.39
N PHE A 789 15.95 -19.59 5.41
CA PHE A 789 14.52 -19.51 5.73
C PHE A 789 14.10 -18.08 6.11
N LEU A 790 14.88 -17.39 6.97
CA LEU A 790 14.57 -16.02 7.38
C LEU A 790 14.61 -15.04 6.20
N SER A 791 15.63 -15.15 5.33
CA SER A 791 15.73 -14.33 4.11
C SER A 791 14.55 -14.58 3.15
N ALA A 792 14.08 -15.82 3.04
CA ALA A 792 12.93 -16.18 2.21
C ALA A 792 11.60 -15.64 2.79
N VAL A 793 11.41 -15.71 4.12
CA VAL A 793 10.24 -15.11 4.80
C VAL A 793 10.22 -13.60 4.60
N LEU A 794 11.35 -12.92 4.77
CA LEU A 794 11.44 -11.48 4.54
C LEU A 794 11.20 -11.10 3.09
N THR A 795 11.74 -11.87 2.14
CA THR A 795 11.53 -11.68 0.69
C THR A 795 10.05 -11.82 0.32
N GLY A 796 9.39 -12.88 0.78
CA GLY A 796 7.95 -13.07 0.57
C GLY A 796 7.11 -11.93 1.15
N SER A 797 7.46 -11.48 2.36
CA SER A 797 6.78 -10.39 3.06
C SER A 797 6.99 -9.02 2.40
N PHE A 798 8.18 -8.77 1.86
CA PHE A 798 8.48 -7.57 1.07
C PHE A 798 7.58 -7.50 -0.17
N CYS A 799 7.49 -8.59 -0.94
CA CYS A 799 6.65 -8.64 -2.13
C CYS A 799 5.16 -8.51 -1.81
N ALA A 800 4.67 -9.14 -0.73
CA ALA A 800 3.29 -8.98 -0.27
C ALA A 800 3.00 -7.53 0.15
N SER A 801 3.96 -6.86 0.81
CA SER A 801 3.84 -5.44 1.19
C SER A 801 3.79 -4.54 -0.04
N MET A 802 4.63 -4.80 -1.06
CA MET A 802 4.59 -4.10 -2.33
C MET A 802 3.25 -4.28 -3.05
N ARG A 803 2.69 -5.49 -3.06
CA ARG A 803 1.42 -5.77 -3.71
C ARG A 803 0.26 -4.99 -3.09
N ARG A 804 0.21 -4.90 -1.75
CA ARG A 804 -0.78 -4.08 -1.03
C ARG A 804 -0.73 -2.60 -1.44
N LEU A 805 0.47 -2.10 -1.76
CA LEU A 805 0.63 -0.74 -2.28
C LEU A 805 0.18 -0.65 -3.75
N ALA A 806 0.39 -1.71 -4.55
CA ALA A 806 -0.04 -1.78 -5.95
C ALA A 806 -1.54 -1.64 -6.16
N ASP A 807 -2.33 -2.33 -5.34
CA ASP A 807 -3.79 -2.31 -5.50
C ASP A 807 -4.38 -0.92 -5.25
N SER A 808 -3.62 -0.01 -4.64
CA SER A 808 -3.99 1.40 -4.51
C SER A 808 -3.64 2.27 -5.72
N VAL A 809 -2.91 1.74 -6.73
CA VAL A 809 -2.37 2.53 -7.85
C VAL A 809 -2.45 1.79 -9.20
N HIS A 810 -3.09 2.40 -10.20
CA HIS A 810 -3.28 1.86 -11.55
C HIS A 810 -2.03 1.66 -12.46
N SER A 811 -0.81 1.42 -11.95
CA SER A 811 0.40 1.24 -12.80
C SER A 811 1.13 -0.12 -12.66
N THR A 812 0.62 -1.10 -13.41
CA THR A 812 1.19 -2.24 -14.17
C THR A 812 2.43 -3.08 -13.78
N SER A 813 3.39 -2.69 -12.93
CA SER A 813 4.52 -3.61 -12.58
C SER A 813 5.03 -3.47 -11.13
N LEU A 814 5.27 -4.61 -10.47
CA LEU A 814 5.88 -4.65 -9.13
C LEU A 814 7.21 -3.91 -9.07
N THR A 815 8.00 -4.01 -10.15
CA THR A 815 9.29 -3.33 -10.28
C THR A 815 9.15 -1.81 -10.29
N ASP A 816 8.15 -1.26 -11.01
CA ASP A 816 7.91 0.19 -11.05
C ASP A 816 7.63 0.75 -9.67
N MET A 817 6.85 0.02 -8.88
CA MET A 817 6.52 0.45 -7.53
C MET A 817 7.72 0.51 -6.59
N VAL A 818 8.66 -0.44 -6.68
CA VAL A 818 9.87 -0.44 -5.82
C VAL A 818 10.63 0.88 -5.97
N TYR A 819 10.79 1.36 -7.21
CA TYR A 819 11.50 2.61 -7.49
C TYR A 819 10.63 3.86 -7.27
N ARG A 820 9.30 3.74 -7.40
CA ARG A 820 8.37 4.84 -7.11
C ARG A 820 8.31 5.16 -5.62
N GLU A 821 8.18 4.15 -4.77
CA GLU A 821 8.19 4.33 -3.31
C GLU A 821 9.58 4.73 -2.82
N GLY A 822 10.63 4.25 -3.49
CA GLY A 822 12.03 4.55 -3.20
C GLY A 822 12.54 3.90 -1.91
N SER A 823 11.70 3.66 -0.90
CA SER A 823 12.04 2.87 0.28
C SER A 823 10.83 2.13 0.81
N VAL A 824 11.01 0.88 1.21
CA VAL A 824 9.92 -0.01 1.64
C VAL A 824 10.23 -0.50 3.04
N THR A 825 9.27 -0.43 3.96
CA THR A 825 9.43 -0.93 5.32
C THR A 825 8.58 -2.19 5.52
N THR A 826 9.21 -3.30 5.88
CA THR A 826 8.55 -4.59 6.11
C THR A 826 8.89 -5.06 7.52
N PHE A 827 7.89 -5.32 8.36
CA PHE A 827 8.08 -5.66 9.79
C PHE A 827 9.00 -4.69 10.56
N ALA A 828 8.94 -3.39 10.25
CA ALA A 828 9.82 -2.35 10.78
C ALA A 828 11.28 -2.39 10.28
N GLU A 829 11.62 -3.28 9.35
CA GLU A 829 12.92 -3.29 8.66
C GLU A 829 12.85 -2.41 7.39
N PRO A 830 13.65 -1.33 7.29
CA PRO A 830 13.69 -0.47 6.11
C PRO A 830 14.61 -1.02 5.01
N PHE A 831 14.11 -1.05 3.78
CA PHE A 831 14.86 -1.35 2.56
C PHE A 831 14.92 -0.14 1.64
N GLY A 832 16.10 0.13 1.08
CA GLY A 832 16.34 1.22 0.12
C GLY A 832 17.48 2.15 0.56
N ARG A 833 17.67 3.33 -0.06
CA ARG A 833 16.82 3.94 -1.10
C ARG A 833 17.06 3.33 -2.47
N PHE A 834 16.01 2.76 -3.06
CA PHE A 834 15.99 2.32 -4.45
C PHE A 834 15.81 3.52 -5.38
N GLN A 835 16.66 3.66 -6.40
CA GLN A 835 16.59 4.74 -7.38
C GLN A 835 16.91 4.18 -8.77
N TRP A 836 16.09 4.54 -9.76
CA TRP A 836 16.30 4.12 -11.13
C TRP A 836 15.95 5.23 -12.11
N GLY A 837 16.92 5.70 -12.86
CA GLY A 837 16.66 6.70 -13.90
C GLY A 837 17.93 7.33 -14.46
N CYS A 838 17.76 8.02 -15.58
CA CYS A 838 18.79 8.87 -16.15
C CYS A 838 18.24 10.27 -16.33
N THR A 839 18.94 11.27 -15.82
CA THR A 839 18.75 12.68 -16.16
C THR A 839 19.69 13.04 -17.30
N THR A 840 19.13 13.42 -18.44
CA THR A 840 19.87 14.01 -19.55
C THR A 840 19.97 15.52 -19.34
N THR A 841 21.17 16.01 -19.06
CA THR A 841 21.50 17.42 -19.21
C THR A 841 21.91 17.71 -20.66
N PRO A 842 21.92 18.97 -21.13
CA PRO A 842 22.36 19.30 -22.49
C PRO A 842 23.80 18.84 -22.81
N THR A 843 24.65 18.67 -21.80
CA THR A 843 26.06 18.30 -21.94
C THR A 843 26.35 16.84 -21.61
N ASP A 844 25.62 16.24 -20.66
CA ASP A 844 25.91 14.89 -20.15
C ASP A 844 24.66 14.12 -19.69
N ARG A 845 24.72 12.79 -19.82
CA ARG A 845 23.70 11.86 -19.30
C ARG A 845 24.15 11.31 -17.95
N PHE A 846 23.51 11.74 -16.87
CA PHE A 846 23.75 11.22 -15.53
C PHE A 846 22.71 10.14 -15.21
N CYS A 847 23.16 8.92 -14.87
CA CYS A 847 22.27 7.80 -14.55
C CYS A 847 22.51 7.28 -13.13
N VAL A 848 21.43 7.01 -12.41
CA VAL A 848 21.44 6.40 -11.08
C VAL A 848 20.72 5.07 -11.15
N TYR A 849 21.43 4.00 -10.78
CA TYR A 849 20.95 2.62 -10.80
C TYR A 849 21.17 1.98 -9.42
N HIS A 850 20.39 2.39 -8.44
CA HIS A 850 20.42 1.84 -7.08
C HIS A 850 19.28 0.85 -6.92
N ASN A 851 19.56 -0.41 -7.19
CA ASN A 851 18.62 -1.52 -7.02
C ASN A 851 18.94 -2.37 -5.77
N TYR A 852 19.75 -1.85 -4.85
CA TYR A 852 20.12 -2.50 -3.60
C TYR A 852 19.60 -1.69 -2.41
N GLY A 853 19.17 -2.38 -1.36
CA GLY A 853 18.44 -1.76 -0.26
C GLY A 853 18.78 -2.30 1.13
N ALA A 854 19.77 -3.19 1.28
CA ALA A 854 20.16 -3.69 2.59
C ALA A 854 20.72 -2.55 3.47
N GLN A 855 20.09 -2.34 4.62
CA GLN A 855 20.48 -1.38 5.64
C GLN A 855 20.92 -2.09 6.92
N GLY A 856 21.65 -1.41 7.80
CA GLY A 856 22.00 -1.97 9.11
C GLY A 856 22.86 -3.24 9.05
N ILE A 857 23.76 -3.33 8.07
CA ILE A 857 24.60 -4.51 7.85
C ILE A 857 25.58 -4.68 9.02
N VAL A 858 25.64 -5.88 9.57
CA VAL A 858 26.52 -6.27 10.68
C VAL A 858 27.49 -7.36 10.26
N MET A 859 28.64 -7.43 10.93
CA MET A 859 29.57 -8.56 10.82
C MET A 859 29.29 -9.56 11.94
N LEU A 860 29.08 -10.82 11.56
CA LEU A 860 28.64 -11.89 12.44
C LEU A 860 29.63 -13.05 12.41
N SER A 861 30.09 -13.52 13.58
CA SER A 861 30.86 -14.76 13.67
C SER A 861 29.94 -15.99 13.72
N VAL A 862 30.43 -17.13 13.25
CA VAL A 862 29.70 -18.41 13.40
C VAL A 862 29.50 -18.76 14.88
N GLN A 863 30.42 -18.37 15.76
CA GLN A 863 30.23 -18.53 17.21
C GLN A 863 28.91 -17.90 17.69
N ARG A 864 28.58 -16.68 17.23
CA ARG A 864 27.31 -16.03 17.56
C ARG A 864 26.10 -16.71 16.92
N MET A 865 26.27 -17.33 15.75
CA MET A 865 25.18 -18.12 15.14
C MET A 865 24.82 -19.34 15.99
N LEU A 866 25.82 -19.97 16.60
CA LEU A 866 25.67 -21.15 17.45
C LEU A 866 25.27 -20.79 18.89
N ASP A 867 25.66 -19.61 19.38
CA ASP A 867 25.38 -19.10 20.71
C ASP A 867 24.91 -17.63 20.64
N PRO A 868 23.58 -17.37 20.73
CA PRO A 868 23.02 -16.02 20.70
C PRO A 868 23.53 -15.07 21.78
N THR A 869 24.10 -15.58 22.88
CA THR A 869 24.63 -14.75 23.98
C THR A 869 25.92 -14.02 23.61
N VAL A 870 26.60 -14.46 22.55
CA VAL A 870 27.80 -13.81 22.02
C VAL A 870 27.41 -12.49 21.34
N PRO A 871 28.07 -11.36 21.67
CA PRO A 871 27.78 -10.08 21.03
C PRO A 871 28.22 -10.08 19.55
N GLN A 872 27.53 -9.28 18.73
CA GLN A 872 27.93 -9.05 17.34
C GLN A 872 29.30 -8.36 17.23
N LEU A 873 30.05 -8.67 16.16
CA LEU A 873 31.44 -8.20 16.00
C LEU A 873 31.54 -6.71 15.68
N SER A 874 30.51 -6.18 15.01
CA SER A 874 30.45 -4.77 14.63
C SER A 874 29.04 -4.21 14.88
N SER A 875 28.98 -2.90 15.12
CA SER A 875 27.70 -2.20 15.15
C SER A 875 27.08 -2.16 13.74
N PRO A 876 25.73 -2.18 13.62
CA PRO A 876 25.05 -2.04 12.34
C PRO A 876 25.53 -0.84 11.55
N MET A 877 25.71 -1.02 10.24
CA MET A 877 26.14 0.03 9.32
C MET A 877 25.34 -0.02 8.02
N THR A 878 24.78 1.11 7.64
CA THR A 878 24.23 1.32 6.30
C THR A 878 25.30 2.02 5.44
N PRO A 879 25.95 1.33 4.48
CA PRO A 879 27.03 1.93 3.69
C PRO A 879 26.48 2.97 2.71
N THR A 880 27.14 4.13 2.59
CA THR A 880 26.75 5.16 1.60
C THR A 880 27.16 4.78 0.17
N MET A 881 28.08 3.83 0.02
CA MET A 881 28.66 3.39 -1.25
C MET A 881 29.43 4.51 -2.00
N ASP A 882 29.80 5.59 -1.32
CA ASP A 882 30.66 6.65 -1.87
C ASP A 882 32.12 6.23 -1.85
N TYR A 883 32.63 5.80 -3.00
CA TYR A 883 34.04 5.47 -3.13
C TYR A 883 34.91 6.73 -3.21
N ARG A 884 35.87 6.86 -2.30
CA ARG A 884 36.84 7.96 -2.29
C ARG A 884 38.19 7.45 -2.77
N PRO A 885 38.96 8.25 -3.53
CA PRO A 885 40.34 7.89 -3.82
C PRO A 885 41.13 7.83 -2.52
N ARG A 886 42.11 6.91 -2.45
CA ARG A 886 43.04 6.85 -1.33
C ARG A 886 43.66 8.22 -1.16
N GLN A 887 43.47 8.84 -0.01
CA GLN A 887 44.20 10.06 0.31
C GLN A 887 45.66 9.66 0.39
N ARG A 888 46.55 10.35 -0.34
CA ARG A 888 47.99 10.21 -0.09
C ARG A 888 48.19 10.56 1.38
N SER A 889 48.45 9.55 2.21
CA SER A 889 48.97 9.80 3.54
C SER A 889 50.27 10.57 3.32
N HIS A 890 50.28 11.86 3.64
CA HIS A 890 51.54 12.52 3.98
C HIS A 890 52.17 11.63 5.06
N ALA A 891 53.31 11.02 4.74
CA ALA A 891 53.88 9.86 5.44
C ALA A 891 54.38 10.15 6.88
N LEU A 892 53.93 11.22 7.53
CA LEU A 892 54.28 11.57 8.91
C LEU A 892 53.03 11.91 9.71
N THR A 893 52.88 11.25 10.87
CA THR A 893 51.84 11.52 11.88
C THR A 893 52.00 12.91 12.51
N PRO A 894 50.98 13.53 13.16
CA PRO A 894 51.12 14.84 13.82
C PRO A 894 52.28 14.93 14.83
N ALA A 895 52.60 13.85 15.54
CA ALA A 895 53.73 13.79 16.48
C ALA A 895 55.09 13.60 15.80
N GLN A 896 55.16 12.84 14.68
CA GLN A 896 56.39 12.69 13.89
C GLN A 896 56.65 13.87 12.95
N ARG A 897 55.59 14.53 12.46
CA ARG A 897 55.61 15.89 11.90
C ARG A 897 56.16 16.83 12.96
N GLY A 898 55.62 16.79 14.18
CA GLY A 898 56.11 17.57 15.32
C GLY A 898 57.59 17.35 15.62
N GLY A 899 58.09 16.11 15.64
CA GLY A 899 59.50 15.79 15.89
C GLY A 899 60.46 16.18 14.75
N ALA A 900 60.07 15.97 13.48
CA ALA A 900 60.86 16.38 12.32
C ALA A 900 60.87 17.91 12.15
N ILE A 901 59.73 18.56 12.41
CA ILE A 901 59.59 20.02 12.47
C ILE A 901 60.42 20.56 13.65
N ALA A 902 60.39 19.94 14.83
CA ALA A 902 61.18 20.35 15.99
C ALA A 902 62.70 20.23 15.77
N GLY A 903 63.18 19.18 15.08
CA GLY A 903 64.61 19.01 14.79
C GLY A 903 65.16 20.02 13.78
N ILE A 904 64.40 20.32 12.73
CA ILE A 904 64.75 21.36 11.75
C ILE A 904 64.59 22.75 12.39
N ALA A 905 63.51 22.96 13.14
CA ALA A 905 63.26 24.18 13.90
C ALA A 905 64.35 24.42 14.94
N LEU A 906 64.91 23.42 15.64
CA LEU A 906 66.03 23.64 16.58
C LEU A 906 67.30 24.13 15.86
N LEU A 907 67.60 23.56 14.69
CA LEU A 907 68.72 23.99 13.85
C LEU A 907 68.52 25.40 13.28
N THR A 908 67.28 25.73 12.90
CA THR A 908 66.92 27.09 12.50
C THR A 908 66.77 28.03 13.68
N VAL A 909 66.43 27.58 14.88
CA VAL A 909 66.31 28.35 16.13
C VAL A 909 67.69 28.70 16.68
N ILE A 910 68.74 27.94 16.39
CA ILE A 910 70.12 28.38 16.66
C ILE A 910 70.50 29.52 15.68
N LEU A 911 70.18 29.38 14.39
CA LEU A 911 70.42 30.42 13.37
C LEU A 911 69.52 31.65 13.55
N LEU A 912 68.30 31.45 14.05
CA LEU A 912 67.30 32.45 14.38
C LEU A 912 67.35 32.85 15.86
N ALA A 913 68.27 32.34 16.68
CA ALA A 913 68.64 32.93 17.97
C ALA A 913 69.61 34.09 17.74
N VAL A 914 70.43 33.99 16.69
CA VAL A 914 71.23 35.11 16.17
C VAL A 914 70.34 36.16 15.52
N ALA A 915 69.32 35.75 14.74
CA ALA A 915 68.26 36.67 14.28
C ALA A 915 67.24 37.02 15.38
N GLY A 916 67.18 36.22 16.45
CA GLY A 916 66.26 36.27 17.59
C GLY A 916 66.61 37.34 18.59
N LEU A 917 67.84 37.87 18.52
CA LEU A 917 68.19 39.15 19.13
C LEU A 917 67.42 40.31 18.47
N ALA A 918 67.03 40.19 17.19
CA ALA A 918 66.15 41.15 16.51
C ALA A 918 64.66 40.77 16.62
N LEU A 919 64.34 39.49 16.83
CA LEU A 919 62.98 38.94 16.90
C LEU A 919 62.41 38.80 18.33
N TYR A 920 63.10 39.38 19.33
CA TYR A 920 62.49 39.78 20.61
C TYR A 920 61.26 40.71 20.43
N CYS A 921 61.05 41.27 19.23
CA CYS A 921 59.94 42.19 18.96
C CYS A 921 58.65 41.58 18.35
N CYS A 922 58.51 40.27 18.07
CA CYS A 922 57.30 39.78 17.34
C CYS A 922 56.73 38.40 17.77
N MET A 923 56.51 38.16 19.07
CA MET A 923 55.71 37.02 19.53
C MET A 923 54.20 37.28 19.32
N ASP A 924 53.55 36.55 18.41
CA ASP A 924 52.11 36.67 18.11
C ASP A 924 51.31 35.58 18.83
N ASN A 925 50.85 35.90 20.05
CA ASN A 925 49.74 35.19 20.69
C ASN A 925 48.44 35.56 19.96
N ARG A 926 47.45 34.66 19.94
CA ARG A 926 46.07 35.03 19.57
C ARG A 926 45.69 36.27 20.38
N ASN A 927 45.60 37.43 19.71
CA ASN A 927 45.54 38.71 20.38
C ASN A 927 44.17 38.89 21.02
N ASN A 928 44.08 38.57 22.31
CA ASN A 928 42.91 38.82 23.14
C ASN A 928 42.89 40.25 23.71
N ASP A 929 43.82 41.13 23.35
CA ASP A 929 43.86 42.51 23.88
C ASP A 929 42.66 43.32 23.43
N ALA A 930 42.09 43.01 22.27
CA ALA A 930 40.86 43.62 21.77
C ALA A 930 39.59 43.00 22.39
N ALA A 931 39.67 41.82 23.00
CA ALA A 931 38.49 41.14 23.54
C ALA A 931 37.86 41.94 24.68
N PRO A 932 36.54 42.22 24.64
CA PRO A 932 35.77 42.54 25.85
C PRO A 932 35.85 41.35 26.83
N LYS A 933 36.29 41.60 28.06
CA LYS A 933 36.54 40.56 29.07
C LYS A 933 35.71 40.74 30.34
N ASP A 934 35.23 41.96 30.56
CA ASP A 934 34.44 42.30 31.71
C ASP A 934 32.98 41.90 31.45
N GLY A 935 32.47 40.95 32.23
CA GLY A 935 31.09 40.48 32.13
C GLY A 935 30.07 41.48 32.67
N ASP A 936 30.52 42.49 33.43
CA ASP A 936 29.67 43.52 34.02
C ASP A 936 29.51 44.75 33.09
N GLU A 937 30.28 44.84 32.01
CA GLU A 937 30.15 45.90 31.00
C GLU A 937 29.39 45.41 29.75
N PRO A 938 28.54 46.24 29.14
CA PRO A 938 27.82 45.86 27.93
C PRO A 938 28.80 45.67 26.76
N VAL A 939 28.64 44.56 26.05
CA VAL A 939 29.42 44.21 24.86
C VAL A 939 28.57 44.46 23.61
N THR A 940 29.17 45.02 22.56
CA THR A 940 28.51 45.08 21.25
C THR A 940 28.93 43.88 20.42
N LEU A 941 27.96 43.02 20.09
CA LEU A 941 28.15 41.86 19.25
C LEU A 941 27.64 42.13 17.83
N LEU A 942 28.44 41.69 16.87
CA LEU A 942 28.19 41.80 15.44
C LEU A 942 28.24 40.40 14.85
N PHE A 943 27.18 40.03 14.14
CA PHE A 943 27.13 38.83 13.32
C PHE A 943 27.10 39.22 11.84
N THR A 944 27.84 38.47 11.03
CA THR A 944 27.77 38.58 9.57
C THR A 944 27.38 37.26 8.94
N ASP A 945 26.84 37.30 7.74
CA ASP A 945 26.68 36.12 6.89
C ASP A 945 26.61 36.55 5.42
N ILE A 946 26.91 35.63 4.49
CA ILE A 946 26.77 35.91 3.05
C ILE A 946 25.36 35.54 2.63
N GLU A 947 24.68 36.46 1.95
CA GLU A 947 23.37 36.20 1.39
C GLU A 947 23.40 35.04 0.38
N SER A 948 22.52 34.06 0.59
CA SER A 948 22.33 32.95 -0.36
C SER A 948 23.61 32.16 -0.64
N SER A 949 24.54 32.07 0.31
CA SER A 949 25.84 31.40 0.13
C SER A 949 25.72 29.96 -0.34
N THR A 950 24.72 29.22 0.13
CA THR A 950 24.43 27.85 -0.35
C THR A 950 24.04 27.84 -1.83
N ALA A 951 23.24 28.81 -2.29
CA ALA A 951 22.88 28.94 -3.71
C ALA A 951 24.07 29.38 -4.55
N LEU A 952 24.93 30.25 -4.03
CA LEU A 952 26.18 30.63 -4.70
C LEU A 952 27.16 29.47 -4.79
N TRP A 953 27.29 28.62 -3.77
CA TRP A 953 28.08 27.39 -3.83
C TRP A 953 27.55 26.43 -4.90
N ALA A 954 26.24 26.37 -5.09
CA ALA A 954 25.63 25.57 -6.15
C ALA A 954 25.85 26.16 -7.55
N ALA A 955 25.71 27.49 -7.70
CA ALA A 955 25.81 28.16 -8.99
C ALA A 955 27.28 28.39 -9.44
N LEU A 956 28.18 28.68 -8.50
CA LEU A 956 29.55 29.15 -8.75
C LEU A 956 30.60 28.44 -7.86
N PRO A 957 30.64 27.10 -7.79
CA PRO A 957 31.50 26.38 -6.84
C PRO A 957 32.99 26.68 -7.01
N GLN A 958 33.45 26.93 -8.24
CA GLN A 958 34.86 27.20 -8.57
C GLN A 958 35.32 28.60 -8.11
N LEU A 959 34.40 29.54 -7.93
CA LEU A 959 34.71 30.92 -7.53
C LEU A 959 34.56 31.13 -6.02
N MET A 960 33.70 30.35 -5.37
CA MET A 960 33.31 30.57 -3.97
C MET A 960 34.45 30.39 -2.97
N SER A 961 35.41 29.48 -3.22
CA SER A 961 36.57 29.31 -2.33
C SER A 961 37.44 30.57 -2.25
N ASP A 962 37.73 31.19 -3.40
CA ASP A 962 38.55 32.39 -3.48
C ASP A 962 37.78 33.62 -3.00
N ALA A 963 36.48 33.69 -3.32
CA ALA A 963 35.59 34.75 -2.86
C ALA A 963 35.46 34.76 -1.32
N ILE A 964 35.28 33.60 -0.68
CA ILE A 964 35.24 33.50 0.79
C ILE A 964 36.60 33.87 1.40
N ALA A 965 37.71 33.44 0.80
CA ALA A 965 39.03 33.81 1.28
C ALA A 965 39.28 35.33 1.20
N ALA A 966 38.82 35.99 0.13
CA ALA A 966 38.87 37.45 -0.02
C ALA A 966 37.96 38.15 1.01
N HIS A 967 36.73 37.69 1.17
CA HIS A 967 35.78 38.13 2.20
C HIS A 967 36.39 38.06 3.61
N HIS A 968 36.96 36.91 4.00
CA HIS A 968 37.61 36.73 5.31
C HIS A 968 38.79 37.69 5.49
N ARG A 969 39.58 37.91 4.45
CA ARG A 969 40.73 38.82 4.48
C ARG A 969 40.29 40.26 4.72
N VAL A 970 39.25 40.72 4.02
CA VAL A 970 38.71 42.08 4.16
C VAL A 970 38.16 42.30 5.57
N ILE A 971 37.33 41.38 6.08
CA ILE A 971 36.75 41.50 7.42
C ILE A 971 37.85 41.51 8.49
N ARG A 972 38.81 40.58 8.43
CA ARG A 972 39.92 40.52 9.42
C ARG A 972 40.78 41.79 9.45
N GLN A 973 41.05 42.39 8.29
CA GLN A 973 41.75 43.67 8.21
C GLN A 973 40.98 44.79 8.92
N LEU A 974 39.66 44.83 8.76
CA LEU A 974 38.80 45.83 9.39
C LEU A 974 38.59 45.57 10.88
N VAL A 975 38.43 44.30 11.31
CA VAL A 975 38.34 43.91 12.72
C VAL A 975 39.57 44.43 13.48
N LYS A 976 40.77 44.23 12.91
CA LYS A 976 42.02 44.76 13.47
C LYS A 976 42.05 46.30 13.48
N LYS A 977 41.60 46.95 12.40
CA LYS A 977 41.55 48.42 12.28
C LYS A 977 40.70 49.07 13.39
N TYR A 978 39.54 48.48 13.70
CA TYR A 978 38.59 49.02 14.68
C TYR A 978 38.81 48.53 16.11
N GLY A 979 39.85 47.72 16.35
CA GLY A 979 40.14 47.16 17.68
C GLY A 979 39.03 46.24 18.19
N CYS A 980 38.31 45.58 17.29
CA CYS A 980 37.32 44.57 17.63
C CYS A 980 37.97 43.18 17.70
N TYR A 981 37.23 42.23 18.25
CA TYR A 981 37.70 40.89 18.53
C TYR A 981 36.94 39.84 17.71
N GLU A 982 37.66 39.10 16.86
CA GLU A 982 37.10 37.93 16.16
C GLU A 982 36.92 36.78 17.16
N VAL A 983 35.66 36.48 17.48
CA VAL A 983 35.28 35.39 18.40
C VAL A 983 35.51 34.06 17.69
N LYS A 984 34.78 33.87 16.59
CA LYS A 984 34.81 32.67 15.76
C LYS A 984 34.17 32.93 14.39
N THR A 985 34.47 32.04 13.45
CA THR A 985 33.81 31.95 12.16
C THR A 985 33.02 30.65 12.07
N ILE A 986 31.79 30.69 11.58
CA ILE A 986 30.95 29.51 11.34
C ILE A 986 30.66 29.47 9.83
N GLY A 987 31.48 28.72 9.09
CA GLY A 987 31.44 28.78 7.62
C GLY A 987 31.89 30.15 7.13
N ASP A 988 30.98 30.85 6.46
CA ASP A 988 31.08 32.23 5.95
C ASP A 988 30.60 33.29 6.94
N SER A 989 30.01 32.90 8.08
CA SER A 989 29.57 33.81 9.12
C SER A 989 30.71 34.21 10.08
N PHE A 990 30.81 35.50 10.41
CA PHE A 990 31.67 35.99 11.49
C PHE A 990 30.85 36.34 12.73
N MET A 991 31.36 35.97 13.90
CA MET A 991 30.97 36.53 15.18
C MET A 991 32.10 37.43 15.69
N ILE A 992 31.80 38.71 15.87
CA ILE A 992 32.77 39.73 16.28
C ILE A 992 32.24 40.47 17.52
N ALA A 993 33.12 40.71 18.49
CA ALA A 993 32.83 41.45 19.71
C ALA A 993 33.61 42.76 19.75
N CYS A 994 32.96 43.87 20.07
CA CYS A 994 33.59 45.18 20.22
C CYS A 994 33.23 45.77 21.60
N ARG A 995 34.19 46.44 22.25
CA ARG A 995 33.94 47.16 23.52
C ARG A 995 33.07 48.41 23.32
N SER A 996 33.14 49.01 22.13
CA SER A 996 32.39 50.21 21.77
C SER A 996 31.36 49.88 20.69
N ALA A 997 30.14 50.39 20.85
CA ALA A 997 29.10 50.35 19.83
C ALA A 997 29.54 51.07 18.55
N HIS A 998 30.27 52.19 18.68
CA HIS A 998 30.78 52.95 17.56
C HIS A 998 31.82 52.20 16.72
N SER A 999 32.71 51.44 17.37
CA SER A 999 33.64 50.56 16.67
C SER A 999 32.91 49.47 15.88
N ALA A 1000 31.88 48.85 16.47
CA ALA A 1000 31.08 47.82 15.79
C ALA A 1000 30.32 48.38 14.58
N VAL A 1001 29.71 49.55 14.74
CA VAL A 1001 28.99 50.24 13.66
C VAL A 1001 29.95 50.67 12.55
N SER A 1002 31.07 51.30 12.88
CA SER A 1002 32.06 51.74 11.90
C SER A 1002 32.67 50.54 11.15
N LEU A 1003 32.94 49.45 11.86
CA LEU A 1003 33.36 48.18 11.27
C LEU A 1003 32.31 47.65 10.29
N ALA A 1004 31.05 47.55 10.70
CA ALA A 1004 29.95 47.05 9.86
C ALA A 1004 29.78 47.89 8.58
N CYS A 1005 29.79 49.21 8.71
CA CYS A 1005 29.66 50.12 7.56
C CYS A 1005 30.88 50.03 6.63
N GLU A 1006 32.09 49.93 7.18
CA GLU A 1006 33.29 49.80 6.34
C GLU A 1006 33.37 48.44 5.66
N ILE A 1007 32.86 47.35 6.26
CA ILE A 1007 32.73 46.05 5.58
C ILE A 1007 31.96 46.22 4.27
N GLN A 1008 30.82 46.91 4.31
CA GLN A 1008 29.99 47.14 3.11
C GLN A 1008 30.72 47.96 2.04
N THR A 1009 31.35 49.06 2.42
CA THR A 1009 32.03 49.94 1.45
C THR A 1009 33.34 49.33 0.93
N LYS A 1010 34.02 48.51 1.72
CA LYS A 1010 35.27 47.86 1.34
C LYS A 1010 35.02 46.68 0.39
N LEU A 1011 33.96 45.90 0.61
CA LEU A 1011 33.54 44.83 -0.30
C LEU A 1011 33.04 45.39 -1.63
N LEU A 1012 32.32 46.53 -1.61
CA LEU A 1012 31.90 47.23 -2.83
C LEU A 1012 33.10 47.70 -3.67
N LYS A 1013 34.19 48.14 -3.03
CA LYS A 1013 35.42 48.59 -3.72
C LYS A 1013 36.41 47.46 -3.98
N HIS A 1014 36.09 46.23 -3.59
CA HIS A 1014 36.98 45.10 -3.79
C HIS A 1014 36.91 44.64 -5.25
N ASP A 1015 38.06 44.47 -5.87
CA ASP A 1015 38.13 43.86 -7.19
C ASP A 1015 37.96 42.35 -7.05
N TRP A 1016 36.76 41.86 -7.37
CA TRP A 1016 36.43 40.43 -7.35
C TRP A 1016 36.96 39.68 -8.58
N GLY A 1017 37.49 40.38 -9.59
CA GLY A 1017 38.00 39.79 -10.84
C GLY A 1017 36.92 39.13 -11.71
N THR A 1018 35.64 39.26 -11.35
CA THR A 1018 34.51 38.63 -12.04
C THR A 1018 33.19 39.33 -11.73
N GLU A 1019 32.31 39.38 -12.73
CA GLU A 1019 30.90 39.82 -12.57
C GLU A 1019 29.95 38.64 -12.32
N ALA A 1020 30.48 37.40 -12.25
CA ALA A 1020 29.65 36.20 -12.14
C ALA A 1020 28.83 36.17 -10.83
N LEU A 1021 29.41 36.66 -9.73
CA LEU A 1021 28.71 36.79 -8.44
C LEU A 1021 27.49 37.72 -8.57
N ASP A 1022 27.69 38.88 -9.19
CA ASP A 1022 26.64 39.87 -9.39
C ASP A 1022 25.52 39.37 -10.31
N ARG A 1023 25.88 38.70 -11.40
CA ARG A 1023 24.92 38.05 -12.30
C ARG A 1023 24.09 36.99 -11.57
N ALA A 1024 24.71 36.13 -10.75
CA ALA A 1024 24.00 35.12 -9.98
C ALA A 1024 22.98 35.74 -9.00
N TYR A 1025 23.35 36.80 -8.29
CA TYR A 1025 22.40 37.50 -7.41
C TYR A 1025 21.20 38.10 -8.19
N ARG A 1026 21.44 38.70 -9.36
CA ARG A 1026 20.37 39.23 -10.21
C ARG A 1026 19.44 38.13 -10.71
N GLU A 1027 19.98 36.99 -11.10
CA GLU A 1027 19.21 35.80 -11.48
C GLU A 1027 18.36 35.28 -10.31
N PHE A 1028 18.92 35.20 -9.11
CA PHE A 1028 18.18 34.78 -7.90
C PHE A 1028 17.03 35.74 -7.57
N GLU A 1029 17.23 37.05 -7.74
CA GLU A 1029 16.16 38.05 -7.55
C GLU A 1029 15.07 37.94 -8.62
N LEU A 1030 15.41 37.77 -9.91
CA LEU A 1030 14.44 37.58 -10.99
C LEU A 1030 13.61 36.31 -10.78
N ALA A 1031 14.25 35.20 -10.42
CA ALA A 1031 13.56 33.95 -10.13
C ALA A 1031 12.54 34.11 -8.99
N ARG A 1032 12.75 35.06 -8.09
CA ARG A 1032 11.84 35.34 -6.98
C ARG A 1032 10.62 36.17 -7.40
N VAL A 1033 10.76 37.03 -8.41
CA VAL A 1033 9.65 37.78 -9.03
C VAL A 1033 8.61 36.83 -9.61
N ASP A 1034 9.05 35.74 -10.22
CA ASP A 1034 8.13 34.73 -10.79
C ASP A 1034 7.35 33.95 -9.71
N THR A 1035 7.75 34.04 -8.44
CA THR A 1035 7.19 33.23 -7.33
C THR A 1035 6.38 34.02 -6.30
N LEU A 1036 6.60 35.32 -6.18
CA LEU A 1036 5.98 36.16 -5.14
C LEU A 1036 5.29 37.35 -5.80
N ASP A 1037 3.96 37.36 -5.75
CA ASP A 1037 3.14 38.52 -6.11
C ASP A 1037 3.61 39.74 -5.28
N ASP A 1038 3.73 40.90 -5.93
CA ASP A 1038 4.22 42.17 -5.36
C ASP A 1038 5.71 42.25 -4.93
N TYR A 1039 6.55 41.24 -5.22
CA TYR A 1039 8.00 41.36 -4.99
C TYR A 1039 8.68 42.25 -6.05
N GLU A 1040 9.08 43.46 -5.65
CA GLU A 1040 9.91 44.33 -6.48
C GLU A 1040 11.41 44.04 -6.22
N PRO A 1041 12.17 43.54 -7.22
CA PRO A 1041 13.55 43.17 -7.02
C PRO A 1041 14.42 44.43 -6.84
N PRO A 1042 15.15 44.57 -5.73
CA PRO A 1042 15.86 45.81 -5.41
C PRO A 1042 17.05 46.09 -6.34
N THR A 1043 17.62 45.06 -6.98
CA THR A 1043 18.84 45.21 -7.79
C THR A 1043 18.71 44.68 -9.21
N ALA A 1044 17.90 43.63 -9.43
CA ALA A 1044 17.85 42.95 -10.73
C ALA A 1044 17.48 43.85 -11.92
N ARG A 1045 16.62 44.86 -11.69
CA ARG A 1045 16.13 45.80 -12.71
C ARG A 1045 16.94 47.09 -12.84
N LEU A 1046 18.00 47.29 -12.04
CA LEU A 1046 18.89 48.44 -12.18
C LEU A 1046 19.66 48.35 -13.50
N SER A 1047 19.98 49.51 -14.09
CA SER A 1047 20.93 49.57 -15.21
C SER A 1047 22.32 49.11 -14.76
N GLU A 1048 23.17 48.66 -15.68
CA GLU A 1048 24.52 48.19 -15.34
C GLU A 1048 25.35 49.28 -14.63
N GLU A 1049 25.22 50.54 -15.06
CA GLU A 1049 25.90 51.69 -14.45
C GLU A 1049 25.42 51.94 -13.00
N GLU A 1050 24.10 51.92 -12.77
CA GLU A 1050 23.52 52.08 -11.43
C GLU A 1050 23.86 50.90 -10.51
N TYR A 1051 23.85 49.68 -11.06
CA TYR A 1051 24.17 48.47 -10.32
C TYR A 1051 25.63 48.52 -9.85
N ALA A 1052 26.59 48.76 -10.76
CA ALA A 1052 28.01 48.79 -10.43
C ALA A 1052 28.39 49.90 -9.42
N ALA A 1053 27.61 51.00 -9.37
CA ALA A 1053 27.79 52.05 -8.38
C ALA A 1053 27.35 51.63 -6.95
N LEU A 1054 26.42 50.68 -6.83
CA LEU A 1054 25.78 50.33 -5.56
C LEU A 1054 26.13 48.91 -5.07
N TRP A 1055 26.50 48.00 -5.98
CA TRP A 1055 26.67 46.57 -5.75
C TRP A 1055 27.87 46.02 -6.53
N CYS A 1056 28.70 45.21 -5.87
CA CYS A 1056 29.81 44.48 -6.50
C CYS A 1056 30.20 43.27 -5.64
N GLY A 1057 30.14 42.07 -6.22
CA GLY A 1057 30.55 40.81 -5.62
C GLY A 1057 29.69 40.31 -4.44
N LEU A 1058 30.33 39.78 -3.39
CA LEU A 1058 29.63 39.12 -2.28
C LEU A 1058 28.81 40.12 -1.43
N ARG A 1059 27.54 39.78 -1.18
CA ARG A 1059 26.61 40.58 -0.39
C ARG A 1059 26.53 40.06 1.03
N VAL A 1060 27.11 40.81 1.98
CA VAL A 1060 27.17 40.42 3.39
C VAL A 1060 26.06 41.11 4.17
N ARG A 1061 25.25 40.35 4.90
CA ARG A 1061 24.28 40.89 5.85
C ARG A 1061 24.92 41.02 7.23
N VAL A 1062 24.59 42.07 7.96
CA VAL A 1062 25.19 42.37 9.27
C VAL A 1062 24.12 42.76 10.29
N GLY A 1063 24.14 42.11 11.46
CA GLY A 1063 23.29 42.42 12.61
C GLY A 1063 24.10 42.84 13.82
N ILE A 1064 23.69 43.92 14.48
CA ILE A 1064 24.39 44.51 15.63
C ILE A 1064 23.45 44.65 16.83
N HIS A 1065 23.90 44.17 17.98
CA HIS A 1065 23.21 44.37 19.25
C HIS A 1065 24.20 44.59 20.40
N THR A 1066 23.80 45.42 21.37
CA THR A 1066 24.59 45.77 22.55
C THR A 1066 23.85 45.35 23.81
N GLY A 1067 24.54 44.66 24.73
CA GLY A 1067 23.98 44.23 26.01
C GLY A 1067 24.97 43.42 26.84
N LEU A 1068 24.51 42.95 28.01
CA LEU A 1068 25.30 42.10 28.90
C LEU A 1068 25.30 40.65 28.40
N THR A 1069 26.45 39.99 28.47
CA THR A 1069 26.64 38.63 27.95
C THR A 1069 27.52 37.82 28.90
N ASP A 1070 27.31 36.51 28.94
CA ASP A 1070 28.16 35.60 29.68
C ASP A 1070 29.44 35.35 28.90
N ILE A 1071 30.54 35.95 29.37
CA ILE A 1071 31.86 35.91 28.74
C ILE A 1071 32.65 34.74 29.32
N ARG A 1072 33.03 33.78 28.47
CA ARG A 1072 33.78 32.59 28.90
C ARG A 1072 35.09 32.48 28.11
N TYR A 1073 36.18 32.25 28.82
CA TYR A 1073 37.46 31.91 28.18
C TYR A 1073 37.49 30.41 27.88
N ASP A 1074 37.64 30.05 26.61
CA ASP A 1074 37.80 28.66 26.18
C ASP A 1074 39.28 28.26 26.24
N GLU A 1075 39.59 27.33 27.14
CA GLU A 1075 40.95 26.82 27.36
C GLU A 1075 41.54 26.13 26.10
N VAL A 1076 40.67 25.59 25.23
CA VAL A 1076 41.09 24.87 24.03
C VAL A 1076 41.43 25.83 22.91
N THR A 1077 40.54 26.78 22.60
CA THR A 1077 40.76 27.74 21.52
C THR A 1077 41.61 28.96 21.94
N ARG A 1078 41.92 29.08 23.24
CA ARG A 1078 42.65 30.19 23.87
C ARG A 1078 42.01 31.57 23.61
N GLY A 1079 40.72 31.60 23.32
CA GLY A 1079 39.94 32.80 23.03
C GLY A 1079 38.74 32.97 23.98
N TYR A 1080 38.11 34.14 23.93
CA TYR A 1080 36.87 34.43 24.64
C TYR A 1080 35.67 34.12 23.74
N ASP A 1081 34.60 33.55 24.30
CA ASP A 1081 33.33 33.30 23.65
C ASP A 1081 32.19 33.92 24.47
N TYR A 1082 31.09 34.28 23.80
CA TYR A 1082 30.04 35.14 24.35
C TYR A 1082 28.68 34.46 24.23
N TYR A 1083 28.04 34.21 25.37
CA TYR A 1083 26.81 33.44 25.47
C TYR A 1083 25.65 34.27 26.07
N GLY A 1084 24.42 33.83 25.80
CA GLY A 1084 23.21 34.44 26.36
C GLY A 1084 22.43 35.31 25.37
N ASP A 1085 21.51 36.11 25.92
CA ASP A 1085 20.49 36.81 25.14
C ASP A 1085 21.08 37.84 24.18
N THR A 1086 22.15 38.55 24.55
CA THR A 1086 22.80 39.52 23.64
C THR A 1086 23.38 38.85 22.40
N SER A 1087 24.02 37.68 22.54
CA SER A 1087 24.55 36.89 21.41
C SER A 1087 23.42 36.38 20.52
N ASN A 1088 22.36 35.83 21.14
CA ASN A 1088 21.16 35.40 20.43
C ASN A 1088 20.49 36.57 19.68
N MET A 1089 20.34 37.73 20.31
CA MET A 1089 19.70 38.91 19.74
C MET A 1089 20.48 39.46 18.54
N ALA A 1090 21.81 39.54 18.64
CA ALA A 1090 22.66 39.96 17.53
C ALA A 1090 22.55 39.00 16.34
N ALA A 1091 22.60 37.68 16.58
CA ALA A 1091 22.44 36.67 15.54
C ALA A 1091 21.04 36.69 14.90
N ARG A 1092 19.98 36.94 15.67
CA ARG A 1092 18.62 37.07 15.11
C ARG A 1092 18.44 38.35 14.31
N THR A 1093 19.11 39.42 14.69
CA THR A 1093 19.12 40.69 13.94
C THR A 1093 19.82 40.53 12.60
N GLU A 1094 20.93 39.79 12.56
CA GLU A 1094 21.63 39.45 11.31
C GLU A 1094 20.76 38.57 10.41
N ALA A 1095 20.12 37.54 10.96
CA ALA A 1095 19.34 36.58 10.19
C ALA A 1095 18.16 37.19 9.40
N VAL A 1096 17.57 38.28 9.90
CA VAL A 1096 16.48 39.00 9.22
C VAL A 1096 16.96 40.04 8.21
N ALA A 1097 18.24 40.43 8.25
CA ALA A 1097 18.81 41.39 7.32
C ALA A 1097 19.03 40.77 5.92
N ASN A 1098 19.02 41.62 4.90
CA ASN A 1098 19.32 41.27 3.52
C ASN A 1098 20.82 41.46 3.21
N GLY A 1099 21.31 40.81 2.15
CA GLY A 1099 22.69 40.98 1.73
C GLY A 1099 23.03 42.44 1.44
N GLY A 1100 24.19 42.88 1.92
CA GLY A 1100 24.65 44.26 1.79
C GLY A 1100 24.06 45.25 2.81
N GLN A 1101 23.19 44.77 3.72
CA GLN A 1101 22.49 45.58 4.72
C GLN A 1101 23.19 45.52 6.08
N VAL A 1102 23.14 46.62 6.83
CA VAL A 1102 23.59 46.70 8.22
C VAL A 1102 22.41 47.12 9.08
N VAL A 1103 22.02 46.26 10.03
CA VAL A 1103 20.87 46.49 10.91
C VAL A 1103 21.34 46.48 12.36
N ALA A 1104 20.96 47.52 13.11
CA ALA A 1104 21.21 47.64 14.53
C ALA A 1104 19.90 47.64 15.30
N THR A 1105 19.86 46.89 16.40
CA THR A 1105 18.79 47.02 17.40
C THR A 1105 18.81 48.39 18.06
N GLU A 1106 17.68 48.81 18.62
CA GLU A 1106 17.57 50.02 19.42
C GLU A 1106 18.62 50.12 20.53
N ALA A 1107 18.91 49.02 21.23
CA ALA A 1107 19.94 49.01 22.26
C ALA A 1107 21.33 49.37 21.72
N ALA A 1108 21.70 48.86 20.53
CA ALA A 1108 22.96 49.23 19.88
C ALA A 1108 22.94 50.67 19.35
N TRP A 1109 21.79 51.13 18.86
CA TRP A 1109 21.62 52.51 18.37
C TRP A 1109 21.74 53.54 19.49
N TRP A 1110 21.12 53.28 20.65
CA TRP A 1110 21.21 54.17 21.82
C TRP A 1110 22.53 54.04 22.58
N ALA A 1111 23.29 52.96 22.39
CA ALA A 1111 24.64 52.81 22.93
C ALA A 1111 25.67 53.75 22.27
N LEU A 1112 25.35 54.30 21.09
CA LEU A 1112 26.14 55.36 20.47
C LEU A 1112 25.94 56.70 21.21
N SER A 1113 26.93 57.57 21.18
CA SER A 1113 26.76 58.97 21.59
C SER A 1113 25.92 59.76 20.59
N ASN A 1114 25.43 60.94 20.99
CA ASN A 1114 24.67 61.82 20.10
C ASN A 1114 25.49 62.23 18.87
N ASP A 1115 26.77 62.53 19.04
CA ASP A 1115 27.66 62.94 17.95
C ASP A 1115 27.94 61.78 16.98
N GLU A 1116 28.13 60.57 17.50
CA GLU A 1116 28.30 59.37 16.68
C GLU A 1116 27.04 59.07 15.87
N ARG A 1117 25.84 59.12 16.48
CA ARG A 1117 24.57 58.96 15.75
C ARG A 1117 24.37 60.03 14.68
N ALA A 1118 24.72 61.29 14.96
CA ALA A 1118 24.62 62.38 14.00
C ALA A 1118 25.52 62.18 12.77
N GLY A 1119 26.65 61.48 12.94
CA GLY A 1119 27.55 61.12 11.85
C GLY A 1119 27.13 59.91 11.02
N ILE A 1120 26.09 59.17 11.42
CA ILE A 1120 25.67 57.93 10.76
C ILE A 1120 24.37 58.14 9.99
N ALA A 1121 24.45 58.01 8.66
CA ALA A 1121 23.26 57.94 7.82
C ALA A 1121 22.46 56.68 8.19
N HIS A 1122 21.20 56.85 8.60
CA HIS A 1122 20.36 55.76 9.07
C HIS A 1122 18.91 55.92 8.61
N THR A 1123 18.18 54.81 8.63
CA THR A 1123 16.73 54.76 8.40
C THR A 1123 16.11 53.99 9.56
N ALA A 1124 15.20 54.63 10.30
CA ALA A 1124 14.40 53.93 11.31
C ALA A 1124 13.45 52.94 10.62
N MET A 1125 13.43 51.69 11.06
CA MET A 1125 12.67 50.60 10.45
C MET A 1125 11.42 50.20 11.25
N GLY A 1126 11.20 50.84 12.40
CA GLY A 1126 10.12 50.48 13.30
C GLY A 1126 10.36 49.17 14.06
N PRO A 1127 9.34 48.69 14.78
CA PRO A 1127 9.41 47.50 15.60
C PRO A 1127 9.32 46.23 14.75
N GLN A 1128 10.31 45.33 14.90
CA GLN A 1128 10.44 44.11 14.11
C GLN A 1128 10.35 42.86 14.97
N GLY A 1129 9.58 41.87 14.52
CA GLY A 1129 9.43 40.58 15.20
C GLY A 1129 10.63 39.67 14.94
N LEU A 1130 11.36 39.31 16.00
CA LEU A 1130 12.52 38.43 15.90
C LEU A 1130 12.22 37.02 16.42
N ARG A 1131 12.73 36.01 15.73
CA ARG A 1131 12.53 34.61 16.11
C ARG A 1131 13.13 34.30 17.48
N GLY A 1132 12.30 33.82 18.40
CA GLY A 1132 12.70 33.47 19.77
C GLY A 1132 12.73 34.67 20.73
N VAL A 1133 12.30 35.84 20.28
CA VAL A 1133 12.33 37.09 21.03
C VAL A 1133 10.88 37.47 21.34
N PRO A 1134 10.50 37.61 22.62
CA PRO A 1134 9.10 37.70 23.01
C PRO A 1134 8.43 39.05 22.69
N PHE A 1135 9.20 40.06 22.30
CA PHE A 1135 8.73 41.41 21.96
C PHE A 1135 9.32 41.84 20.62
N ALA A 1136 8.62 42.76 19.94
CA ALA A 1136 9.16 43.40 18.75
C ALA A 1136 10.30 44.35 19.17
N VAL A 1137 11.38 44.34 18.40
CA VAL A 1137 12.58 45.12 18.67
C VAL A 1137 12.62 46.27 17.68
N GLU A 1138 12.69 47.50 18.17
CA GLU A 1138 12.87 48.67 17.32
C GLU A 1138 14.24 48.57 16.61
N MET A 1139 14.24 48.76 15.29
CA MET A 1139 15.44 48.55 14.45
C MET A 1139 15.82 49.78 13.63
N PHE A 1140 17.12 49.91 13.40
CA PHE A 1140 17.73 50.97 12.62
C PHE A 1140 18.60 50.37 11.52
N GLN A 1141 18.30 50.69 10.26
CA GLN A 1141 19.19 50.40 9.14
C GLN A 1141 20.29 51.46 9.09
N LEU A 1142 21.55 51.02 9.04
CA LEU A 1142 22.69 51.91 8.86
C LEU A 1142 23.05 51.96 7.38
N ASN A 1143 22.88 53.12 6.75
CA ASN A 1143 23.01 53.33 5.31
C ASN A 1143 24.48 53.50 4.92
N ALA A 1144 25.26 52.42 5.03
CA ALA A 1144 26.70 52.41 4.77
C ALA A 1144 27.09 52.81 3.34
N VAL A 1145 26.24 52.45 2.36
CA VAL A 1145 26.39 52.84 0.95
C VAL A 1145 25.17 53.68 0.57
N PRO A 1146 25.32 55.00 0.40
CA PRO A 1146 24.22 55.89 0.03
C PRO A 1146 23.52 55.44 -1.26
N GLY A 1147 22.19 55.45 -1.27
CA GLY A 1147 21.37 55.08 -2.44
C GLY A 1147 21.06 53.59 -2.58
N ARG A 1148 21.69 52.71 -1.79
CA ARG A 1148 21.41 51.27 -1.80
C ARG A 1148 20.00 51.00 -1.24
N ARG A 1149 19.16 50.32 -2.02
CA ARG A 1149 17.83 49.85 -1.62
C ARG A 1149 17.89 48.35 -1.32
N HIS A 1150 17.13 47.91 -0.32
CA HIS A 1150 17.02 46.51 0.08
C HIS A 1150 15.56 46.07 0.00
N ALA A 1151 15.33 44.77 -0.15
CA ALA A 1151 14.01 44.19 0.08
C ALA A 1151 13.58 44.40 1.55
N ALA A 1152 12.31 44.11 1.86
CA ALA A 1152 11.84 44.06 3.24
C ALA A 1152 12.68 43.07 4.08
N LEU A 1153 12.75 43.27 5.41
CA LEU A 1153 13.41 42.32 6.30
C LEU A 1153 12.77 40.93 6.20
N ARG A 1154 13.60 39.89 6.36
CA ARG A 1154 13.20 38.49 6.26
C ARG A 1154 12.56 38.02 7.57
N THR A 1155 11.43 38.61 7.94
CA THR A 1155 10.70 38.25 9.16
C THR A 1155 9.86 36.99 8.91
N GLU A 1156 10.23 35.85 9.50
CA GLU A 1156 9.40 34.62 9.53
C GLU A 1156 8.12 34.80 10.37
N ILE A 1157 8.02 35.91 11.10
CA ILE A 1157 6.91 36.25 11.97
C ILE A 1157 6.35 37.55 11.43
N GLU A 1158 5.13 37.54 10.88
CA GLU A 1158 4.33 38.76 10.82
C GLU A 1158 4.26 39.30 12.25
N ALA A 1159 5.03 40.33 12.55
CA ALA A 1159 4.85 41.08 13.77
C ALA A 1159 3.40 41.57 13.74
N ILE A 1160 2.57 41.11 14.67
CA ILE A 1160 1.20 41.59 14.81
C ILE A 1160 1.32 43.04 15.30
N LEU A 1161 1.41 43.94 14.33
CA LEU A 1161 1.32 45.37 14.53
C LEU A 1161 -0.11 45.63 15.05
N PRO A 1162 -0.28 46.21 16.25
CA PRO A 1162 -1.60 46.67 16.66
C PRO A 1162 -2.02 47.79 15.69
N ASP A 1163 -3.17 47.62 15.03
CA ASP A 1163 -3.79 48.67 14.20
C ASP A 1163 -3.78 50.00 14.96
N ASP A 1164 -3.46 51.10 14.26
CA ASP A 1164 -3.44 52.49 14.77
C ASP A 1164 -4.77 52.95 15.43
N THR A 1165 -5.79 52.09 15.43
CA THR A 1165 -7.07 52.33 16.09
C THR A 1165 -7.21 51.66 17.46
N ALA A 1166 -6.24 50.86 17.91
CA ALA A 1166 -6.26 50.18 19.20
C ALA A 1166 -5.44 50.94 20.26
N THR A 1167 -6.10 51.90 20.89
CA THR A 1167 -5.64 52.67 22.07
C THR A 1167 -4.74 51.87 23.03
N ASP A 1168 -3.47 52.28 23.16
CA ASP A 1168 -2.41 52.11 24.19
C ASP A 1168 -2.53 51.10 25.37
N THR A 1169 -3.42 50.11 25.34
CA THR A 1169 -3.75 49.32 26.55
C THR A 1169 -4.02 47.83 26.31
N ALA A 1170 -3.74 47.28 25.13
CA ALA A 1170 -3.84 45.83 24.90
C ALA A 1170 -2.46 45.18 24.73
N SER A 1171 -1.97 44.54 25.80
CA SER A 1171 -0.77 43.69 25.79
C SER A 1171 -0.79 42.67 24.62
N SER A 1172 0.31 42.63 23.86
CA SER A 1172 0.51 42.00 22.54
C SER A 1172 0.18 40.51 22.42
N ALA A 1173 0.08 39.77 23.52
CA ALA A 1173 -0.20 38.33 23.49
C ALA A 1173 -1.67 38.00 23.14
N ALA A 1174 -2.62 38.89 23.46
CA ALA A 1174 -4.05 38.64 23.29
C ALA A 1174 -4.52 38.80 21.84
N GLY A 1175 -4.04 39.83 21.15
CA GLY A 1175 -4.35 40.09 19.73
C GLY A 1175 -3.87 38.96 18.81
N ALA A 1176 -2.72 38.37 19.15
CA ALA A 1176 -2.11 37.24 18.42
C ALA A 1176 -2.90 35.93 18.46
N LEU A 1177 -3.74 35.76 19.48
CA LEU A 1177 -4.63 34.60 19.59
C LEU A 1177 -5.91 34.84 18.79
N LEU A 1178 -6.47 36.04 18.85
CA LEU A 1178 -7.70 36.38 18.15
C LEU A 1178 -7.54 36.30 16.62
N SER A 1179 -6.37 36.63 16.06
CA SER A 1179 -6.11 36.42 14.61
C SER A 1179 -6.02 34.93 14.24
N SER A 1180 -5.49 34.08 15.13
CA SER A 1180 -5.34 32.64 14.89
C SER A 1180 -6.64 31.83 15.01
N VAL A 1181 -7.72 32.43 15.52
CA VAL A 1181 -9.08 31.82 15.54
C VAL A 1181 -9.77 31.96 14.17
N GLY A 1182 -9.20 32.74 13.24
CA GLY A 1182 -9.65 32.82 11.84
C GLY A 1182 -9.56 31.49 11.07
N THR A 1183 -10.16 31.46 9.89
CA THR A 1183 -10.23 30.29 9.01
C THR A 1183 -8.84 29.84 8.54
N ILE A 1184 -8.40 28.68 9.01
CA ILE A 1184 -7.24 27.96 8.44
C ILE A 1184 -7.66 27.29 7.13
N ASN A 1185 -6.81 27.39 6.11
CA ASN A 1185 -6.98 26.74 4.81
C ASN A 1185 -5.88 25.69 4.56
N GLY A 1186 -6.09 24.82 3.55
CA GLY A 1186 -5.10 23.84 3.10
C GLY A 1186 -4.87 22.66 4.06
N PRO A 1187 -3.70 21.98 4.00
CA PRO A 1187 -3.41 20.80 4.84
C PRO A 1187 -3.47 21.08 6.34
N ALA A 1188 -3.18 22.32 6.75
CA ALA A 1188 -3.32 22.75 8.12
C ALA A 1188 -4.78 22.67 8.61
N ALA A 1189 -5.78 22.86 7.73
CA ALA A 1189 -7.20 22.78 8.10
C ALA A 1189 -7.58 21.35 8.49
N GLY A 1190 -7.13 20.37 7.70
CA GLY A 1190 -7.30 18.95 8.00
C GLY A 1190 -6.63 18.56 9.31
N ILE A 1191 -5.40 19.02 9.55
CA ILE A 1191 -4.69 18.75 10.81
C ILE A 1191 -5.40 19.40 12.01
N ALA A 1192 -5.87 20.65 11.87
CA ALA A 1192 -6.62 21.35 12.91
C ALA A 1192 -7.92 20.62 13.26
N PHE A 1193 -8.64 20.11 12.26
CA PHE A 1193 -9.85 19.30 12.46
C PHE A 1193 -9.56 17.99 13.22
N VAL A 1194 -8.48 17.30 12.87
CA VAL A 1194 -8.04 16.08 13.58
C VAL A 1194 -7.69 16.40 15.04
N LEU A 1195 -6.92 17.46 15.28
CA LEU A 1195 -6.59 17.90 16.64
C LEU A 1195 -7.85 18.22 17.44
N ALA A 1196 -8.77 19.01 16.87
CA ALA A 1196 -10.04 19.33 17.52
C ALA A 1196 -10.85 18.09 17.86
N SER A 1197 -10.90 17.10 16.96
CA SER A 1197 -11.59 15.83 17.18
C SER A 1197 -10.92 14.98 18.27
N CYS A 1198 -9.59 14.89 18.29
CA CYS A 1198 -8.84 14.17 19.31
C CYS A 1198 -9.00 14.77 20.71
N PHE A 1199 -9.09 16.10 20.80
CA PHE A 1199 -9.24 16.81 22.07
C PHE A 1199 -10.70 17.07 22.47
N ALA A 1200 -11.67 16.82 21.58
CA ALA A 1200 -13.10 17.02 21.84
C ALA A 1200 -13.63 16.35 23.12
N PRO A 1201 -13.21 15.11 23.50
CA PRO A 1201 -13.69 14.46 24.72
C PRO A 1201 -13.28 15.16 26.03
N TYR A 1202 -12.24 16.00 26.00
CA TYR A 1202 -11.74 16.69 27.19
C TYR A 1202 -12.43 18.04 27.41
N PRO A 1203 -12.68 18.46 28.67
CA PRO A 1203 -13.05 19.84 28.98
C PRO A 1203 -11.98 20.83 28.52
N VAL A 1204 -12.35 22.05 28.13
CA VAL A 1204 -11.44 23.04 27.52
C VAL A 1204 -10.19 23.31 28.37
N ALA A 1205 -10.33 23.46 29.69
CA ALA A 1205 -9.19 23.63 30.60
C ALA A 1205 -8.21 22.44 30.59
N GLN A 1206 -8.71 21.22 30.35
CA GLN A 1206 -7.88 20.02 30.21
C GLN A 1206 -7.26 19.95 28.81
N ARG A 1207 -8.00 20.31 27.75
CA ARG A 1207 -7.45 20.40 26.38
C ARG A 1207 -6.19 21.27 26.34
N VAL A 1208 -6.23 22.46 26.94
CA VAL A 1208 -5.08 23.37 27.03
C VAL A 1208 -3.89 22.73 27.75
N ARG A 1209 -4.16 21.98 28.84
CA ARG A 1209 -3.12 21.32 29.64
C ARG A 1209 -2.46 20.17 28.86
N GLU A 1210 -3.25 19.36 28.17
CA GLU A 1210 -2.76 18.25 27.35
C GLU A 1210 -2.11 18.70 26.04
N LEU A 1211 -2.41 19.92 25.57
CA LEU A 1211 -1.74 20.54 24.41
C LEU A 1211 -0.33 21.04 24.75
N GLN A 1212 -0.01 21.42 26.00
CA GLN A 1212 1.29 22.00 26.36
C GLN A 1212 2.50 21.10 25.98
N PRO A 1213 2.51 19.78 26.27
CA PRO A 1213 3.61 18.91 25.88
C PRO A 1213 3.78 18.80 24.36
N LEU A 1214 2.68 18.81 23.61
CA LEU A 1214 2.71 18.78 22.15
C LEU A 1214 3.30 20.10 21.60
N LEU A 1215 2.83 21.23 22.10
CA LEU A 1215 3.36 22.55 21.74
C LEU A 1215 4.88 22.63 22.00
N SER A 1216 5.34 22.20 23.18
CA SER A 1216 6.77 22.18 23.49
C SER A 1216 7.57 21.24 22.58
N LYS A 1217 7.03 20.05 22.28
CA LYS A 1217 7.71 19.05 21.42
C LYS A 1217 7.87 19.53 19.98
N TRP A 1218 6.90 20.31 19.47
CA TRP A 1218 6.93 20.90 18.14
C TRP A 1218 7.59 22.28 18.09
N GLY A 1219 8.07 22.80 19.23
CA GLY A 1219 8.69 24.12 19.34
C GLY A 1219 7.71 25.28 19.08
N VAL A 1220 6.42 25.08 19.38
CA VAL A 1220 5.38 26.10 19.26
C VAL A 1220 5.21 26.78 20.62
N GLY A 1221 5.51 28.08 20.70
CA GLY A 1221 5.33 28.85 21.94
C GLY A 1221 3.85 29.05 22.29
N ALA A 1222 3.49 28.81 23.56
CA ALA A 1222 2.16 29.13 24.08
C ALA A 1222 2.15 30.56 24.67
N PRO A 1223 1.42 31.52 24.07
CA PRO A 1223 1.35 32.88 24.59
C PRO A 1223 0.61 32.91 25.95
N PRO A 1224 0.95 33.84 26.86
CA PRO A 1224 0.23 34.00 28.13
C PRO A 1224 -1.25 34.31 27.88
N ARG A 1225 -2.13 33.63 28.61
CA ARG A 1225 -3.59 33.75 28.43
C ARG A 1225 -4.08 35.12 28.94
N SER A 1226 -4.75 35.87 28.07
CA SER A 1226 -5.48 37.08 28.44
C SER A 1226 -6.83 36.75 29.07
N ARG A 1227 -7.26 37.56 30.06
CA ARG A 1227 -8.62 37.46 30.63
C ARG A 1227 -9.72 37.86 29.63
N LEU A 1228 -9.37 38.51 28.52
CA LEU A 1228 -10.30 38.95 27.49
C LEU A 1228 -10.64 37.87 26.45
N VAL A 1229 -9.87 36.77 26.40
CA VAL A 1229 -10.06 35.68 25.43
C VAL A 1229 -10.75 34.52 26.13
N SER A 1230 -11.80 33.96 25.51
CA SER A 1230 -12.50 32.80 26.06
C SER A 1230 -11.56 31.60 26.14
N GLU A 1231 -11.84 30.66 27.05
CA GLU A 1231 -11.02 29.46 27.21
C GLU A 1231 -11.02 28.61 25.93
N GLU A 1232 -12.15 28.60 25.21
CA GLU A 1232 -12.37 27.87 23.97
C GLU A 1232 -11.56 28.49 22.83
N ASP A 1233 -11.60 29.82 22.68
CA ASP A 1233 -10.83 30.55 21.65
C ASP A 1233 -9.33 30.42 21.90
N TYR A 1234 -8.89 30.47 23.16
CA TYR A 1234 -7.50 30.24 23.53
C TYR A 1234 -7.06 28.82 23.13
N CYS A 1235 -7.87 27.81 23.42
CA CYS A 1235 -7.59 26.42 23.04
C CYS A 1235 -7.57 26.25 21.51
N GLN A 1236 -8.52 26.83 20.79
CA GLN A 1236 -8.59 26.75 19.33
C GLN A 1236 -7.38 27.42 18.67
N GLY A 1237 -6.96 28.60 19.15
CA GLY A 1237 -5.76 29.29 18.67
C GLY A 1237 -4.48 28.47 18.88
N LEU A 1238 -4.36 27.75 20.01
CA LEU A 1238 -3.25 26.82 20.24
C LEU A 1238 -3.26 25.63 19.26
N MET A 1239 -4.41 25.02 19.01
CA MET A 1239 -4.55 23.92 18.05
C MET A 1239 -4.21 24.36 16.62
N ASN A 1240 -4.68 25.55 16.23
CA ASN A 1240 -4.44 26.13 14.92
C ASN A 1240 -2.94 26.39 14.67
N ARG A 1241 -2.22 26.93 15.65
CA ARG A 1241 -0.76 27.11 15.56
C ARG A 1241 0.00 25.79 15.46
N LEU A 1242 -0.41 24.80 16.23
CA LEU A 1242 0.18 23.46 16.16
C LEU A 1242 -0.07 22.84 14.77
N ALA A 1243 -1.28 22.97 14.24
CA ALA A 1243 -1.65 22.47 12.92
C ALA A 1243 -0.84 23.11 11.79
N ILE A 1244 -0.66 24.43 11.81
CA ILE A 1244 0.18 25.15 10.85
C ILE A 1244 1.61 24.63 10.92
N ARG A 1245 2.17 24.47 12.12
CA ARG A 1245 3.55 23.98 12.28
C ARG A 1245 3.73 22.56 11.73
N ILE A 1246 2.78 21.66 12.00
CA ILE A 1246 2.80 20.29 11.46
C ILE A 1246 2.67 20.32 9.93
N ALA A 1247 1.77 21.14 9.38
CA ALA A 1247 1.56 21.28 7.95
C ALA A 1247 2.85 21.75 7.24
N THR A 1248 3.48 22.83 7.73
CA THR A 1248 4.73 23.35 7.17
C THR A 1248 5.85 22.31 7.18
N VAL A 1249 6.00 21.56 8.28
CA VAL A 1249 7.01 20.49 8.37
C VAL A 1249 6.70 19.34 7.43
N SER A 1250 5.42 18.98 7.28
CA SER A 1250 4.99 17.91 6.38
C SER A 1250 5.23 18.27 4.91
N GLN A 1251 4.86 19.49 4.50
CA GLN A 1251 5.09 20.00 3.16
C GLN A 1251 6.59 20.13 2.82
N ALA A 1252 7.41 20.61 3.77
CA ALA A 1252 8.86 20.69 3.57
C ALA A 1252 9.54 19.32 3.46
N ARG A 1253 8.89 18.23 3.94
CA ARG A 1253 9.39 16.85 3.81
C ARG A 1253 8.86 16.11 2.57
N CYS A 1254 7.83 16.62 1.90
CA CYS A 1254 7.42 16.10 0.62
C CYS A 1254 8.47 16.49 -0.45
N PRO A 1255 9.10 15.53 -1.14
CA PRO A 1255 10.05 15.85 -2.20
C PRO A 1255 9.33 16.62 -3.31
N VAL A 1256 9.75 17.86 -3.55
CA VAL A 1256 9.39 18.58 -4.78
C VAL A 1256 10.07 17.84 -5.93
N GLY A 1257 9.28 17.05 -6.66
CA GLY A 1257 9.72 16.44 -7.90
C GLY A 1257 10.09 17.55 -8.88
N ASN A 1258 11.38 17.65 -9.21
CA ASN A 1258 11.87 18.42 -10.33
C ASN A 1258 11.24 17.88 -11.62
N ASN A 1259 10.15 18.48 -12.06
CA ASN A 1259 9.77 18.50 -13.47
C ASN A 1259 9.41 19.94 -13.82
N GLY A 1260 10.38 20.62 -14.43
CA GLY A 1260 10.14 21.87 -15.12
C GLY A 1260 9.22 21.62 -16.30
N ALA A 1261 7.98 22.06 -16.17
CA ALA A 1261 7.15 22.51 -17.27
C ALA A 1261 6.21 23.56 -16.68
N ALA A 1262 6.49 24.82 -16.99
CA ALA A 1262 5.58 25.92 -16.75
C ALA A 1262 4.25 25.58 -17.43
N VAL A 1263 3.25 25.19 -16.64
CA VAL A 1263 1.87 25.12 -17.07
C VAL A 1263 1.18 26.27 -16.35
N ASP A 1264 0.88 27.32 -17.11
CA ASP A 1264 -0.03 28.40 -16.72
C ASP A 1264 -1.34 27.78 -16.23
N LEU A 1265 -1.47 27.62 -14.92
CA LEU A 1265 -2.73 27.28 -14.26
C LEU A 1265 -3.35 28.59 -13.83
N ASP A 1266 -3.95 29.26 -14.81
CA ASP A 1266 -4.85 30.38 -14.63
C ASP A 1266 -5.96 29.95 -13.65
N VAL A 1267 -5.93 30.57 -12.47
CA VAL A 1267 -6.70 30.19 -11.28
C VAL A 1267 -8.16 30.60 -11.46
N GLN A 1268 -8.94 29.83 -12.23
CA GLN A 1268 -10.40 29.91 -12.13
C GLN A 1268 -11.17 28.58 -12.12
N HIS A 1269 -10.60 27.44 -12.51
CA HIS A 1269 -11.33 26.15 -12.45
C HIS A 1269 -10.47 25.03 -11.84
N ALA A 1270 -10.30 25.07 -10.52
CA ALA A 1270 -9.84 23.93 -9.72
C ALA A 1270 -10.53 23.94 -8.35
N GLY A 1271 -11.87 23.93 -8.35
CA GLY A 1271 -12.61 23.20 -7.33
C GLY A 1271 -12.48 21.70 -7.66
N THR A 1272 -12.42 20.86 -6.63
CA THR A 1272 -12.27 19.38 -6.67
C THR A 1272 -10.86 18.84 -6.92
N ALA A 1273 -9.93 19.15 -6.01
CA ALA A 1273 -8.96 18.17 -5.53
C ALA A 1273 -9.30 17.87 -4.07
N GLU A 1274 -10.41 17.13 -3.87
CA GLU A 1274 -10.77 16.60 -2.56
C GLU A 1274 -9.75 15.54 -2.17
N VAL A 1275 -8.87 15.90 -1.24
CA VAL A 1275 -8.13 14.95 -0.44
C VAL A 1275 -9.18 14.15 0.35
N MET A 1276 -9.34 12.88 -0.02
CA MET A 1276 -10.27 11.91 0.57
C MET A 1276 -10.31 12.01 2.10
N ASN A 1277 -11.47 12.41 2.63
CA ASN A 1277 -11.78 12.35 4.05
C ASN A 1277 -12.37 10.95 4.35
N PRO A 1278 -11.68 10.03 5.06
CA PRO A 1278 -12.09 8.64 5.21
C PRO A 1278 -13.32 8.39 6.12
N LEU A 1279 -13.98 9.45 6.62
CA LEU A 1279 -15.15 9.33 7.48
C LEU A 1279 -16.46 9.83 6.83
N LEU A 1280 -16.43 10.21 5.55
CA LEU A 1280 -17.63 10.44 4.76
C LEU A 1280 -17.62 9.48 3.58
N GLY A 1281 -18.15 8.27 3.83
CA GLY A 1281 -18.50 7.35 2.76
C GLY A 1281 -19.52 7.99 1.82
N GLU A 1282 -19.33 7.75 0.54
CA GLU A 1282 -20.10 8.28 -0.59
C GLU A 1282 -21.63 8.22 -0.38
N GLY A 1283 -22.30 9.25 -0.89
CA GLY A 1283 -23.69 9.15 -1.35
C GLY A 1283 -24.75 9.88 -0.53
N SER A 1284 -24.89 11.20 -0.74
CA SER A 1284 -26.23 11.76 -0.83
C SER A 1284 -26.24 13.00 -1.72
N PHE A 1285 -26.81 12.80 -2.91
CA PHE A 1285 -27.36 13.84 -3.76
C PHE A 1285 -28.41 14.63 -2.97
N ILE A 1286 -28.12 15.88 -2.60
CA ILE A 1286 -29.16 16.89 -2.42
C ILE A 1286 -28.81 18.09 -3.29
N SER A 1287 -29.67 18.27 -4.28
CA SER A 1287 -29.80 19.39 -5.19
C SER A 1287 -29.94 20.74 -4.50
N ASP A 1288 -29.53 21.77 -5.24
CA ASP A 1288 -30.03 23.15 -5.21
C ASP A 1288 -29.70 24.05 -4.01
N GLY A 1289 -28.72 24.93 -4.26
CA GLY A 1289 -29.00 26.36 -4.35
C GLY A 1289 -29.88 26.99 -3.26
N ALA A 1290 -29.33 27.16 -2.05
CA ALA A 1290 -29.87 28.10 -1.07
C ALA A 1290 -28.83 29.19 -0.77
N ARG A 1291 -29.04 30.32 -1.44
CA ARG A 1291 -28.37 31.63 -1.29
C ARG A 1291 -27.83 31.93 0.12
N ALA A 1292 -26.59 32.42 0.12
CA ALA A 1292 -25.99 33.16 1.22
C ALA A 1292 -26.96 34.24 1.76
N ARG A 1293 -27.29 34.14 3.05
CA ARG A 1293 -27.89 35.26 3.78
C ARG A 1293 -26.79 36.31 3.98
N HIS A 1294 -27.02 37.47 3.39
CA HIS A 1294 -26.20 38.65 3.54
C HIS A 1294 -26.03 39.07 5.02
N SER A 1295 -24.81 39.54 5.25
CA SER A 1295 -24.26 40.28 6.38
C SER A 1295 -25.23 41.24 7.08
N GLY A 1296 -25.14 41.21 8.41
CA GLY A 1296 -25.56 42.32 9.26
C GLY A 1296 -24.55 43.47 9.18
N LEU A 1297 -25.08 44.66 8.89
CA LEU A 1297 -24.83 45.90 9.61
C LEU A 1297 -23.40 46.15 10.13
N THR A 1298 -22.57 46.79 9.30
CA THR A 1298 -21.65 47.84 9.75
C THR A 1298 -21.65 48.96 8.72
N ALA A 1299 -21.90 50.17 9.19
CA ALA A 1299 -22.11 51.39 8.44
C ALA A 1299 -20.79 52.14 8.19
N VAL A 1300 -20.54 52.61 6.97
CA VAL A 1300 -19.59 53.69 6.59
C VAL A 1300 -20.13 54.37 5.29
N PRO A 1301 -19.92 55.69 5.03
CA PRO A 1301 -20.95 56.68 4.64
C PRO A 1301 -21.04 56.95 3.10
N PRO A 1302 -21.81 57.95 2.62
CA PRO A 1302 -22.36 57.98 1.26
C PRO A 1302 -21.48 58.65 0.20
N SER A 1303 -21.84 58.33 -1.05
CA SER A 1303 -21.71 59.10 -2.29
C SER A 1303 -20.31 59.39 -2.85
N ALA A 1304 -19.95 58.62 -3.88
CA ALA A 1304 -19.29 59.12 -5.09
C ALA A 1304 -19.55 58.17 -6.28
N GLU A 1305 -20.66 58.40 -7.00
CA GLU A 1305 -20.69 58.22 -8.46
C GLU A 1305 -19.77 59.28 -9.12
N PRO A 1306 -19.40 59.22 -10.42
CA PRO A 1306 -19.66 58.20 -11.45
C PRO A 1306 -18.39 57.81 -12.27
N SER A 1307 -18.44 56.70 -13.02
CA SER A 1307 -17.85 56.65 -14.37
C SER A 1307 -18.32 55.42 -15.15
N ALA A 1308 -19.34 55.64 -15.97
CA ALA A 1308 -19.63 54.84 -17.14
C ALA A 1308 -18.68 55.24 -18.27
N MET A 1309 -17.98 54.30 -18.91
CA MET A 1309 -17.62 54.30 -20.35
C MET A 1309 -16.54 53.24 -20.66
N ARG A 1310 -16.90 52.21 -21.43
CA ARG A 1310 -16.48 52.02 -22.85
C ARG A 1310 -16.59 50.56 -23.30
N MET A 1311 -17.60 50.36 -24.13
CA MET A 1311 -17.71 49.38 -25.19
C MET A 1311 -16.79 49.80 -26.37
N ARG A 1312 -16.00 48.89 -27.00
CA ARG A 1312 -15.78 48.81 -28.47
C ARG A 1312 -14.63 47.90 -28.98
N ARG A 1313 -14.96 47.22 -30.10
CA ARG A 1313 -14.16 46.76 -31.28
C ARG A 1313 -13.39 45.44 -31.12
N VAL A 1314 -13.57 44.37 -31.94
CA VAL A 1314 -13.77 44.16 -33.40
C VAL A 1314 -12.61 44.62 -34.28
N GLY A 1315 -11.93 43.65 -34.93
CA GLY A 1315 -11.43 43.84 -36.30
C GLY A 1315 -10.16 43.08 -36.73
N ARG A 1316 -10.36 42.20 -37.74
CA ARG A 1316 -9.49 41.90 -38.91
C ARG A 1316 -8.37 40.85 -38.78
N LYS A 1317 -8.53 39.77 -39.57
CA LYS A 1317 -7.74 39.52 -40.80
C LYS A 1317 -8.41 38.43 -41.69
N VAL A 1318 -8.56 38.76 -42.98
CA VAL A 1318 -8.90 37.89 -44.12
C VAL A 1318 -7.98 38.31 -45.27
N PRO A 1319 -7.43 37.36 -46.05
CA PRO A 1319 -7.48 37.48 -47.51
C PRO A 1319 -7.81 36.15 -48.25
N GLU A 1320 -8.69 36.26 -49.27
CA GLU A 1320 -8.67 35.72 -50.66
C GLU A 1320 -8.02 34.33 -50.95
N ARG A 1321 -8.50 33.40 -51.80
CA ARG A 1321 -9.54 33.25 -52.86
C ARG A 1321 -9.64 31.71 -53.22
N PRO A 1322 -10.53 31.23 -54.14
CA PRO A 1322 -11.29 29.97 -53.96
C PRO A 1322 -11.03 28.84 -54.98
N THR A 1323 -11.43 27.61 -54.63
CA THR A 1323 -11.90 26.58 -55.57
C THR A 1323 -12.92 25.64 -54.91
N VAL A 1324 -13.79 25.09 -55.73
CA VAL A 1324 -15.16 24.64 -55.47
C VAL A 1324 -15.27 23.11 -55.37
N CYS A 1325 -16.33 22.66 -54.69
CA CYS A 1325 -17.05 21.37 -54.79
C CYS A 1325 -16.69 20.23 -53.82
N ASN A 1326 -17.42 20.22 -52.70
CA ASN A 1326 -18.27 19.13 -52.19
C ASN A 1326 -17.98 17.69 -52.67
N VAL A 1327 -17.48 16.88 -51.73
CA VAL A 1327 -17.86 15.47 -51.59
C VAL A 1327 -18.64 15.35 -50.29
N ARG A 1328 -19.95 15.08 -50.42
CA ARG A 1328 -20.87 14.64 -49.36
C ARG A 1328 -20.33 13.33 -48.76
N GLY A 1329 -20.46 12.97 -47.49
CA GLY A 1329 -21.22 13.49 -46.37
C GLY A 1329 -21.38 12.33 -45.38
N ALA A 1330 -21.30 12.65 -44.08
CA ALA A 1330 -21.60 11.82 -42.91
C ALA A 1330 -20.61 10.69 -42.54
N HIS A 1331 -19.59 11.05 -41.76
CA HIS A 1331 -19.30 10.45 -40.45
C HIS A 1331 -18.66 11.50 -39.53
#